data_AF-A0A8T0TDK3-F1
#
_entry.id   AF-A0A8T0TDK3-F1
#
_cell.length_a   1.000
_cell.length_b   1.000
_cell.length_c   1.000
_cell.angle_alpha   90.00
_cell.angle_beta   90.00
_cell.angle_gamma   90.00
#
_symmetry.space_group_name_H-M   'P 1'
#
loop_
_entity.id
_entity.type
_entity.pdbx_description
1 polymer ?
#
loop_
_entity_poly.entity_id
_entity_poly.type
_entity_poly.pdbx_seq_one_letter_code
_entity_poly.pdbx_strand_id
1 'polypeptide(L)'
;MSGFSAAASAAAAERCALAIRARPAASSSATRQQASLRRSTGPRLPATLAASRRGPVAPRAVATPADRASPDLVGKFTLDSNSQLQVAVNPASQGSVTEIDLEVTNTTGSLILHWGALCRDRRDWLLPSRRPDGTAVYKNRALRTPFLKSGDNSTLRIEIDDPVVQAIEFLIFDETQNKWFKNNGQNFQIQLQSSHHHGSGASGASSSATSALVPEDLVQIQAYLRWERKGKQSYTPEQEKEEYEAARAELIEELNRGVSLEKLRAKLTKAPEAPESDESYSPASQITSDKIPEDLVQVQAYVRWEKAGKPNYPPEKQLVEFEEARKELQAEVDKGTSIDQLRKKILKGNIESKVSKQLKNKNYFSVERIQRKKRDIMQILSKHKHTVIEEQAEVAPKQLTVLDLLTNSLQKKDGCEVLSKKLFKFGDKQILAISTKVLNKSKVYLATNHTEPLILHWSLAKKAGEWKAPPSNILPSGSKLLDMACETEFTKSELDGLHYQVVEIELDDGGYKGMPFVLRSGEMWIKNNGSDFYLDLSTRDTRNIKDTGDAGKGTAKALLERIAELEEDAQRSLMHRFNIAADLVDQARDAGLLGIVGLFVWIRFMATRQLTWNKNYNVKPREISKAQDRFTDDLENMYKAYPQYREILRMIMAAVGRGGEGDVGQRIRDEILVIQRNNDCKGGMMEEWHQKLHNNTSPDDVVICQALIDYIKSDFDISVYWDTLNKNGITKERLLSYDRAIHSEPNFRSEQKEGLLRDLGNYMRSLKAVHSGADLESAIATCMGYKSEGEGFMVGVQINPVKGLPSGFPELLEFVLDHVEDKSAEPLLEGLLEARVELRPLLLDSPERMKDLIFLDIALDSTFRTATERSYEELHNAAPEKIMYFISLVLENLALSIDDNEDILHCLKGWNQALEMAKQKEDDWALFAKAFLDRIRLALASKGEQYHNMMQPSAEYLGSLLSVDQWAVNIFTEEIIRGGSAATLSALLNRFDPVLRNVAHLGSWQVISPVEVSGFVAVVDELLAVQNKSYDKPTILVAKSVKGEEEIPDGVVGVITPDMPDVLSHVSVRARNSKVLFATCFDHGTLSELEGYHQKLFSFKPTSSDITYREISESELQQSSSPNAEAVHAVPSISLVNKKFLGKYAISAEEFSEEMVGAKSRNIAYLKGKVPSWVGVPTSVAIPFGTFEKVLSDGLNKEVAQNIEKLKNRLAQDDFSALGEIRKAVLNLAAPTELVKELKEKMLGSGMPWPGDEGDQHWEQAWMAIKKKL
;
A
#
# COMPACT_ATOMS: atom_id res chain seq x y z
N MET A 1 46.29 42.02 27.48
CA MET A 1 45.35 43.12 27.79
C MET A 1 43.96 42.45 27.86
N SER A 2 43.46 42.06 29.03
CA SER A 2 42.82 42.87 30.11
C SER A 2 41.31 43.10 29.86
N GLY A 3 40.35 42.63 30.68
CA GLY A 3 40.42 41.71 31.84
C GLY A 3 39.25 41.88 32.84
N PHE A 4 39.02 40.86 33.72
CA PHE A 4 38.17 40.86 34.95
C PHE A 4 36.66 41.17 34.80
N SER A 5 35.72 40.80 35.69
CA SER A 5 35.70 40.09 37.02
C SER A 5 34.30 39.40 37.18
N ALA A 6 34.00 38.30 37.90
CA ALA A 6 34.60 37.48 38.98
C ALA A 6 34.06 37.70 40.43
N ALA A 7 32.88 37.13 40.74
CA ALA A 7 32.27 36.85 42.08
C ALA A 7 31.20 35.72 41.91
N ALA A 8 30.98 34.69 42.76
CA ALA A 8 30.93 34.49 44.22
C ALA A 8 29.59 34.97 44.85
N SER A 9 28.68 34.12 45.37
CA SER A 9 28.70 33.24 46.58
C SER A 9 27.67 32.06 46.44
N ALA A 10 27.72 30.88 47.10
CA ALA A 10 27.72 30.49 48.53
C ALA A 10 26.47 30.96 49.35
N ALA A 11 25.85 30.20 50.26
CA ALA A 11 25.84 28.74 50.61
C ALA A 11 24.74 28.45 51.68
N ALA A 12 24.23 27.21 51.82
CA ALA A 12 23.47 26.74 53.02
C ALA A 12 23.27 25.20 53.05
N ALA A 13 23.21 24.58 54.24
CA ALA A 13 22.81 23.16 54.43
C ALA A 13 22.43 22.82 55.89
N GLU A 14 21.30 22.12 56.10
CA GLU A 14 20.88 21.40 57.32
C GLU A 14 19.85 20.33 56.88
N ARG A 15 19.82 19.04 57.28
CA ARG A 15 20.05 18.27 58.54
C ARG A 15 18.90 18.27 59.56
N CYS A 16 18.05 17.23 59.51
CA CYS A 16 17.55 16.38 60.64
C CYS A 16 16.35 15.50 60.20
N ALA A 17 15.82 14.53 60.98
CA ALA A 17 16.44 13.34 61.61
C ALA A 17 15.36 12.40 62.24
N LEU A 18 15.55 11.07 62.10
CA LEU A 18 15.11 9.96 62.99
C LEU A 18 13.69 9.86 63.63
N ALA A 19 12.94 8.81 63.27
CA ALA A 19 12.21 7.84 64.16
C ALA A 19 11.40 6.84 63.28
N ILE A 20 11.36 5.50 63.39
CA ILE A 20 11.51 4.46 64.44
C ILE A 20 10.20 4.04 65.14
N ARG A 21 9.52 3.00 64.58
CA ARG A 21 8.71 1.89 65.19
C ARG A 21 7.63 1.39 64.20
N ALA A 22 6.99 0.21 64.31
CA ALA A 22 7.38 -1.15 64.72
C ALA A 22 6.17 -2.12 64.48
N ARG A 23 6.41 -3.42 64.25
CA ARG A 23 5.40 -4.52 64.31
C ARG A 23 4.99 -4.79 65.78
N PRO A 24 3.84 -5.45 66.15
CA PRO A 24 3.20 -6.69 65.62
C PRO A 24 1.68 -6.55 65.32
N ALA A 25 0.89 -7.44 64.68
CA ALA A 25 0.82 -8.90 64.47
C ALA A 25 -0.23 -9.66 65.34
N ALA A 26 -0.97 -10.58 64.68
CA ALA A 26 -1.75 -11.74 65.17
C ALA A 26 -3.18 -11.58 65.79
N SER A 27 -3.98 -12.63 65.53
CA SER A 27 -5.17 -13.16 66.26
C SER A 27 -6.24 -12.19 66.81
N SER A 28 -7.50 -12.16 66.36
CA SER A 28 -8.54 -13.22 66.24
C SER A 28 -9.13 -13.77 67.56
N SER A 29 -10.39 -13.46 67.86
CA SER A 29 -11.45 -14.48 68.08
C SER A 29 -12.82 -13.89 68.53
N ALA A 30 -13.89 -14.25 67.81
CA ALA A 30 -15.26 -14.51 68.31
C ALA A 30 -16.05 -13.32 68.98
N THR A 31 -17.39 -13.38 69.20
CA THR A 31 -18.31 -14.54 69.26
C THR A 31 -19.77 -14.18 68.93
N ARG A 32 -20.51 -15.10 68.27
CA ARG A 32 -21.99 -15.24 68.20
C ARG A 32 -22.78 -14.12 67.47
N GLN A 33 -24.00 -14.35 66.97
CA GLN A 33 -24.98 -15.43 67.25
C GLN A 33 -25.79 -15.90 66.00
N GLN A 34 -26.04 -17.22 65.91
CA GLN A 34 -27.26 -17.98 65.50
C GLN A 34 -28.25 -17.44 64.41
N ALA A 35 -28.91 -18.27 63.57
CA ALA A 35 -28.82 -19.72 63.32
C ALA A 35 -29.65 -20.21 62.09
N SER A 36 -29.45 -21.48 61.70
CA SER A 36 -30.34 -22.38 60.91
C SER A 36 -30.39 -22.17 59.37
N LEU A 37 -30.42 -23.18 58.49
CA LEU A 37 -30.04 -24.63 58.53
C LEU A 37 -29.09 -24.90 57.32
N ARG A 38 -27.99 -25.64 57.39
CA ARG A 38 -27.81 -27.12 57.49
C ARG A 38 -28.59 -27.92 56.39
N ARG A 39 -27.98 -28.86 55.64
CA ARG A 39 -26.61 -29.44 55.71
C ARG A 39 -26.21 -30.16 54.38
N SER A 40 -24.96 -29.96 53.93
CA SER A 40 -23.89 -30.95 53.58
C SER A 40 -24.22 -32.24 52.78
N THR A 41 -23.35 -32.84 51.94
CA THR A 41 -21.86 -32.99 51.92
C THR A 41 -21.34 -33.32 50.49
N GLY A 42 -20.04 -33.08 50.19
CA GLY A 42 -19.26 -33.83 49.17
C GLY A 42 -18.44 -34.97 49.81
N PRO A 43 -17.31 -35.50 49.23
CA PRO A 43 -16.69 -35.23 47.92
C PRO A 43 -16.19 -36.51 47.17
N ARG A 44 -15.30 -36.33 46.16
CA ARG A 44 -14.40 -37.34 45.48
C ARG A 44 -14.98 -38.29 44.41
N LEU A 45 -14.12 -38.60 43.43
CA LEU A 45 -14.18 -39.69 42.45
C LEU A 45 -13.84 -41.05 43.12
N PRO A 46 -14.35 -42.21 42.63
CA PRO A 46 -13.69 -42.96 41.53
C PRO A 46 -14.68 -43.65 40.56
N ALA A 47 -14.20 -44.63 39.75
CA ALA A 47 -14.89 -45.24 38.61
C ALA A 47 -15.16 -46.77 38.75
N THR A 48 -15.62 -47.42 37.67
CA THR A 48 -16.02 -48.86 37.51
C THR A 48 -17.39 -49.19 38.13
N LEU A 49 -18.23 -50.13 37.66
CA LEU A 49 -18.18 -51.33 36.78
C LEU A 49 -19.48 -51.40 35.90
N ALA A 50 -19.72 -52.24 34.88
CA ALA A 50 -18.93 -53.04 33.92
C ALA A 50 -19.89 -53.65 32.83
N ALA A 51 -19.34 -54.25 31.76
CA ALA A 51 -19.81 -55.42 30.96
C ALA A 51 -21.33 -55.72 30.69
N SER A 52 -21.78 -56.30 29.55
CA SER A 52 -21.14 -56.72 28.28
C SER A 52 -22.16 -57.36 27.28
N ARG A 53 -22.10 -56.99 25.99
CA ARG A 53 -22.41 -57.78 24.74
C ARG A 53 -23.84 -58.24 24.36
N ARG A 54 -24.10 -58.08 23.04
CA ARG A 54 -24.95 -58.86 22.08
C ARG A 54 -26.49 -58.66 22.04
N GLY A 55 -27.02 -58.53 20.80
CA GLY A 55 -28.42 -58.80 20.41
C GLY A 55 -28.59 -60.26 19.91
N PRO A 56 -29.40 -60.60 18.86
CA PRO A 56 -30.03 -59.73 17.83
C PRO A 56 -31.49 -60.13 17.40
N VAL A 57 -31.94 -59.63 16.23
CA VAL A 57 -33.07 -60.08 15.36
C VAL A 57 -34.49 -59.48 15.60
N ALA A 58 -35.25 -59.32 14.50
CA ALA A 58 -36.60 -58.72 14.35
C ALA A 58 -37.72 -59.83 14.23
N PRO A 59 -38.99 -59.66 13.75
CA PRO A 59 -39.60 -58.57 12.94
C PRO A 59 -41.11 -58.20 13.17
N ARG A 60 -41.62 -57.29 12.31
CA ARG A 60 -43.01 -57.09 11.80
C ARG A 60 -44.12 -56.35 12.61
N ALA A 61 -44.31 -55.07 12.22
CA ALA A 61 -45.51 -54.51 11.51
C ALA A 61 -46.85 -54.21 12.24
N VAL A 62 -47.76 -53.55 11.49
CA VAL A 62 -49.10 -52.97 11.83
C VAL A 62 -49.02 -51.56 12.48
N ALA A 63 -49.67 -50.49 11.97
CA ALA A 63 -50.33 -50.24 10.68
C ALA A 63 -50.52 -48.71 10.40
N THR A 64 -50.79 -48.36 9.13
CA THR A 64 -51.44 -47.11 8.66
C THR A 64 -52.99 -47.24 8.73
N PRO A 65 -53.84 -46.20 8.52
CA PRO A 65 -53.57 -44.93 7.83
C PRO A 65 -54.16 -43.63 8.41
N ALA A 66 -53.64 -42.50 7.91
CA ALA A 66 -54.39 -41.28 7.60
C ALA A 66 -53.59 -40.50 6.54
N ASP A 67 -54.23 -39.89 5.55
CA ASP A 67 -53.51 -39.15 4.51
C ASP A 67 -52.85 -37.89 5.08
N ARG A 68 -51.51 -37.82 4.99
CA ARG A 68 -50.78 -36.55 4.96
C ARG A 68 -50.41 -36.28 3.51
N ALA A 69 -50.50 -35.02 3.09
CA ALA A 69 -49.96 -34.58 1.81
C ALA A 69 -48.46 -34.89 1.73
N SER A 70 -47.94 -35.04 0.51
CA SER A 70 -46.49 -35.15 0.29
C SER A 70 -45.80 -33.88 0.81
N PRO A 71 -44.59 -33.98 1.38
CA PRO A 71 -43.80 -32.79 1.72
C PRO A 71 -43.53 -31.97 0.44
N ASP A 72 -43.95 -30.71 0.42
CA ASP A 72 -43.62 -29.82 -0.68
C ASP A 72 -42.16 -29.38 -0.55
N LEU A 73 -41.36 -29.75 -1.55
CA LEU A 73 -39.95 -29.37 -1.66
C LEU A 73 -39.86 -27.90 -2.10
N VAL A 74 -39.86 -26.99 -1.12
CA VAL A 74 -39.86 -25.53 -1.35
C VAL A 74 -38.54 -25.03 -1.95
N GLY A 75 -37.42 -25.75 -1.76
CA GLY A 75 -36.18 -25.41 -2.46
C GLY A 75 -35.03 -26.39 -2.30
N LYS A 76 -34.07 -26.30 -3.22
CA LYS A 76 -32.72 -26.86 -3.09
C LYS A 76 -31.70 -25.76 -3.35
N PHE A 77 -30.72 -25.62 -2.46
CA PHE A 77 -29.71 -24.57 -2.50
C PHE A 77 -28.32 -25.18 -2.38
N THR A 78 -27.46 -24.90 -3.34
CA THR A 78 -26.04 -25.29 -3.28
C THR A 78 -25.33 -24.41 -2.25
N LEU A 79 -24.67 -25.02 -1.26
CA LEU A 79 -23.92 -24.29 -0.22
C LEU A 79 -22.45 -24.15 -0.61
N ASP A 80 -21.86 -25.19 -1.19
CA ASP A 80 -20.59 -25.18 -1.89
C ASP A 80 -20.53 -26.33 -2.91
N SER A 81 -19.37 -26.56 -3.53
CA SER A 81 -19.18 -27.50 -4.64
C SER A 81 -19.58 -28.95 -4.32
N ASN A 82 -19.63 -29.34 -3.03
CA ASN A 82 -19.98 -30.69 -2.61
C ASN A 82 -21.27 -30.76 -1.77
N SER A 83 -21.69 -29.65 -1.13
CA SER A 83 -22.74 -29.64 -0.11
C SER A 83 -24.02 -28.95 -0.61
N GLN A 84 -25.18 -29.62 -0.49
CA GLN A 84 -26.49 -29.07 -0.88
C GLN A 84 -27.49 -29.11 0.28
N LEU A 85 -28.13 -27.97 0.55
CA LEU A 85 -29.30 -27.82 1.40
C LEU A 85 -30.56 -28.16 0.61
N GLN A 86 -31.45 -28.96 1.20
CA GLN A 86 -32.81 -29.22 0.74
C GLN A 86 -33.78 -28.72 1.82
N VAL A 87 -34.88 -28.12 1.38
CA VAL A 87 -35.92 -27.56 2.25
C VAL A 87 -37.27 -28.16 1.86
N ALA A 88 -37.91 -28.84 2.80
CA ALA A 88 -39.29 -29.27 2.70
C ALA A 88 -40.17 -28.50 3.69
N VAL A 89 -41.37 -28.12 3.26
CA VAL A 89 -42.40 -27.57 4.14
C VAL A 89 -43.60 -28.50 4.13
N ASN A 90 -44.04 -28.89 5.33
CA ASN A 90 -45.25 -29.65 5.57
C ASN A 90 -46.34 -28.67 6.03
N PRO A 91 -47.22 -28.20 5.12
CA PRO A 91 -48.27 -27.26 5.49
C PRO A 91 -49.29 -27.92 6.43
N ALA A 92 -49.67 -27.19 7.48
CA ALA A 92 -50.59 -27.67 8.49
C ALA A 92 -52.02 -27.87 7.95
N SER A 93 -52.59 -29.07 8.12
CA SER A 93 -54.04 -29.24 8.09
C SER A 93 -54.69 -28.42 9.21
N GLN A 94 -55.82 -27.75 8.92
CA GLN A 94 -56.41 -26.68 9.75
C GLN A 94 -56.33 -26.93 11.27
N GLY A 95 -55.59 -26.08 11.99
CA GLY A 95 -55.42 -26.14 13.45
C GLY A 95 -54.19 -26.91 13.94
N SER A 96 -53.27 -27.32 13.07
CA SER A 96 -51.97 -27.90 13.44
C SER A 96 -50.80 -26.94 13.18
N VAL A 97 -49.59 -27.35 13.57
CA VAL A 97 -48.34 -26.58 13.52
C VAL A 97 -47.71 -26.72 12.13
N THR A 98 -47.22 -25.62 11.53
CA THR A 98 -46.50 -25.68 10.26
C THR A 98 -45.06 -26.15 10.51
N GLU A 99 -44.61 -27.12 9.71
CA GLU A 99 -43.41 -27.89 9.97
C GLU A 99 -42.43 -27.80 8.81
N ILE A 100 -41.17 -27.51 9.10
CA ILE A 100 -40.12 -27.22 8.11
C ILE A 100 -38.96 -28.18 8.38
N ASP A 101 -38.68 -29.08 7.44
CA ASP A 101 -37.56 -30.00 7.51
C ASP A 101 -36.42 -29.48 6.59
N LEU A 102 -35.25 -29.24 7.19
CA LEU A 102 -34.03 -28.78 6.56
C LEU A 102 -33.01 -29.93 6.55
N GLU A 103 -32.55 -30.36 5.37
CA GLU A 103 -31.52 -31.39 5.23
C GLU A 103 -30.33 -30.86 4.45
N VAL A 104 -29.14 -30.83 5.05
CA VAL A 104 -27.89 -30.52 4.36
C VAL A 104 -27.13 -31.81 4.10
N THR A 105 -26.74 -32.03 2.85
CA THR A 105 -26.03 -33.22 2.37
C THR A 105 -24.51 -33.03 2.35
N ASN A 106 -23.75 -34.12 2.49
CA ASN A 106 -22.28 -34.18 2.44
C ASN A 106 -21.55 -33.30 3.48
N THR A 107 -22.09 -33.19 4.70
CA THR A 107 -21.60 -32.31 5.76
C THR A 107 -20.44 -32.91 6.55
N THR A 108 -19.29 -32.22 6.58
CA THR A 108 -18.17 -32.61 7.46
C THR A 108 -18.27 -32.00 8.86
N GLY A 109 -18.62 -30.71 8.96
CA GLY A 109 -18.54 -29.90 10.18
C GLY A 109 -19.75 -29.94 11.13
N SER A 110 -19.72 -29.03 12.11
CA SER A 110 -20.85 -28.65 12.98
C SER A 110 -21.58 -27.48 12.35
N LEU A 111 -22.84 -27.68 11.95
CA LEU A 111 -23.67 -26.63 11.34
C LEU A 111 -24.65 -26.05 12.35
N ILE A 112 -24.75 -24.72 12.37
CA ILE A 112 -25.76 -23.96 13.11
C ILE A 112 -26.63 -23.17 12.13
N LEU A 113 -27.94 -23.33 12.25
CA LEU A 113 -28.93 -22.44 11.66
C LEU A 113 -29.01 -21.15 12.48
N HIS A 114 -28.80 -20.00 11.86
CA HIS A 114 -28.98 -18.69 12.49
C HIS A 114 -30.20 -17.99 11.87
N TRP A 115 -31.29 -17.82 12.63
CA TRP A 115 -32.61 -17.56 12.03
C TRP A 115 -33.52 -16.66 12.86
N GLY A 116 -34.57 -16.14 12.20
CA GLY A 116 -35.66 -15.38 12.78
C GLY A 116 -36.94 -15.51 11.94
N ALA A 117 -38.08 -15.22 12.55
CA ALA A 117 -39.38 -15.22 11.90
C ALA A 117 -39.76 -13.82 11.38
N LEU A 118 -40.48 -13.77 10.26
CA LEU A 118 -40.97 -12.55 9.63
C LEU A 118 -42.51 -12.53 9.61
N CYS A 119 -43.06 -11.39 10.02
CA CYS A 119 -44.49 -11.10 9.98
C CYS A 119 -44.75 -9.90 9.06
N ARG A 120 -45.95 -9.84 8.45
CA ARG A 120 -46.28 -8.91 7.36
C ARG A 120 -46.02 -7.43 7.67
N ASP A 121 -46.11 -7.05 8.94
CA ASP A 121 -46.15 -5.66 9.41
C ASP A 121 -44.86 -5.21 10.12
N ARG A 122 -43.78 -6.01 10.07
CA ARG A 122 -42.48 -5.70 10.70
C ARG A 122 -41.28 -6.10 9.85
N ARG A 123 -40.26 -5.23 9.82
CA ARG A 123 -38.95 -5.51 9.18
C ARG A 123 -37.95 -6.22 10.11
N ASP A 124 -38.19 -6.22 11.42
CA ASP A 124 -37.31 -6.87 12.41
C ASP A 124 -37.63 -8.36 12.57
N TRP A 125 -36.58 -9.19 12.73
CA TRP A 125 -36.70 -10.61 13.07
C TRP A 125 -37.41 -10.80 14.42
N LEU A 126 -38.44 -11.65 14.42
CA LEU A 126 -39.13 -12.14 15.61
C LEU A 126 -38.54 -13.47 16.07
N LEU A 127 -38.69 -13.77 17.37
CA LEU A 127 -38.20 -14.99 18.01
C LEU A 127 -39.39 -15.90 18.36
N PRO A 128 -39.66 -16.97 17.60
CA PRO A 128 -40.80 -17.85 17.86
C PRO A 128 -40.86 -18.42 19.28
N SER A 129 -42.09 -18.75 19.67
CA SER A 129 -42.50 -19.47 20.88
C SER A 129 -41.87 -20.85 20.94
N ARG A 130 -42.13 -21.67 19.92
CA ARG A 130 -41.47 -22.97 19.72
C ARG A 130 -40.07 -22.80 19.16
N ARG A 131 -39.16 -23.64 19.63
CA ARG A 131 -37.74 -23.67 19.24
C ARG A 131 -37.27 -25.11 19.31
N PRO A 132 -36.51 -25.62 18.32
CA PRO A 132 -35.96 -26.97 18.41
C PRO A 132 -34.96 -27.10 19.56
N ASP A 133 -34.76 -28.32 20.06
CA ASP A 133 -33.83 -28.57 21.17
C ASP A 133 -32.41 -28.08 20.85
N GLY A 134 -31.72 -27.56 21.87
CA GLY A 134 -30.40 -26.95 21.73
C GLY A 134 -30.39 -25.51 21.18
N THR A 135 -31.56 -24.91 20.89
CA THR A 135 -31.62 -23.52 20.39
C THR A 135 -31.18 -22.48 21.44
N ALA A 136 -30.15 -21.70 21.12
CA ALA A 136 -29.71 -20.53 21.89
C ALA A 136 -30.30 -19.22 21.34
N VAL A 137 -30.55 -18.24 22.22
CA VAL A 137 -30.94 -16.88 21.81
C VAL A 137 -29.68 -16.02 21.64
N TYR A 138 -29.51 -15.42 20.46
CA TYR A 138 -28.37 -14.59 20.13
C TYR A 138 -28.75 -13.10 20.12
N LYS A 139 -28.09 -12.32 20.97
CA LYS A 139 -28.25 -10.86 21.13
C LYS A 139 -29.71 -10.37 21.29
N ASN A 140 -30.62 -11.23 21.75
CA ASN A 140 -32.08 -11.00 21.82
C ASN A 140 -32.74 -10.57 20.49
N ARG A 141 -32.11 -10.88 19.34
CA ARG A 141 -32.62 -10.53 17.99
C ARG A 141 -32.68 -11.69 17.00
N ALA A 142 -32.00 -12.80 17.31
CA ALA A 142 -32.00 -14.00 16.46
C ALA A 142 -31.90 -15.28 17.29
N LEU A 143 -32.26 -16.41 16.68
CA LEU A 143 -32.04 -17.76 17.22
C LEU A 143 -30.79 -18.39 16.60
N ARG A 144 -30.17 -19.32 17.32
CA ARG A 144 -29.09 -20.21 16.82
C ARG A 144 -29.42 -21.63 17.21
N THR A 145 -29.63 -22.50 16.22
CA THR A 145 -30.06 -23.89 16.42
C THR A 145 -29.09 -24.84 15.72
N PRO A 146 -28.45 -25.79 16.43
CA PRO A 146 -27.56 -26.76 15.80
C PRO A 146 -28.34 -27.77 14.95
N PHE A 147 -27.75 -28.22 13.85
CA PHE A 147 -28.28 -29.36 13.10
C PHE A 147 -27.90 -30.69 13.78
N LEU A 148 -28.78 -31.68 13.67
CA LEU A 148 -28.54 -33.05 14.13
C LEU A 148 -27.86 -33.86 13.00
N LYS A 149 -26.64 -34.33 13.25
CA LYS A 149 -25.88 -35.11 12.26
C LYS A 149 -26.34 -36.58 12.22
N SER A 150 -26.65 -37.07 11.02
CA SER A 150 -27.17 -38.41 10.75
C SER A 150 -26.43 -39.03 9.56
N GLY A 151 -25.21 -39.52 9.81
CA GLY A 151 -24.29 -39.97 8.77
C GLY A 151 -23.61 -38.79 8.09
N ASP A 152 -23.58 -38.78 6.76
CA ASP A 152 -23.02 -37.71 5.95
C ASP A 152 -23.99 -36.52 5.78
N ASN A 153 -25.23 -36.65 6.22
CA ASN A 153 -26.23 -35.59 6.19
C ASN A 153 -26.45 -34.98 7.59
N SER A 154 -26.82 -33.70 7.62
CA SER A 154 -27.21 -32.96 8.83
C SER A 154 -28.63 -32.44 8.69
N THR A 155 -29.53 -32.84 9.58
CA THR A 155 -30.97 -32.52 9.53
C THR A 155 -31.38 -31.60 10.68
N LEU A 156 -32.33 -30.69 10.42
CA LEU A 156 -32.96 -29.84 11.43
C LEU A 156 -34.44 -29.65 11.08
N ARG A 157 -35.30 -29.72 12.10
CA ARG A 157 -36.76 -29.62 11.99
C ARG A 157 -37.26 -28.45 12.82
N ILE A 158 -38.08 -27.58 12.23
CA ILE A 158 -38.63 -26.38 12.88
C ILE A 158 -40.15 -26.46 12.91
N GLU A 159 -40.72 -26.22 14.09
CA GLU A 159 -42.16 -26.08 14.32
C GLU A 159 -42.53 -24.60 14.46
N ILE A 160 -43.47 -24.10 13.66
CA ILE A 160 -44.05 -22.75 13.75
C ILE A 160 -45.53 -22.86 14.11
N ASP A 161 -45.88 -22.42 15.32
CA ASP A 161 -47.24 -22.45 15.87
C ASP A 161 -47.95 -21.08 15.91
N ASP A 162 -47.30 -20.03 15.42
CA ASP A 162 -47.85 -18.68 15.31
C ASP A 162 -48.35 -18.40 13.87
N PRO A 163 -49.68 -18.20 13.65
CA PRO A 163 -50.26 -17.95 12.33
C PRO A 163 -49.96 -16.55 11.76
N VAL A 164 -49.33 -15.65 12.51
CA VAL A 164 -48.91 -14.32 12.04
C VAL A 164 -47.58 -14.40 11.26
N VAL A 165 -46.78 -15.45 11.49
CA VAL A 165 -45.50 -15.69 10.80
C VAL A 165 -45.77 -16.12 9.35
N GLN A 166 -45.29 -15.30 8.39
CA GLN A 166 -45.46 -15.56 6.96
C GLN A 166 -44.21 -16.19 6.33
N ALA A 167 -43.04 -15.95 6.91
CA ALA A 167 -41.78 -16.52 6.46
C ALA A 167 -40.78 -16.74 7.61
N ILE A 168 -39.82 -17.64 7.40
CA ILE A 168 -38.55 -17.67 8.15
C ILE A 168 -37.45 -17.09 7.28
N GLU A 169 -36.58 -16.29 7.87
CA GLU A 169 -35.31 -15.88 7.27
C GLU A 169 -34.14 -16.45 8.08
N PHE A 170 -33.11 -16.95 7.39
CA PHE A 170 -31.99 -17.64 8.01
C PHE A 170 -30.67 -17.58 7.25
N LEU A 171 -29.62 -18.01 7.96
CA LEU A 171 -28.26 -18.26 7.50
C LEU A 171 -27.81 -19.62 8.03
N ILE A 172 -26.84 -20.26 7.38
CA ILE A 172 -26.16 -21.44 7.92
C ILE A 172 -24.71 -21.04 8.23
N PHE A 173 -24.23 -21.42 9.41
CA PHE A 173 -22.88 -21.20 9.88
C PHE A 173 -22.19 -22.54 10.16
N ASP A 174 -21.04 -22.80 9.54
CA ASP A 174 -20.16 -23.91 9.90
C ASP A 174 -19.18 -23.42 10.97
N GLU A 175 -19.31 -23.94 12.20
CA GLU A 175 -18.44 -23.59 13.32
C GLU A 175 -17.01 -24.08 13.15
N THR A 176 -16.81 -25.16 12.39
CA THR A 176 -15.49 -25.80 12.18
C THR A 176 -14.68 -25.11 11.09
N GLN A 177 -15.34 -24.46 10.13
CA GLN A 177 -14.71 -23.63 9.10
C GLN A 177 -14.83 -22.12 9.38
N ASN A 178 -15.56 -21.71 10.42
CA ASN A 178 -15.96 -20.31 10.68
C ASN A 178 -16.63 -19.63 9.45
N LYS A 179 -17.38 -20.42 8.67
CA LYS A 179 -17.89 -20.07 7.34
C LYS A 179 -19.38 -19.77 7.39
N TRP A 180 -19.81 -18.66 6.79
CA TRP A 180 -21.21 -18.30 6.64
C TRP A 180 -21.69 -18.60 5.22
N PHE A 181 -22.77 -19.38 5.11
CA PHE A 181 -23.45 -19.62 3.84
C PHE A 181 -24.60 -18.63 3.66
N LYS A 182 -24.75 -18.14 2.42
CA LYS A 182 -25.73 -17.13 2.00
C LYS A 182 -26.33 -17.50 0.64
N ASN A 183 -27.56 -17.08 0.39
CA ASN A 183 -28.21 -17.22 -0.91
C ASN A 183 -27.85 -16.02 -1.79
N ASN A 184 -26.88 -16.15 -2.70
CA ASN A 184 -26.44 -15.08 -3.60
C ASN A 184 -26.17 -13.74 -2.89
N GLY A 185 -25.47 -13.79 -1.75
CA GLY A 185 -25.15 -12.63 -0.91
C GLY A 185 -26.24 -12.20 0.09
N GLN A 186 -27.47 -12.69 -0.07
CA GLN A 186 -28.62 -12.44 0.81
C GLN A 186 -28.84 -13.58 1.82
N ASN A 187 -29.77 -13.37 2.76
CA ASN A 187 -30.23 -14.42 3.66
C ASN A 187 -31.11 -15.43 2.90
N PHE A 188 -31.21 -16.67 3.38
CA PHE A 188 -32.20 -17.63 2.86
C PHE A 188 -33.58 -17.29 3.43
N GLN A 189 -34.64 -17.40 2.62
CA GLN A 189 -36.01 -17.14 3.05
C GLN A 189 -36.95 -18.27 2.62
N ILE A 190 -37.85 -18.69 3.52
CA ILE A 190 -38.88 -19.72 3.29
C ILE A 190 -40.23 -19.10 3.60
N GLN A 191 -41.14 -19.06 2.62
CA GLN A 191 -42.53 -18.62 2.84
C GLN A 191 -43.42 -19.80 3.25
N LEU A 192 -44.40 -19.55 4.12
CA LEU A 192 -45.21 -20.58 4.78
C LEU A 192 -46.67 -20.65 4.32
N GLN A 193 -47.07 -19.83 3.33
CA GLN A 193 -48.44 -19.79 2.80
C GLN A 193 -48.44 -19.66 1.27
N SER A 194 -49.03 -20.63 0.58
CA SER A 194 -49.16 -20.68 -0.88
C SER A 194 -50.58 -20.31 -1.35
N SER A 195 -50.69 -19.31 -2.22
CA SER A 195 -51.99 -18.84 -2.73
C SER A 195 -52.48 -19.66 -3.94
N HIS A 196 -53.44 -20.55 -3.72
CA HIS A 196 -54.09 -21.28 -4.82
C HIS A 196 -55.16 -20.44 -5.55
N HIS A 197 -55.09 -20.45 -6.89
CA HIS A 197 -56.25 -20.24 -7.77
C HIS A 197 -56.34 -21.40 -8.78
N HIS A 198 -57.55 -21.95 -8.95
CA HIS A 198 -57.88 -22.98 -9.96
C HIS A 198 -58.04 -22.34 -11.36
N GLY A 199 -57.94 -23.04 -12.50
CA GLY A 199 -57.59 -24.45 -12.75
C GLY A 199 -58.26 -25.00 -14.04
N SER A 200 -57.68 -26.06 -14.65
CA SER A 200 -58.18 -26.81 -15.83
C SER A 200 -58.22 -26.05 -17.19
N GLY A 201 -57.81 -26.63 -18.34
CA GLY A 201 -57.18 -27.94 -18.58
C GLY A 201 -57.08 -28.31 -20.09
N ALA A 202 -56.32 -29.37 -20.39
CA ALA A 202 -56.26 -30.15 -21.65
C ALA A 202 -55.83 -29.48 -23.00
N SER A 203 -54.58 -29.78 -23.40
CA SER A 203 -54.11 -30.14 -24.76
C SER A 203 -54.44 -29.28 -26.00
N GLY A 204 -53.39 -28.78 -26.68
CA GLY A 204 -53.35 -28.69 -28.15
C GLY A 204 -52.79 -27.39 -28.76
N ALA A 205 -51.74 -27.54 -29.59
CA ALA A 205 -51.29 -26.64 -30.67
C ALA A 205 -51.17 -25.10 -30.43
N SER A 206 -49.92 -24.62 -30.44
CA SER A 206 -49.45 -23.35 -31.06
C SER A 206 -50.40 -22.14 -31.20
N SER A 207 -50.15 -21.05 -30.45
CA SER A 207 -49.72 -19.73 -31.00
C SER A 207 -49.91 -18.54 -30.04
N SER A 208 -48.98 -17.58 -30.13
CA SER A 208 -49.13 -16.12 -29.91
C SER A 208 -50.12 -15.57 -28.86
N ALA A 209 -49.61 -15.16 -27.70
CA ALA A 209 -50.07 -13.94 -27.00
C ALA A 209 -48.98 -13.42 -26.02
N THR A 210 -48.35 -12.29 -26.33
CA THR A 210 -47.40 -11.62 -25.41
C THR A 210 -48.12 -10.62 -24.50
N SER A 211 -48.04 -10.82 -23.18
CA SER A 211 -48.32 -9.75 -22.23
C SER A 211 -47.15 -8.76 -22.23
N ALA A 212 -47.41 -7.47 -22.48
CA ALA A 212 -46.37 -6.46 -22.59
C ALA A 212 -45.84 -6.06 -21.20
N LEU A 213 -44.64 -6.52 -20.85
CA LEU A 213 -43.91 -6.05 -19.68
C LEU A 213 -43.47 -4.60 -19.89
N VAL A 214 -43.99 -3.68 -19.08
CA VAL A 214 -43.44 -2.32 -18.95
C VAL A 214 -42.13 -2.40 -18.14
N PRO A 215 -41.00 -1.90 -18.68
CA PRO A 215 -39.74 -1.84 -17.95
C PRO A 215 -39.82 -0.98 -16.69
N GLU A 216 -39.20 -1.47 -15.61
CA GLU A 216 -39.35 -0.92 -14.26
C GLU A 216 -38.73 0.49 -14.11
N ASP A 217 -37.75 0.83 -14.96
CA ASP A 217 -37.19 2.19 -15.07
C ASP A 217 -38.26 3.21 -15.50
N LEU A 218 -39.14 2.85 -16.44
CA LEU A 218 -40.22 3.72 -16.89
C LEU A 218 -41.29 3.89 -15.81
N VAL A 219 -41.57 2.83 -15.05
CA VAL A 219 -42.49 2.85 -13.89
C VAL A 219 -41.96 3.82 -12.82
N GLN A 220 -40.68 3.73 -12.49
CA GLN A 220 -40.03 4.59 -11.50
C GLN A 220 -40.01 6.06 -11.94
N ILE A 221 -39.76 6.35 -13.22
CA ILE A 221 -39.84 7.71 -13.78
C ILE A 221 -41.28 8.25 -13.73
N GLN A 222 -42.29 7.46 -14.12
CA GLN A 222 -43.70 7.89 -14.05
C GLN A 222 -44.16 8.09 -12.60
N ALA A 223 -43.74 7.25 -11.65
CA ALA A 223 -44.04 7.41 -10.23
C ALA A 223 -43.46 8.71 -9.67
N TYR A 224 -42.19 9.02 -9.99
CA TYR A 224 -41.56 10.30 -9.66
C TYR A 224 -42.32 11.49 -10.28
N LEU A 225 -42.71 11.39 -11.56
CA LEU A 225 -43.50 12.42 -12.25
C LEU A 225 -44.92 12.58 -11.68
N ARG A 226 -45.49 11.56 -11.01
CA ARG A 226 -46.76 11.67 -10.28
C ARG A 226 -46.58 12.34 -8.93
N TRP A 227 -45.53 11.99 -8.18
CA TRP A 227 -45.14 12.64 -6.93
C TRP A 227 -44.86 14.14 -7.12
N GLU A 228 -44.12 14.50 -8.18
CA GLU A 228 -43.87 15.89 -8.54
C GLU A 228 -45.15 16.62 -8.95
N ARG A 229 -46.02 16.02 -9.78
CA ARG A 229 -47.34 16.58 -10.13
C ARG A 229 -48.28 16.74 -8.92
N LYS A 230 -48.13 15.93 -7.87
CA LYS A 230 -48.85 16.07 -6.59
C LYS A 230 -48.19 17.07 -5.63
N GLY A 231 -47.08 17.71 -6.00
CA GLY A 231 -46.43 18.76 -5.21
C GLY A 231 -45.43 18.25 -4.17
N LYS A 232 -44.79 17.09 -4.42
CA LYS A 232 -43.71 16.52 -3.60
C LYS A 232 -44.08 16.31 -2.13
N GLN A 233 -45.29 15.79 -1.91
CA GLN A 233 -45.83 15.47 -0.58
C GLN A 233 -45.02 14.33 0.07
N SER A 234 -44.85 14.36 1.39
CA SER A 234 -44.23 13.26 2.13
C SER A 234 -45.20 12.07 2.20
N TYR A 235 -44.84 10.95 1.60
CA TYR A 235 -45.60 9.70 1.67
C TYR A 235 -45.08 8.76 2.75
N THR A 236 -45.97 7.92 3.28
CA THR A 236 -45.60 6.70 4.00
C THR A 236 -45.18 5.60 3.00
N PRO A 237 -44.41 4.58 3.39
CA PRO A 237 -43.97 3.51 2.48
C PRO A 237 -45.12 2.79 1.77
N GLU A 238 -46.30 2.74 2.40
CA GLU A 238 -47.52 2.15 1.86
C GLU A 238 -48.13 3.03 0.75
N GLN A 239 -48.14 4.35 0.94
CA GLN A 239 -48.60 5.33 -0.04
C GLN A 239 -47.62 5.50 -1.21
N GLU A 240 -46.31 5.42 -0.94
CA GLU A 240 -45.26 5.38 -1.95
C GLU A 240 -45.46 4.17 -2.87
N LYS A 241 -45.72 3.00 -2.27
CA LYS A 241 -46.05 1.78 -3.02
C LYS A 241 -47.36 1.91 -3.82
N GLU A 242 -48.40 2.51 -3.25
CA GLU A 242 -49.68 2.72 -3.93
C GLU A 242 -49.54 3.64 -5.17
N GLU A 243 -48.79 4.74 -5.07
CA GLU A 243 -48.49 5.58 -6.24
C GLU A 243 -47.59 4.88 -7.27
N TYR A 244 -46.69 4.01 -6.82
CA TYR A 244 -45.81 3.23 -7.70
C TYR A 244 -46.58 2.18 -8.51
N GLU A 245 -47.45 1.39 -7.87
CA GLU A 245 -48.33 0.45 -8.58
C GLU A 245 -49.35 1.18 -9.48
N ALA A 246 -49.84 2.36 -9.07
CA ALA A 246 -50.70 3.20 -9.91
C ALA A 246 -49.97 3.83 -11.11
N ALA A 247 -48.69 4.16 -10.99
CA ALA A 247 -47.84 4.55 -12.13
C ALA A 247 -47.67 3.40 -13.12
N ARG A 248 -47.45 2.17 -12.60
CA ARG A 248 -47.33 0.94 -13.39
C ARG A 248 -48.61 0.66 -14.19
N ALA A 249 -49.77 0.82 -13.56
CA ALA A 249 -51.07 0.67 -14.21
C ALA A 249 -51.30 1.71 -15.33
N GLU A 250 -50.93 2.98 -15.10
CA GLU A 250 -51.08 4.07 -16.09
C GLU A 250 -50.25 3.83 -17.36
N LEU A 251 -49.02 3.32 -17.22
CA LEU A 251 -48.17 2.96 -18.36
C LEU A 251 -48.67 1.71 -19.10
N ILE A 252 -49.15 0.70 -18.38
CA ILE A 252 -49.80 -0.49 -18.96
C ILE A 252 -51.06 -0.07 -19.75
N GLU A 253 -51.82 0.91 -19.27
CA GLU A 253 -53.00 1.38 -19.99
C GLU A 253 -52.65 2.12 -21.30
N GLU A 254 -51.62 2.97 -21.33
CA GLU A 254 -51.18 3.59 -22.58
C GLU A 254 -50.60 2.57 -23.59
N LEU A 255 -49.90 1.54 -23.12
CA LEU A 255 -49.45 0.44 -23.98
C LEU A 255 -50.63 -0.36 -24.54
N ASN A 256 -51.64 -0.66 -23.72
CA ASN A 256 -52.88 -1.31 -24.16
C ASN A 256 -53.74 -0.43 -25.10
N ARG A 257 -53.58 0.90 -25.04
CA ARG A 257 -54.15 1.86 -25.99
C ARG A 257 -53.34 1.98 -27.30
N GLY A 258 -52.28 1.18 -27.47
CA GLY A 258 -51.49 1.08 -28.70
C GLY A 258 -50.32 2.06 -28.81
N VAL A 259 -49.89 2.69 -27.71
CA VAL A 259 -48.66 3.51 -27.69
C VAL A 259 -47.45 2.59 -27.65
N SER A 260 -46.49 2.76 -28.57
CA SER A 260 -45.26 1.95 -28.57
C SER A 260 -44.37 2.29 -27.36
N LEU A 261 -43.64 1.28 -26.89
CA LEU A 261 -42.80 1.36 -25.70
C LEU A 261 -41.68 2.41 -25.84
N GLU A 262 -41.13 2.56 -27.04
CA GLU A 262 -40.19 3.61 -27.41
C GLU A 262 -40.79 5.01 -27.27
N LYS A 263 -42.06 5.19 -27.70
CA LYS A 263 -42.77 6.46 -27.62
C LYS A 263 -43.18 6.80 -26.19
N LEU A 264 -43.46 5.80 -25.35
CA LEU A 264 -43.58 5.95 -23.90
C LEU A 264 -42.25 6.40 -23.27
N ARG A 265 -41.13 5.75 -23.61
CA ARG A 265 -39.79 6.14 -23.10
C ARG A 265 -39.46 7.58 -23.49
N ALA A 266 -39.61 7.97 -24.76
CA ALA A 266 -39.34 9.34 -25.22
C ALA A 266 -40.22 10.40 -24.51
N LYS A 267 -41.52 10.10 -24.33
CA LYS A 267 -42.48 10.94 -23.59
C LYS A 267 -42.11 11.14 -22.12
N LEU A 268 -41.49 10.14 -21.50
CA LEU A 268 -41.04 10.18 -20.10
C LEU A 268 -39.67 10.83 -19.92
N THR A 269 -38.73 10.66 -20.86
CA THR A 269 -37.32 11.10 -20.72
C THR A 269 -37.01 12.47 -21.32
N LYS A 270 -37.94 13.11 -22.07
CA LYS A 270 -37.83 14.49 -22.58
C LYS A 270 -36.49 14.86 -23.25
N ALA A 271 -36.12 14.15 -24.30
CA ALA A 271 -35.20 14.68 -25.32
C ALA A 271 -36.00 15.42 -26.41
N PRO A 272 -35.52 16.56 -26.96
CA PRO A 272 -36.18 17.25 -28.06
C PRO A 272 -36.00 16.51 -29.39
N GLU A 273 -37.04 16.45 -30.21
CA GLU A 273 -36.99 15.90 -31.57
C GLU A 273 -36.22 16.83 -32.52
N ALA A 274 -35.42 16.26 -33.41
CA ALA A 274 -34.70 16.98 -34.47
C ALA A 274 -35.54 17.02 -35.77
N PRO A 275 -35.50 18.11 -36.56
CA PRO A 275 -36.34 18.28 -37.74
C PRO A 275 -35.81 17.54 -38.98
N GLU A 276 -36.71 17.25 -39.92
CA GLU A 276 -36.37 16.81 -41.28
C GLU A 276 -35.84 17.97 -42.15
N SER A 277 -35.26 17.62 -43.30
CA SER A 277 -34.36 18.46 -44.11
C SER A 277 -35.02 19.50 -45.02
N ASP A 278 -34.34 20.62 -45.24
CA ASP A 278 -34.02 21.09 -46.61
C ASP A 278 -32.83 22.08 -46.64
N GLU A 279 -32.25 22.32 -47.83
CA GLU A 279 -30.97 23.03 -48.03
C GLU A 279 -31.09 24.58 -48.07
N SER A 280 -30.09 25.32 -47.55
CA SER A 280 -29.38 26.42 -48.28
C SER A 280 -28.35 27.24 -47.47
N TYR A 281 -27.20 27.49 -48.09
CA TYR A 281 -26.21 28.59 -47.93
C TYR A 281 -25.91 29.26 -46.57
N SER A 282 -24.63 29.16 -46.17
CA SER A 282 -23.90 29.95 -45.15
C SER A 282 -23.25 31.25 -45.71
N PRO A 283 -22.49 32.08 -44.96
CA PRO A 283 -22.36 32.27 -43.50
C PRO A 283 -22.46 33.74 -43.00
N ALA A 284 -22.78 33.98 -41.73
CA ALA A 284 -22.40 35.23 -41.02
C ALA A 284 -22.38 35.07 -39.49
N SER A 285 -21.44 35.73 -38.82
CA SER A 285 -21.20 35.67 -37.37
C SER A 285 -22.13 36.57 -36.54
N GLN A 286 -22.69 36.07 -35.44
CA GLN A 286 -23.00 36.88 -34.25
C GLN A 286 -23.10 36.03 -32.97
N ILE A 287 -22.89 36.66 -31.81
CA ILE A 287 -22.88 36.05 -30.47
C ILE A 287 -24.26 36.22 -29.83
N THR A 288 -24.82 35.17 -29.22
CA THR A 288 -25.94 35.27 -28.28
C THR A 288 -25.55 34.79 -26.88
N SER A 289 -26.22 35.31 -25.85
CA SER A 289 -25.77 35.25 -24.45
C SER A 289 -26.89 34.80 -23.52
N ASP A 290 -27.27 33.52 -23.62
CA ASP A 290 -28.44 32.94 -22.95
C ASP A 290 -28.10 32.30 -21.59
N LYS A 291 -27.20 32.93 -20.82
CA LYS A 291 -26.95 32.60 -19.41
C LYS A 291 -27.15 33.82 -18.53
N ILE A 292 -28.03 33.68 -17.53
CA ILE A 292 -28.27 34.71 -16.53
C ILE A 292 -27.00 34.92 -15.70
N PRO A 293 -26.51 36.17 -15.57
CA PRO A 293 -25.32 36.48 -14.78
C PRO A 293 -25.47 36.08 -13.31
N GLU A 294 -24.46 35.40 -12.78
CA GLU A 294 -24.48 34.78 -11.44
C GLU A 294 -24.61 35.83 -10.31
N ASP A 295 -24.16 37.08 -10.55
CA ASP A 295 -24.39 38.22 -9.66
C ASP A 295 -25.88 38.48 -9.39
N LEU A 296 -26.75 38.27 -10.39
CA LEU A 296 -28.18 38.45 -10.24
C LEU A 296 -28.82 37.30 -9.46
N VAL A 297 -28.35 36.07 -9.69
CA VAL A 297 -28.78 34.87 -8.94
C VAL A 297 -28.45 35.05 -7.45
N GLN A 298 -27.22 35.49 -7.13
CA GLN A 298 -26.77 35.71 -5.76
C GLN A 298 -27.55 36.84 -5.06
N VAL A 299 -27.83 37.95 -5.74
CA VAL A 299 -28.67 39.03 -5.19
C VAL A 299 -30.12 38.57 -4.99
N GLN A 300 -30.69 37.80 -5.92
CA GLN A 300 -32.05 37.27 -5.78
C GLN A 300 -32.16 36.24 -4.65
N ALA A 301 -31.17 35.37 -4.48
CA ALA A 301 -31.08 34.43 -3.35
C ALA A 301 -31.00 35.16 -2.00
N TYR A 302 -30.19 36.23 -1.92
CA TYR A 302 -30.16 37.10 -0.73
C TYR A 302 -31.51 37.79 -0.47
N VAL A 303 -32.21 38.24 -1.52
CA VAL A 303 -33.56 38.84 -1.40
C VAL A 303 -34.60 37.81 -0.94
N ARG A 304 -34.52 36.55 -1.37
CA ARG A 304 -35.34 35.45 -0.83
C ARG A 304 -35.03 35.22 0.65
N TRP A 305 -33.75 35.19 1.04
CA TRP A 305 -33.31 35.02 2.42
C TRP A 305 -33.75 36.17 3.36
N GLU A 306 -33.72 37.44 2.92
CA GLU A 306 -34.30 38.54 3.71
C GLU A 306 -35.82 38.41 3.86
N LYS A 307 -36.54 38.07 2.78
CA LYS A 307 -37.99 37.84 2.81
C LYS A 307 -38.39 36.68 3.73
N ALA A 308 -37.56 35.64 3.82
CA ALA A 308 -37.72 34.51 4.73
C ALA A 308 -37.44 34.86 6.21
N GLY A 309 -37.01 36.10 6.52
CA GLY A 309 -36.75 36.55 7.88
C GLY A 309 -35.32 36.30 8.38
N LYS A 310 -34.35 36.09 7.46
CA LYS A 310 -32.95 35.75 7.76
C LYS A 310 -32.73 34.46 8.59
N PRO A 311 -33.38 33.33 8.22
CA PRO A 311 -33.16 32.05 8.88
C PRO A 311 -31.72 31.57 8.69
N ASN A 312 -31.17 30.86 9.68
CA ASN A 312 -29.88 30.18 9.49
C ASN A 312 -30.11 28.88 8.72
N TYR A 313 -29.59 28.78 7.49
CA TYR A 313 -29.76 27.61 6.62
C TYR A 313 -28.50 26.73 6.60
N PRO A 314 -28.62 25.39 6.62
CA PRO A 314 -27.47 24.50 6.32
C PRO A 314 -27.07 24.60 4.84
N PRO A 315 -25.82 24.24 4.46
CA PRO A 315 -25.30 24.43 3.09
C PRO A 315 -26.15 23.80 1.99
N GLU A 316 -26.71 22.62 2.22
CA GLU A 316 -27.62 21.93 1.29
C GLU A 316 -28.86 22.78 0.97
N LYS A 317 -29.45 23.41 1.98
CA LYS A 317 -30.62 24.30 1.80
C LYS A 317 -30.22 25.66 1.20
N GLN A 318 -29.00 26.12 1.45
CA GLN A 318 -28.44 27.30 0.78
C GLN A 318 -28.35 27.06 -0.75
N LEU A 319 -27.85 25.90 -1.19
CA LEU A 319 -27.81 25.52 -2.60
C LEU A 319 -29.21 25.45 -3.24
N VAL A 320 -30.20 24.87 -2.55
CA VAL A 320 -31.60 24.81 -3.04
C VAL A 320 -32.20 26.21 -3.23
N GLU A 321 -32.03 27.12 -2.26
CA GLU A 321 -32.54 28.49 -2.35
C GLU A 321 -31.84 29.30 -3.47
N PHE A 322 -30.57 29.01 -3.74
CA PHE A 322 -29.79 29.59 -4.84
C PHE A 322 -30.26 29.07 -6.21
N GLU A 323 -30.52 27.76 -6.34
CA GLU A 323 -31.14 27.20 -7.53
C GLU A 323 -32.56 27.73 -7.77
N GLU A 324 -33.37 27.91 -6.73
CA GLU A 324 -34.71 28.49 -6.86
C GLU A 324 -34.64 29.97 -7.28
N ALA A 325 -33.68 30.74 -6.75
CA ALA A 325 -33.41 32.10 -7.24
C ALA A 325 -33.00 32.10 -8.73
N ARG A 326 -32.21 31.12 -9.19
CA ARG A 326 -31.87 30.95 -10.61
C ARG A 326 -33.11 30.65 -11.45
N LYS A 327 -33.96 29.74 -10.98
CA LYS A 327 -35.22 29.32 -11.66
C LYS A 327 -36.24 30.46 -11.71
N GLU A 328 -36.33 31.31 -10.67
CA GLU A 328 -37.15 32.53 -10.68
C GLU A 328 -36.71 33.52 -11.77
N LEU A 329 -35.41 33.82 -11.85
CA LEU A 329 -34.89 34.76 -12.85
C LEU A 329 -35.03 34.19 -14.27
N GLN A 330 -34.78 32.89 -14.46
CA GLN A 330 -34.99 32.22 -15.75
C GLN A 330 -36.46 32.32 -16.17
N ALA A 331 -37.39 32.00 -15.27
CA ALA A 331 -38.82 32.13 -15.53
C ALA A 331 -39.30 33.59 -15.71
N GLU A 332 -38.46 34.62 -15.55
CA GLU A 332 -38.75 35.99 -16.00
C GLU A 332 -38.09 36.34 -17.34
N VAL A 333 -36.89 35.83 -17.64
CA VAL A 333 -36.28 35.90 -18.98
C VAL A 333 -37.16 35.18 -20.01
N ASP A 334 -37.61 33.97 -19.70
CA ASP A 334 -38.47 33.13 -20.56
C ASP A 334 -39.84 33.80 -20.85
N LYS A 335 -40.23 34.80 -20.05
CA LYS A 335 -41.44 35.64 -20.25
C LYS A 335 -41.16 36.91 -21.07
N GLY A 336 -39.98 37.04 -21.66
CA GLY A 336 -39.56 38.19 -22.47
C GLY A 336 -38.97 39.36 -21.69
N THR A 337 -38.59 39.18 -20.41
CA THR A 337 -37.91 40.23 -19.63
C THR A 337 -36.41 40.23 -19.95
N SER A 338 -35.88 41.33 -20.49
CA SER A 338 -34.43 41.42 -20.75
C SER A 338 -33.61 41.45 -19.46
N ILE A 339 -32.35 40.99 -19.53
CA ILE A 339 -31.43 40.96 -18.38
C ILE A 339 -31.21 42.39 -17.80
N ASP A 340 -31.24 43.43 -18.63
CA ASP A 340 -31.18 44.83 -18.17
C ASP A 340 -32.47 45.31 -17.49
N GLN A 341 -33.63 44.78 -17.87
CA GLN A 341 -34.89 45.03 -17.16
C GLN A 341 -34.90 44.28 -15.82
N LEU A 342 -34.39 43.05 -15.76
CA LEU A 342 -34.18 42.31 -14.50
C LEU A 342 -33.24 43.08 -13.55
N ARG A 343 -32.08 43.52 -14.04
CA ARG A 343 -31.18 44.42 -13.29
C ARG A 343 -31.93 45.64 -12.76
N LYS A 344 -32.63 46.40 -13.61
CA LYS A 344 -33.41 47.59 -13.20
C LYS A 344 -34.58 47.28 -12.25
N LYS A 345 -35.11 46.06 -12.25
CA LYS A 345 -36.18 45.59 -11.36
C LYS A 345 -35.66 45.23 -9.98
N ILE A 346 -34.53 44.54 -9.90
CA ILE A 346 -33.81 44.19 -8.65
C ILE A 346 -33.23 45.47 -8.00
N LEU A 347 -32.63 46.36 -8.80
CA LEU A 347 -32.08 47.66 -8.38
C LEU A 347 -33.13 48.64 -7.83
N LYS A 348 -34.43 48.38 -7.99
CA LYS A 348 -35.49 49.32 -7.61
C LYS A 348 -35.79 49.34 -6.10
N GLY A 349 -35.16 48.45 -5.33
CA GLY A 349 -35.11 48.50 -3.86
C GLY A 349 -33.75 48.97 -3.35
N ASN A 350 -33.70 49.54 -2.13
CA ASN A 350 -32.50 50.11 -1.52
C ASN A 350 -31.54 49.02 -0.95
N ILE A 351 -31.32 47.97 -1.75
CA ILE A 351 -30.78 46.66 -1.38
C ILE A 351 -29.29 46.55 -1.75
N GLU A 352 -28.93 46.98 -2.95
CA GLU A 352 -27.56 46.86 -3.52
C GLU A 352 -26.48 47.47 -2.60
N SER A 353 -26.78 48.60 -1.94
CA SER A 353 -25.85 49.29 -1.03
C SER A 353 -25.58 48.56 0.29
N LYS A 354 -26.46 47.64 0.69
CA LYS A 354 -26.27 46.71 1.82
C LYS A 354 -25.64 45.40 1.34
N VAL A 355 -26.19 44.82 0.28
CA VAL A 355 -25.73 43.54 -0.29
C VAL A 355 -24.28 43.62 -0.73
N SER A 356 -23.88 44.63 -1.50
CA SER A 356 -22.49 44.85 -1.94
C SER A 356 -21.52 45.15 -0.79
N LYS A 357 -22.01 45.50 0.40
CA LYS A 357 -21.22 45.69 1.62
C LYS A 357 -21.12 44.44 2.49
N GLN A 358 -22.05 43.50 2.38
CA GLN A 358 -21.97 42.22 3.11
C GLN A 358 -21.30 41.11 2.26
N LEU A 359 -21.57 41.05 0.96
CA LEU A 359 -20.91 40.09 0.05
C LEU A 359 -19.38 40.24 0.07
N LYS A 360 -18.87 41.49 0.10
CA LYS A 360 -17.43 41.78 0.22
C LYS A 360 -16.76 41.22 1.49
N ASN A 361 -17.53 40.79 2.48
CA ASN A 361 -17.00 40.23 3.72
C ASN A 361 -17.29 38.73 3.88
N LYS A 362 -18.27 38.16 3.17
CA LYS A 362 -18.58 36.72 3.09
C LYS A 362 -19.32 36.37 1.80
N ASN A 363 -18.69 35.56 0.94
CA ASN A 363 -19.36 34.82 -0.12
C ASN A 363 -20.03 33.58 0.48
N TYR A 364 -21.32 33.38 0.22
CA TYR A 364 -22.11 32.31 0.85
C TYR A 364 -22.57 31.18 -0.10
N PHE A 365 -22.36 31.32 -1.42
CA PHE A 365 -23.04 30.45 -2.41
C PHE A 365 -22.16 30.05 -3.62
N SER A 366 -20.85 30.28 -3.57
CA SER A 366 -19.91 29.89 -4.62
C SER A 366 -18.85 28.96 -4.03
N VAL A 367 -18.68 27.77 -4.63
CA VAL A 367 -17.44 27.00 -4.46
C VAL A 367 -16.35 27.81 -5.15
N GLU A 368 -15.50 28.47 -4.37
CA GLU A 368 -14.38 29.22 -4.92
C GLU A 368 -13.37 28.23 -5.49
N ARG A 369 -12.89 28.47 -6.72
CA ARG A 369 -11.91 27.61 -7.39
C ARG A 369 -10.66 28.40 -7.72
N ILE A 370 -9.52 27.77 -7.53
CA ILE A 370 -8.24 28.34 -7.87
C ILE A 370 -8.05 28.32 -9.38
N GLN A 371 -7.88 29.51 -9.96
CA GLN A 371 -7.56 29.65 -11.37
C GLN A 371 -6.11 29.19 -11.63
N ARG A 372 -5.95 27.89 -11.90
CA ARG A 372 -4.66 27.25 -12.19
C ARG A 372 -3.82 28.08 -13.16
N LYS A 373 -2.60 28.44 -12.76
CA LYS A 373 -1.71 29.29 -13.58
C LYS A 373 -1.22 28.51 -14.81
N LYS A 374 -1.26 29.11 -16.00
CA LYS A 374 -0.68 28.52 -17.22
C LYS A 374 0.84 28.70 -17.18
N ARG A 375 1.58 27.59 -17.14
CA ARG A 375 3.05 27.55 -17.02
C ARG A 375 3.68 26.67 -18.09
N ASP A 376 5.00 26.80 -18.30
CA ASP A 376 5.74 25.85 -19.14
C ASP A 376 6.07 24.61 -18.31
N ILE A 377 5.56 23.46 -18.76
CA ILE A 377 5.75 22.15 -18.13
C ILE A 377 7.24 21.78 -18.03
N MET A 378 8.09 22.27 -18.94
CA MET A 378 9.53 21.99 -18.91
C MET A 378 10.25 22.65 -17.70
N GLN A 379 9.62 23.62 -17.03
CA GLN A 379 10.15 24.20 -15.78
C GLN A 379 10.08 23.24 -14.59
N ILE A 380 9.35 22.12 -14.72
CA ILE A 380 9.24 21.08 -13.69
C ILE A 380 10.39 20.05 -13.81
N LEU A 381 11.18 20.08 -14.89
CA LEU A 381 12.22 19.09 -15.21
C LEU A 381 13.23 18.92 -14.07
N SER A 382 13.18 17.77 -13.39
CA SER A 382 14.25 17.28 -12.55
C SER A 382 15.00 16.23 -13.36
N LYS A 383 16.25 16.53 -13.73
CA LYS A 383 17.10 15.63 -14.51
C LYS A 383 18.54 15.75 -14.05
N HIS A 384 19.10 14.65 -13.57
CA HIS A 384 20.47 14.59 -13.09
C HIS A 384 21.37 14.01 -14.19
N LYS A 385 22.63 14.45 -14.23
CA LYS A 385 23.62 13.71 -15.01
C LYS A 385 23.93 12.43 -14.24
N HIS A 386 23.47 11.29 -14.76
CA HIS A 386 24.00 9.98 -14.37
C HIS A 386 25.52 9.99 -14.58
N THR A 387 26.24 10.34 -13.53
CA THR A 387 27.65 10.04 -13.41
C THR A 387 27.69 8.55 -13.09
N VAL A 388 27.70 7.72 -14.13
CA VAL A 388 27.86 6.28 -14.00
C VAL A 388 29.30 6.07 -13.52
N ILE A 389 29.45 6.06 -12.20
CA ILE A 389 30.64 5.60 -11.52
C ILE A 389 30.62 4.06 -11.64
N GLU A 390 30.91 3.59 -12.86
CA GLU A 390 31.44 2.26 -13.15
C GLU A 390 32.94 2.19 -12.80
N GLU A 391 33.42 3.05 -11.90
CA GLU A 391 34.54 2.66 -11.06
C GLU A 391 34.07 1.49 -10.22
N GLN A 392 34.65 0.32 -10.47
CA GLN A 392 34.78 -0.68 -9.43
C GLN A 392 35.39 0.03 -8.24
N ALA A 393 34.65 0.14 -7.13
CA ALA A 393 35.14 0.78 -5.92
C ALA A 393 36.21 -0.10 -5.26
N GLU A 394 37.40 -0.13 -5.86
CA GLU A 394 38.64 -0.22 -5.10
C GLU A 394 38.65 0.97 -4.16
N VAL A 395 38.07 0.79 -2.98
CA VAL A 395 38.06 1.75 -1.90
C VAL A 395 39.51 2.12 -1.63
N ALA A 396 39.92 3.31 -2.10
CA ALA A 396 41.31 3.76 -2.07
C ALA A 396 41.85 3.53 -0.65
N PRO A 397 42.83 2.62 -0.48
CA PRO A 397 42.97 1.92 0.78
C PRO A 397 43.31 2.90 1.90
N LYS A 398 42.36 3.10 2.82
CA LYS A 398 42.60 3.77 4.10
C LYS A 398 43.86 3.14 4.69
N GLN A 399 44.86 3.97 5.01
CA GLN A 399 46.07 3.51 5.67
C GLN A 399 45.66 2.74 6.93
N LEU A 400 45.89 1.42 6.90
CA LEU A 400 45.41 0.51 7.93
C LEU A 400 46.00 0.94 9.27
N THR A 401 45.14 1.17 10.27
CA THR A 401 45.65 1.51 11.59
C THR A 401 46.31 0.27 12.20
N VAL A 402 47.14 0.46 13.22
CA VAL A 402 47.77 -0.65 13.96
C VAL A 402 46.74 -1.67 14.49
N LEU A 403 45.52 -1.22 14.77
CA LEU A 403 44.40 -2.07 15.23
C LEU A 403 43.75 -2.87 14.09
N ASP A 404 43.75 -2.34 12.87
CA ASP A 404 43.29 -3.04 11.66
C ASP A 404 44.32 -4.08 11.21
N LEU A 405 45.60 -3.73 11.22
CA LEU A 405 46.72 -4.64 10.98
C LEU A 405 46.72 -5.80 12.00
N LEU A 406 46.48 -5.50 13.28
CA LEU A 406 46.33 -6.52 14.32
C LEU A 406 45.11 -7.42 14.08
N THR A 407 43.97 -6.86 13.69
CA THR A 407 42.78 -7.66 13.32
C THR A 407 43.13 -8.63 12.20
N ASN A 408 43.74 -8.13 11.12
CA ASN A 408 44.14 -8.93 9.97
C ASN A 408 45.18 -10.01 10.34
N SER A 409 46.10 -9.71 11.26
CA SER A 409 47.09 -10.67 11.77
C SER A 409 46.47 -11.77 12.65
N LEU A 410 45.36 -11.50 13.34
CA LEU A 410 44.65 -12.48 14.15
C LEU A 410 43.70 -13.35 13.30
N GLN A 411 43.09 -12.78 12.25
CA GLN A 411 42.24 -13.51 11.29
C GLN A 411 43.05 -14.40 10.33
N LYS A 412 44.31 -14.07 10.04
CA LYS A 412 45.22 -14.88 9.20
C LYS A 412 45.87 -16.08 9.93
N LYS A 413 45.48 -16.37 11.17
CA LYS A 413 45.94 -17.57 11.89
C LYS A 413 44.95 -18.71 11.69
N ASP A 414 45.38 -19.77 11.01
CA ASP A 414 44.56 -20.96 10.77
C ASP A 414 43.96 -21.52 12.08
N GLY A 415 42.66 -21.81 12.04
CA GLY A 415 41.92 -22.33 13.20
C GLY A 415 41.49 -21.28 14.24
N CYS A 416 41.51 -20.00 13.90
CA CYS A 416 41.04 -18.89 14.74
C CYS A 416 39.66 -18.37 14.31
N GLU A 417 38.60 -18.74 15.05
CA GLU A 417 37.25 -18.21 14.90
C GLU A 417 37.11 -16.90 15.70
N VAL A 418 36.56 -15.83 15.11
CA VAL A 418 36.32 -14.56 15.82
C VAL A 418 34.87 -14.54 16.32
N LEU A 419 34.67 -14.57 17.64
CA LEU A 419 33.35 -14.62 18.28
C LEU A 419 32.72 -13.22 18.46
N SER A 420 33.54 -12.20 18.71
CA SER A 420 33.08 -10.81 18.79
C SER A 420 34.22 -9.82 18.54
N LYS A 421 33.90 -8.68 17.92
CA LYS A 421 34.81 -7.55 17.72
C LYS A 421 34.08 -6.27 18.15
N LYS A 422 34.64 -5.52 19.11
CA LYS A 422 34.12 -4.20 19.53
C LYS A 422 35.25 -3.18 19.61
N LEU A 423 35.09 -2.09 18.88
CA LEU A 423 36.01 -0.94 18.90
C LEU A 423 35.36 0.19 19.71
N PHE A 424 36.00 0.59 20.81
CA PHE A 424 35.55 1.70 21.66
C PHE A 424 36.48 2.91 21.49
N LYS A 425 35.90 4.11 21.43
CA LYS A 425 36.64 5.38 21.38
C LYS A 425 36.65 6.04 22.76
N PHE A 426 37.75 6.68 23.14
CA PHE A 426 37.87 7.46 24.37
C PHE A 426 38.76 8.70 24.11
N GLY A 427 38.12 9.84 23.86
CA GLY A 427 38.78 10.97 23.20
C GLY A 427 39.30 10.56 21.82
N ASP A 428 40.48 11.06 21.44
CA ASP A 428 41.13 10.75 20.16
C ASP A 428 41.76 9.34 20.11
N LYS A 429 41.72 8.59 21.23
CA LYS A 429 42.32 7.27 21.43
C LYS A 429 41.27 6.15 21.29
N GLN A 430 41.71 4.95 20.91
CA GLN A 430 40.83 3.83 20.62
C GLN A 430 41.30 2.54 21.30
N ILE A 431 40.37 1.70 21.76
CA ILE A 431 40.63 0.35 22.23
C ILE A 431 39.75 -0.66 21.49
N LEU A 432 40.39 -1.65 20.89
CA LEU A 432 39.79 -2.77 20.20
C LEU A 432 39.76 -3.97 21.13
N ALA A 433 38.57 -4.49 21.42
CA ALA A 433 38.34 -5.74 22.13
C ALA A 433 37.90 -6.82 21.12
N ILE A 434 38.56 -7.97 21.12
CA ILE A 434 38.25 -9.12 20.27
C ILE A 434 38.11 -10.35 21.16
N SER A 435 37.01 -11.09 21.05
CA SER A 435 36.92 -12.46 21.56
C SER A 435 37.04 -13.45 20.40
N THR A 436 37.75 -14.54 20.63
CA THR A 436 38.12 -15.56 19.63
C THR A 436 38.02 -16.95 20.22
N LYS A 437 37.92 -17.97 19.37
CA LYS A 437 37.93 -19.38 19.72
C LYS A 437 38.99 -20.09 18.89
N VAL A 438 39.94 -20.76 19.56
CA VAL A 438 41.04 -21.50 18.93
C VAL A 438 41.09 -22.88 19.57
N LEU A 439 40.92 -23.95 18.77
CA LEU A 439 40.96 -25.34 19.25
C LEU A 439 40.10 -25.59 20.51
N ASN A 440 38.88 -25.04 20.50
CA ASN A 440 37.89 -25.08 21.58
C ASN A 440 38.27 -24.34 22.88
N LYS A 441 39.31 -23.49 22.87
CA LYS A 441 39.61 -22.52 23.94
C LYS A 441 39.20 -21.11 23.52
N SER A 442 38.63 -20.35 24.44
CA SER A 442 38.23 -18.95 24.21
C SER A 442 39.35 -17.99 24.63
N LYS A 443 39.70 -17.03 23.78
CA LYS A 443 40.71 -15.99 24.07
C LYS A 443 40.16 -14.59 23.81
N VAL A 444 40.48 -13.67 24.71
CA VAL A 444 40.17 -12.24 24.59
C VAL A 444 41.47 -11.45 24.38
N TYR A 445 41.48 -10.62 23.34
CA TYR A 445 42.54 -9.65 23.07
C TYR A 445 41.99 -8.23 23.25
N LEU A 446 42.70 -7.41 24.00
CA LEU A 446 42.38 -5.99 24.21
C LEU A 446 43.58 -5.17 23.75
N ALA A 447 43.46 -4.46 22.62
CA ALA A 447 44.56 -3.72 22.00
C ALA A 447 44.21 -2.23 21.82
N THR A 448 45.16 -1.33 22.05
CA THR A 448 44.94 0.12 21.97
C THR A 448 46.11 0.87 21.36
N ASN A 449 45.82 1.95 20.64
CA ASN A 449 46.82 2.89 20.09
C ASN A 449 47.31 3.93 21.12
N HIS A 450 46.97 3.74 22.40
CA HIS A 450 47.41 4.60 23.50
C HIS A 450 48.92 4.39 23.81
N THR A 451 49.63 5.46 24.16
CA THR A 451 51.11 5.46 24.32
C THR A 451 51.60 5.43 25.78
N GLU A 452 50.86 6.02 26.70
CA GLU A 452 51.11 5.99 28.16
C GLU A 452 50.75 4.62 28.76
N PRO A 453 51.40 4.15 29.84
CA PRO A 453 51.09 2.86 30.47
C PRO A 453 49.63 2.80 30.95
N LEU A 454 48.89 1.79 30.48
CA LEU A 454 47.51 1.54 30.90
C LEU A 454 47.40 0.30 31.78
N ILE A 455 46.42 0.34 32.69
CA ILE A 455 45.98 -0.80 33.50
C ILE A 455 44.54 -1.13 33.12
N LEU A 456 44.31 -2.37 32.70
CA LEU A 456 42.99 -2.97 32.55
C LEU A 456 42.47 -3.36 33.94
N HIS A 457 41.34 -2.80 34.37
CA HIS A 457 40.64 -3.23 35.58
C HIS A 457 39.33 -3.91 35.14
N TRP A 458 39.28 -5.24 35.23
CA TRP A 458 38.29 -6.09 34.56
C TRP A 458 37.67 -7.14 35.48
N SER A 459 36.55 -7.70 35.07
CA SER A 459 35.85 -8.79 35.76
C SER A 459 35.12 -9.70 34.76
N LEU A 460 34.50 -10.78 35.23
CA LEU A 460 33.68 -11.65 34.38
C LEU A 460 32.24 -11.75 34.85
N ALA A 461 31.32 -11.74 33.88
CA ALA A 461 29.89 -11.71 34.09
C ALA A 461 29.25 -13.05 33.68
N LYS A 462 28.39 -13.64 34.54
CA LYS A 462 27.45 -14.71 34.14
C LYS A 462 26.06 -14.15 33.85
N LYS A 463 25.76 -12.93 34.33
CA LYS A 463 24.63 -12.08 33.94
C LYS A 463 25.14 -10.71 33.51
N ALA A 464 24.56 -10.09 32.49
CA ALA A 464 25.00 -8.76 32.03
C ALA A 464 24.97 -7.73 33.18
N GLY A 465 26.04 -6.92 33.29
CA GLY A 465 26.24 -5.96 34.39
C GLY A 465 26.77 -6.55 35.71
N GLU A 466 26.97 -7.86 35.83
CA GLU A 466 27.60 -8.49 36.99
C GLU A 466 29.12 -8.27 36.97
N TRP A 467 29.65 -7.54 37.96
CA TRP A 467 31.08 -7.55 38.29
C TRP A 467 31.39 -8.74 39.20
N LYS A 468 32.34 -9.60 38.81
CA LYS A 468 32.84 -10.70 39.64
C LYS A 468 34.30 -11.03 39.33
N ALA A 469 35.10 -11.23 40.38
CA ALA A 469 36.52 -11.51 40.24
C ALA A 469 36.77 -12.77 39.38
N PRO A 470 37.66 -12.71 38.37
CA PRO A 470 38.04 -13.88 37.57
C PRO A 470 38.78 -14.90 38.43
N PRO A 471 38.58 -16.22 38.23
CA PRO A 471 39.26 -17.23 39.02
C PRO A 471 40.77 -17.28 38.70
N SER A 472 41.56 -17.72 39.67
CA SER A 472 43.04 -17.61 39.63
C SER A 472 43.74 -18.37 38.50
N ASN A 473 43.05 -19.29 37.82
CA ASN A 473 43.55 -20.10 36.71
C ASN A 473 43.51 -19.40 35.33
N ILE A 474 42.80 -18.27 35.20
CA ILE A 474 42.68 -17.51 33.94
C ILE A 474 43.35 -16.13 34.00
N LEU A 475 44.16 -15.87 35.03
CA LEU A 475 44.83 -14.59 35.21
C LEU A 475 46.06 -14.47 34.29
N PRO A 476 46.18 -13.40 33.50
CA PRO A 476 47.42 -13.10 32.78
C PRO A 476 48.63 -12.95 33.69
N SER A 477 49.83 -13.07 33.11
CA SER A 477 51.08 -12.88 33.86
C SER A 477 51.23 -11.43 34.32
N GLY A 478 51.45 -11.23 35.63
CA GLY A 478 51.53 -9.90 36.26
C GLY A 478 50.19 -9.35 36.77
N SER A 479 49.08 -10.06 36.55
CA SER A 479 47.76 -9.63 37.02
C SER A 479 47.62 -9.64 38.55
N LYS A 480 46.93 -8.63 39.08
CA LYS A 480 46.64 -8.45 40.51
C LYS A 480 45.16 -8.67 40.78
N LEU A 481 44.83 -9.76 41.47
CA LEU A 481 43.44 -10.06 41.86
C LEU A 481 42.94 -9.10 42.95
N LEU A 482 41.68 -8.70 42.86
CA LEU A 482 40.94 -7.89 43.83
C LEU A 482 39.62 -8.62 44.20
N ASP A 483 38.90 -8.10 45.19
CA ASP A 483 37.68 -8.72 45.75
C ASP A 483 36.59 -9.02 44.69
N MET A 484 36.36 -8.09 43.76
CA MET A 484 35.30 -8.16 42.73
C MET A 484 35.81 -8.01 41.29
N ALA A 485 37.14 -7.91 41.10
CA ALA A 485 37.78 -7.55 39.83
C ALA A 485 39.23 -8.06 39.78
N CYS A 486 39.92 -7.81 38.68
CA CYS A 486 41.36 -7.99 38.55
C CYS A 486 41.98 -6.80 37.81
N GLU A 487 43.18 -6.39 38.22
CA GLU A 487 44.00 -5.41 37.50
C GLU A 487 45.07 -6.13 36.68
N THR A 488 45.38 -5.63 35.49
CA THR A 488 46.34 -6.22 34.55
C THR A 488 46.99 -5.13 33.72
N GLU A 489 48.31 -5.08 33.67
CA GLU A 489 49.05 -4.07 32.91
C GLU A 489 49.05 -4.39 31.41
N PHE A 490 48.91 -3.36 30.57
CA PHE A 490 49.04 -3.53 29.12
C PHE A 490 50.52 -3.71 28.73
N THR A 491 50.80 -4.76 27.97
CA THR A 491 52.14 -4.97 27.37
C THR A 491 52.30 -4.09 26.12
N LYS A 492 53.49 -3.52 25.91
CA LYS A 492 53.80 -2.77 24.69
C LYS A 492 54.22 -3.72 23.57
N SER A 493 53.83 -3.40 22.34
CA SER A 493 54.12 -4.21 21.15
C SER A 493 54.17 -3.33 19.90
N GLU A 494 54.72 -3.87 18.82
CA GLU A 494 54.93 -3.18 17.55
C GLU A 494 54.50 -4.07 16.39
N LEU A 495 53.82 -3.49 15.39
CA LEU A 495 53.38 -4.16 14.18
C LEU A 495 53.54 -3.19 13.00
N ASP A 496 54.29 -3.60 11.97
CA ASP A 496 54.62 -2.80 10.78
C ASP A 496 55.14 -1.37 11.10
N GLY A 497 55.95 -1.25 12.15
CA GLY A 497 56.52 0.02 12.65
C GLY A 497 55.59 0.86 13.53
N LEU A 498 54.32 0.45 13.67
CA LEU A 498 53.34 1.13 14.51
C LEU A 498 53.29 0.50 15.91
N HIS A 499 53.43 1.34 16.93
CA HIS A 499 53.40 0.93 18.32
C HIS A 499 51.96 0.84 18.85
N TYR A 500 51.68 -0.19 19.65
CA TYR A 500 50.41 -0.40 20.34
C TYR A 500 50.61 -1.02 21.73
N GLN A 501 49.54 -1.07 22.51
CA GLN A 501 49.48 -1.74 23.81
C GLN A 501 48.44 -2.85 23.77
N VAL A 502 48.73 -4.01 24.36
CA VAL A 502 47.86 -5.20 24.34
C VAL A 502 47.84 -5.99 25.65
N VAL A 503 46.67 -6.58 25.96
CA VAL A 503 46.47 -7.65 26.94
C VAL A 503 45.83 -8.85 26.22
N GLU A 504 46.34 -10.05 26.48
CA GLU A 504 45.72 -11.32 26.09
C GLU A 504 45.22 -12.05 27.34
N ILE A 505 44.00 -12.59 27.29
CA ILE A 505 43.36 -13.36 28.37
C ILE A 505 42.86 -14.68 27.79
N GLU A 506 43.31 -15.81 28.32
CA GLU A 506 42.78 -17.14 27.98
C GLU A 506 41.70 -17.53 29.00
N LEU A 507 40.48 -17.75 28.52
CA LEU A 507 39.31 -18.06 29.35
C LEU A 507 39.10 -19.58 29.45
N ASP A 508 38.60 -20.03 30.60
CA ASP A 508 38.11 -21.40 30.78
C ASP A 508 36.63 -21.55 30.35
N ASP A 509 36.13 -22.79 30.39
CA ASP A 509 34.75 -23.15 30.04
C ASP A 509 33.74 -22.77 31.16
N GLY A 510 34.01 -21.69 31.89
CA GLY A 510 33.19 -21.23 33.01
C GLY A 510 31.81 -20.71 32.63
N GLY A 511 31.40 -20.73 31.35
CA GLY A 511 30.06 -20.29 30.91
C GLY A 511 29.79 -18.81 31.14
N TYR A 512 30.79 -17.96 30.88
CA TYR A 512 30.69 -16.50 31.00
C TYR A 512 29.90 -15.90 29.83
N LYS A 513 29.11 -14.87 30.11
CA LYS A 513 28.31 -14.13 29.11
C LYS A 513 28.87 -12.75 28.78
N GLY A 514 29.92 -12.32 29.47
CA GLY A 514 30.63 -11.09 29.14
C GLY A 514 31.73 -10.75 30.13
N MET A 515 32.38 -9.63 29.86
CA MET A 515 33.52 -9.11 30.63
C MET A 515 33.36 -7.59 30.76
N PRO A 516 32.88 -7.08 31.90
CA PRO A 516 32.93 -5.66 32.23
C PRO A 516 34.37 -5.24 32.53
N PHE A 517 34.79 -4.07 32.03
CA PHE A 517 36.09 -3.50 32.33
C PHE A 517 36.10 -1.97 32.30
N VAL A 518 37.11 -1.39 32.95
CA VAL A 518 37.51 0.02 32.85
C VAL A 518 39.01 0.11 32.69
N LEU A 519 39.51 1.24 32.19
CA LEU A 519 40.94 1.47 32.00
C LEU A 519 41.43 2.51 33.02
N ARG A 520 42.67 2.40 33.49
CA ARG A 520 43.31 3.39 34.36
C ARG A 520 44.66 3.83 33.78
N SER A 521 44.88 5.14 33.66
CA SER A 521 46.20 5.75 33.42
C SER A 521 46.56 6.59 34.64
N GLY A 522 47.63 6.23 35.36
CA GLY A 522 47.98 6.83 36.64
C GLY A 522 46.82 6.76 37.66
N GLU A 523 46.34 7.92 38.10
CA GLU A 523 45.16 8.05 38.99
C GLU A 523 43.83 8.21 38.22
N MET A 524 43.86 8.43 36.90
CA MET A 524 42.67 8.69 36.09
C MET A 524 41.99 7.40 35.63
N TRP A 525 40.70 7.27 35.97
CA TRP A 525 39.82 6.22 35.47
C TRP A 525 39.14 6.64 34.18
N ILE A 526 39.25 5.81 33.15
CA ILE A 526 38.69 6.00 31.82
C ILE A 526 37.50 5.06 31.66
N LYS A 527 36.37 5.61 31.19
CA LYS A 527 35.08 4.94 31.05
C LYS A 527 34.47 5.21 29.67
N ASN A 528 33.62 4.30 29.20
CA ASN A 528 32.85 4.44 27.96
C ASN A 528 31.68 5.42 28.17
N ASN A 529 31.88 6.70 27.86
CA ASN A 529 30.87 7.76 28.00
C ASN A 529 30.19 7.78 29.40
N GLY A 530 31.00 7.58 30.46
CA GLY A 530 30.56 7.52 31.85
C GLY A 530 30.18 6.12 32.37
N SER A 531 29.93 5.15 31.48
CA SER A 531 29.64 3.75 31.80
C SER A 531 30.88 2.87 31.71
N ASP A 532 30.84 1.68 32.31
CA ASP A 532 31.92 0.69 32.14
C ASP A 532 31.95 0.18 30.69
N PHE A 533 33.12 -0.22 30.19
CA PHE A 533 33.20 -0.96 28.93
C PHE A 533 32.69 -2.40 29.14
N TYR A 534 32.09 -3.01 28.12
CA TYR A 534 31.56 -4.37 28.20
C TYR A 534 31.79 -5.15 26.92
N LEU A 535 32.58 -6.22 27.00
CA LEU A 535 32.73 -7.21 25.94
C LEU A 535 31.69 -8.32 26.13
N ASP A 536 31.02 -8.70 25.04
CA ASP A 536 30.12 -9.86 25.00
C ASP A 536 30.96 -11.12 24.73
N LEU A 537 30.66 -12.20 25.46
CA LEU A 537 31.34 -13.50 25.35
C LEU A 537 30.38 -14.63 24.97
N SER A 538 29.10 -14.32 24.73
CA SER A 538 28.13 -15.32 24.29
C SER A 538 28.40 -15.75 22.85
N THR A 539 28.52 -17.07 22.64
CA THR A 539 28.48 -17.66 21.30
C THR A 539 27.08 -17.44 20.74
N ARG A 540 26.94 -16.52 19.78
CA ARG A 540 25.71 -16.38 19.00
C ARG A 540 25.60 -17.62 18.11
N ASP A 541 24.51 -18.38 18.27
CA ASP A 541 24.10 -19.31 17.23
C ASP A 541 23.83 -18.48 15.96
N THR A 542 24.76 -18.54 15.00
CA THR A 542 24.54 -17.97 13.67
C THR A 542 23.38 -18.72 13.04
N ARG A 543 22.17 -18.13 13.10
CA ARG A 543 21.03 -18.54 12.29
C ARG A 543 21.53 -18.74 10.87
N ASN A 544 21.23 -19.88 10.25
CA ASN A 544 21.88 -20.34 9.03
C ASN A 544 21.67 -19.38 7.84
N ILE A 545 22.47 -18.33 7.76
CA ILE A 545 22.75 -17.62 6.52
C ILE A 545 23.46 -18.65 5.64
N LYS A 546 22.76 -19.16 4.63
CA LYS A 546 23.40 -19.90 3.55
C LYS A 546 24.30 -18.90 2.83
N ASP A 547 25.61 -18.98 3.07
CA ASP A 547 26.59 -18.12 2.40
C ASP A 547 26.81 -18.57 0.95
N THR A 548 25.74 -18.48 0.16
CA THR A 548 25.82 -18.47 -1.30
C THR A 548 26.39 -17.11 -1.70
N GLY A 549 27.59 -17.08 -2.27
CA GLY A 549 28.39 -15.87 -2.52
C GLY A 549 27.80 -14.79 -3.46
N ASP A 550 26.51 -14.88 -3.82
CA ASP A 550 25.73 -13.82 -4.47
C ASP A 550 24.89 -13.00 -3.45
N ALA A 551 24.86 -13.37 -2.17
CA ALA A 551 24.06 -12.73 -1.12
C ALA A 551 24.54 -11.30 -0.79
N GLY A 552 23.69 -10.31 -1.05
CA GLY A 552 23.96 -8.88 -0.88
C GLY A 552 24.48 -8.17 -2.15
N LYS A 553 24.44 -8.83 -3.30
CA LYS A 553 24.74 -8.22 -4.61
C LYS A 553 23.70 -7.15 -4.95
N GLY A 554 24.16 -5.96 -5.34
CA GLY A 554 23.29 -4.80 -5.59
C GLY A 554 22.86 -4.03 -4.34
N THR A 555 23.49 -4.24 -3.18
CA THR A 555 23.22 -3.46 -1.95
C THR A 555 24.49 -2.84 -1.37
N ALA A 556 24.33 -1.87 -0.48
CA ALA A 556 25.41 -1.37 0.38
C ALA A 556 25.71 -2.36 1.52
N LYS A 557 26.10 -3.60 1.18
CA LYS A 557 26.22 -4.76 2.11
C LYS A 557 26.86 -4.43 3.46
N ALA A 558 28.03 -3.81 3.47
CA ALA A 558 28.75 -3.44 4.70
C ALA A 558 28.00 -2.42 5.59
N LEU A 559 27.21 -1.51 5.00
CA LEU A 559 26.35 -0.60 5.75
C LEU A 559 25.13 -1.33 6.32
N LEU A 560 24.52 -2.25 5.56
CA LEU A 560 23.38 -3.05 6.01
C LEU A 560 23.77 -3.99 7.15
N GLU A 561 24.94 -4.62 7.06
CA GLU A 561 25.55 -5.39 8.16
C GLU A 561 25.78 -4.49 9.38
N ARG A 562 26.33 -3.29 9.19
CA ARG A 562 26.57 -2.34 10.29
C ARG A 562 25.28 -1.81 10.93
N ILE A 563 24.20 -1.65 10.16
CA ILE A 563 22.87 -1.35 10.66
C ILE A 563 22.35 -2.53 11.51
N ALA A 564 22.51 -3.77 11.03
CA ALA A 564 22.08 -4.96 11.77
C ALA A 564 22.85 -5.17 13.08
N GLU A 565 24.16 -4.89 13.12
CA GLU A 565 24.95 -4.86 14.36
C GLU A 565 24.41 -3.85 15.39
N LEU A 566 23.89 -2.71 14.92
CA LEU A 566 23.45 -1.59 15.75
C LEU A 566 21.95 -1.64 16.10
N GLU A 567 21.15 -2.49 15.44
CA GLU A 567 19.74 -2.68 15.77
C GLU A 567 19.54 -3.09 17.24
N GLU A 568 20.48 -3.85 17.82
CA GLU A 568 20.38 -4.28 19.21
C GLU A 568 20.44 -3.14 20.24
N ASP A 569 21.10 -2.03 19.90
CA ASP A 569 21.07 -0.78 20.67
C ASP A 569 19.93 0.15 20.20
N ALA A 570 19.59 0.16 18.91
CA ALA A 570 18.50 0.99 18.36
C ALA A 570 17.12 0.60 18.90
N GLN A 571 16.85 -0.69 19.06
CA GLN A 571 15.60 -1.22 19.64
C GLN A 571 15.39 -0.79 21.10
N ARG A 572 16.41 -0.23 21.78
CA ARG A 572 16.26 0.28 23.16
C ARG A 572 15.23 1.40 23.20
N SER A 573 15.25 2.34 22.26
CA SER A 573 14.20 3.34 22.07
C SER A 573 14.34 4.07 20.73
N LEU A 574 13.25 4.67 20.24
CA LEU A 574 13.27 5.56 19.06
C LEU A 574 14.36 6.65 19.14
N MET A 575 14.64 7.20 20.33
CA MET A 575 15.72 8.17 20.53
C MET A 575 17.12 7.58 20.23
N HIS A 576 17.40 6.33 20.62
CA HIS A 576 18.65 5.67 20.25
C HIS A 576 18.68 5.40 18.75
N ARG A 577 17.59 4.88 18.17
CA ARG A 577 17.47 4.62 16.73
C ARG A 577 17.74 5.86 15.88
N PHE A 578 17.14 7.00 16.19
CA PHE A 578 17.35 8.23 15.41
C PHE A 578 18.74 8.83 15.59
N ASN A 579 19.36 8.72 16.78
CA ASN A 579 20.77 9.10 16.94
C ASN A 579 21.72 8.18 16.16
N ILE A 580 21.48 6.87 16.16
CA ILE A 580 22.25 5.91 15.36
C ILE A 580 22.05 6.18 13.86
N ALA A 581 20.83 6.51 13.43
CA ALA A 581 20.55 6.88 12.04
C ALA A 581 21.31 8.15 11.63
N ALA A 582 21.34 9.18 12.48
CA ALA A 582 22.16 10.38 12.28
C ALA A 582 23.66 10.06 12.20
N ASP A 583 24.19 9.24 13.13
CA ASP A 583 25.58 8.76 13.12
C ASP A 583 25.95 7.91 11.88
N LEU A 584 24.94 7.47 11.11
CA LEU A 584 25.08 6.69 9.87
C LEU A 584 24.85 7.51 8.59
N VAL A 585 24.35 8.76 8.64
CA VAL A 585 24.07 9.55 7.41
C VAL A 585 25.32 9.75 6.55
N ASP A 586 26.46 10.10 7.16
CA ASP A 586 27.75 10.20 6.46
C ASP A 586 28.11 8.89 5.74
N GLN A 587 27.93 7.75 6.41
CA GLN A 587 28.29 6.43 5.89
C GLN A 587 27.30 5.96 4.80
N ALA A 588 26.03 6.36 4.90
CA ALA A 588 25.01 6.14 3.88
C ALA A 588 25.30 6.95 2.61
N ARG A 589 25.68 8.23 2.75
CA ARG A 589 26.14 9.06 1.64
C ARG A 589 27.39 8.49 0.96
N ASP A 590 28.40 8.11 1.75
CA ASP A 590 29.69 7.64 1.24
C ASP A 590 29.56 6.27 0.55
N ALA A 591 28.51 5.49 0.87
CA ALA A 591 28.10 4.29 0.14
C ALA A 591 27.13 4.55 -1.03
N GLY A 592 26.93 5.82 -1.41
CA GLY A 592 26.13 6.25 -2.55
C GLY A 592 24.62 5.97 -2.43
N LEU A 593 23.93 5.95 -3.57
CA LEU A 593 22.47 5.75 -3.64
C LEU A 593 22.01 4.50 -2.87
N LEU A 594 22.73 3.38 -3.00
CA LEU A 594 22.40 2.13 -2.31
C LEU A 594 22.59 2.22 -0.78
N GLY A 595 23.49 3.09 -0.30
CA GLY A 595 23.64 3.36 1.13
C GLY A 595 22.46 4.14 1.71
N ILE A 596 22.03 5.18 1.00
CA ILE A 596 20.86 6.00 1.36
C ILE A 596 19.57 5.17 1.29
N VAL A 597 19.45 4.29 0.29
CA VAL A 597 18.34 3.34 0.18
C VAL A 597 18.37 2.30 1.32
N GLY A 598 19.54 1.82 1.73
CA GLY A 598 19.67 0.95 2.90
C GLY A 598 19.22 1.62 4.20
N LEU A 599 19.56 2.90 4.39
CA LEU A 599 19.07 3.73 5.50
C LEU A 599 17.54 3.93 5.41
N PHE A 600 17.00 4.17 4.22
CA PHE A 600 15.55 4.27 3.99
C PHE A 600 14.81 2.98 4.35
N VAL A 601 15.29 1.82 3.89
CA VAL A 601 14.72 0.50 4.20
C VAL A 601 14.62 0.29 5.71
N TRP A 602 15.70 0.57 6.45
CA TRP A 602 15.74 0.42 7.91
C TRP A 602 14.71 1.31 8.63
N ILE A 603 14.63 2.59 8.24
CA ILE A 603 13.67 3.54 8.79
C ILE A 603 12.22 3.18 8.39
N ARG A 604 12.00 2.68 7.18
CA ARG A 604 10.67 2.22 6.72
C ARG A 604 10.21 0.97 7.46
N PHE A 605 11.09 0.01 7.76
CA PHE A 605 10.76 -1.14 8.63
C PHE A 605 10.40 -0.70 10.06
N MET A 606 11.03 0.35 10.59
CA MET A 606 10.57 0.96 11.85
C MET A 606 9.17 1.57 11.71
N ALA A 607 8.93 2.38 10.69
CA ALA A 607 7.64 3.06 10.49
C ALA A 607 6.47 2.10 10.24
N THR A 608 6.72 0.96 9.58
CA THR A 608 5.75 -0.13 9.34
C THR A 608 5.60 -1.11 10.51
N ARG A 609 6.11 -0.74 11.70
CA ARG A 609 6.07 -1.52 12.96
C ARG A 609 6.78 -2.89 12.91
N GLN A 610 7.58 -3.16 11.88
CA GLN A 610 8.35 -4.41 11.73
C GLN A 610 9.54 -4.51 12.70
N LEU A 611 10.07 -3.37 13.16
CA LEU A 611 11.15 -3.31 14.14
C LEU A 611 10.64 -2.87 15.52
N THR A 612 11.31 -3.35 16.57
CA THR A 612 10.94 -2.99 17.95
C THR A 612 11.28 -1.52 18.24
N TRP A 613 10.28 -0.76 18.70
CA TRP A 613 10.43 0.67 18.99
C TRP A 613 11.07 0.98 20.36
N ASN A 614 10.88 0.10 21.36
CA ASN A 614 11.50 0.20 22.69
C ASN A 614 11.61 -1.18 23.35
N LYS A 615 12.58 -1.35 24.25
CA LYS A 615 12.66 -2.50 25.17
C LYS A 615 13.03 -2.02 26.59
N ASN A 616 12.01 -1.81 27.44
CA ASN A 616 12.15 -1.46 28.86
C ASN A 616 13.01 -0.21 29.16
N TYR A 617 13.12 0.73 28.22
CA TYR A 617 13.92 1.95 28.39
C TYR A 617 13.04 3.20 28.40
N ASN A 618 13.10 3.97 29.48
CA ASN A 618 12.33 5.20 29.66
C ASN A 618 12.99 6.37 28.91
N VAL A 619 12.26 7.05 28.02
CA VAL A 619 12.72 8.25 27.32
C VAL A 619 11.66 9.33 27.36
N LYS A 620 12.04 10.55 27.73
CA LYS A 620 11.09 11.67 27.69
C LYS A 620 10.77 12.03 26.25
N PRO A 621 9.51 12.38 25.91
CA PRO A 621 9.13 12.90 24.60
C PRO A 621 10.08 13.96 24.00
N ARG A 622 10.61 14.88 24.81
CA ARG A 622 11.60 15.91 24.41
C ARG A 622 12.93 15.32 23.91
N GLU A 623 13.36 14.19 24.46
CA GLU A 623 14.61 13.51 24.08
C GLU A 623 14.45 12.75 22.75
N ILE A 624 13.25 12.20 22.47
CA ILE A 624 12.91 11.63 21.14
C ILE A 624 12.83 12.74 20.09
N SER A 625 12.09 13.82 20.38
CA SER A 625 11.88 14.95 19.46
C SER A 625 13.21 15.61 19.05
N LYS A 626 14.18 15.74 19.97
CA LYS A 626 15.52 16.23 19.64
C LYS A 626 16.35 15.26 18.79
N ALA A 627 16.17 13.95 18.97
CA ALA A 627 16.88 12.95 18.15
C ALA A 627 16.31 12.88 16.73
N GLN A 628 15.00 13.04 16.56
CA GLN A 628 14.37 13.27 15.25
C GLN A 628 14.91 14.56 14.60
N ASP A 629 14.96 15.68 15.34
CA ASP A 629 15.38 16.99 14.81
C ASP A 629 16.82 16.95 14.27
N ARG A 630 17.74 16.32 15.02
CA ARG A 630 19.13 16.07 14.58
C ARG A 630 19.16 15.26 13.28
N PHE A 631 18.44 14.14 13.23
CA PHE A 631 18.44 13.27 12.05
C PHE A 631 17.83 13.98 10.83
N THR A 632 16.79 14.81 11.02
CA THR A 632 16.18 15.59 9.92
C THR A 632 17.04 16.78 9.48
N ASP A 633 17.87 17.36 10.36
CA ASP A 633 18.90 18.34 9.96
C ASP A 633 19.99 17.70 9.07
N ASP A 634 20.49 16.52 9.45
CA ASP A 634 21.50 15.78 8.68
C ASP A 634 20.94 15.39 7.28
N LEU A 635 19.66 15.01 7.20
CA LEU A 635 18.95 14.77 5.93
C LEU A 635 18.70 16.06 5.12
N GLU A 636 18.35 17.18 5.76
CA GLU A 636 18.19 18.50 5.10
C GLU A 636 19.52 18.96 4.47
N ASN A 637 20.63 18.77 5.16
CA ASN A 637 21.96 19.08 4.64
C ASN A 637 22.32 18.20 3.43
N MET A 638 21.97 16.91 3.45
CA MET A 638 22.13 16.02 2.30
C MET A 638 21.22 16.42 1.12
N TYR A 639 19.99 16.87 1.37
CA TYR A 639 19.02 17.34 0.36
C TYR A 639 19.50 18.60 -0.39
N LYS A 640 20.18 19.50 0.31
CA LYS A 640 20.82 20.70 -0.27
C LYS A 640 22.03 20.31 -1.12
N ALA A 641 22.91 19.47 -0.59
CA ALA A 641 24.20 19.16 -1.21
C ALA A 641 24.15 18.15 -2.37
N TYR A 642 23.17 17.24 -2.39
CA TYR A 642 23.10 16.14 -3.36
C TYR A 642 21.71 16.05 -4.00
N PRO A 643 21.42 16.87 -5.04
CA PRO A 643 20.12 16.92 -5.68
C PRO A 643 19.60 15.57 -6.20
N GLN A 644 20.49 14.68 -6.63
CA GLN A 644 20.16 13.35 -7.15
C GLN A 644 19.66 12.34 -6.10
N TYR A 645 19.56 12.74 -4.83
CA TYR A 645 19.02 11.91 -3.74
C TYR A 645 17.71 12.46 -3.16
N ARG A 646 17.14 13.53 -3.73
CA ARG A 646 16.01 14.28 -3.15
C ARG A 646 14.72 13.47 -3.07
N GLU A 647 14.41 12.68 -4.08
CA GLU A 647 13.33 11.69 -4.08
C GLU A 647 13.40 10.78 -2.83
N ILE A 648 14.51 10.07 -2.64
CA ILE A 648 14.70 9.13 -1.52
C ILE A 648 14.76 9.84 -0.16
N LEU A 649 15.35 11.03 -0.10
CA LEU A 649 15.40 11.85 1.13
C LEU A 649 14.01 12.28 1.60
N ARG A 650 13.12 12.69 0.68
CA ARG A 650 11.71 12.99 1.00
C ARG A 650 11.02 11.76 1.60
N MET A 651 11.30 10.57 1.07
CA MET A 651 10.75 9.31 1.55
C MET A 651 11.27 8.92 2.96
N ILE A 652 12.54 9.17 3.27
CA ILE A 652 13.09 8.99 4.63
C ILE A 652 12.42 9.96 5.60
N MET A 653 12.36 11.25 5.27
CA MET A 653 11.79 12.29 6.14
C MET A 653 10.30 12.03 6.44
N ALA A 654 9.52 11.61 5.43
CA ALA A 654 8.12 11.23 5.59
C ALA A 654 7.91 10.08 6.61
N ALA A 655 8.90 9.19 6.79
CA ALA A 655 8.83 8.05 7.69
C ALA A 655 9.34 8.32 9.13
N VAL A 656 9.88 9.52 9.41
CA VAL A 656 10.50 9.88 10.72
C VAL A 656 9.67 10.87 11.53
N GLY A 657 8.95 11.78 10.87
CA GLY A 657 8.41 12.98 11.51
C GLY A 657 9.45 14.10 11.62
N ARG A 658 8.98 15.33 11.89
CA ARG A 658 9.83 16.53 11.84
C ARG A 658 10.93 16.55 12.91
N GLY A 659 10.56 16.21 14.14
CA GLY A 659 11.34 16.57 15.33
C GLY A 659 11.24 18.06 15.68
N GLY A 660 11.93 18.48 16.75
CA GLY A 660 12.06 19.88 17.13
C GLY A 660 12.86 20.12 18.42
N GLU A 661 13.65 21.19 18.42
CA GLU A 661 14.28 21.75 19.62
C GLU A 661 13.27 22.22 20.68
N GLY A 662 13.78 22.46 21.90
CA GLY A 662 13.00 23.04 22.99
C GLY A 662 11.96 22.07 23.58
N ASP A 663 10.80 22.61 23.97
CA ASP A 663 9.78 21.91 24.76
C ASP A 663 8.58 21.42 23.92
N VAL A 664 8.70 21.36 22.59
CA VAL A 664 7.64 20.84 21.70
C VAL A 664 7.27 19.39 22.05
N GLY A 665 8.26 18.52 22.25
CA GLY A 665 8.01 17.17 22.75
C GLY A 665 7.47 17.16 24.19
N GLN A 666 7.87 18.11 25.03
CA GLN A 666 7.42 18.20 26.43
C GLN A 666 5.93 18.57 26.54
N ARG A 667 5.38 19.36 25.59
CA ARG A 667 3.92 19.63 25.50
C ARG A 667 3.07 18.36 25.43
N ILE A 668 3.54 17.30 24.77
CA ILE A 668 2.84 15.99 24.72
C ILE A 668 2.59 15.43 26.14
N ARG A 669 3.50 15.68 27.08
CA ARG A 669 3.38 15.24 28.47
C ARG A 669 2.53 16.19 29.32
N ASP A 670 2.59 17.49 29.06
CA ASP A 670 1.96 18.49 29.91
C ASP A 670 0.49 18.72 29.53
N GLU A 671 0.15 18.65 28.23
CA GLU A 671 -1.23 18.82 27.74
C GLU A 671 -2.15 17.68 28.15
N ILE A 672 -1.68 16.42 28.18
CA ILE A 672 -2.51 15.29 28.65
C ILE A 672 -2.89 15.41 30.13
N LEU A 673 -2.03 16.04 30.95
CA LEU A 673 -2.35 16.38 32.34
C LEU A 673 -3.37 17.52 32.44
N VAL A 674 -3.31 18.50 31.52
CA VAL A 674 -4.31 19.56 31.40
C VAL A 674 -5.67 18.99 30.94
N ILE A 675 -5.71 18.09 29.95
CA ILE A 675 -6.91 17.38 29.51
C ILE A 675 -7.57 16.65 30.68
N GLN A 676 -6.81 15.81 31.39
CA GLN A 676 -7.30 15.04 32.56
C GLN A 676 -7.92 15.94 33.63
N ARG A 677 -7.28 17.08 33.92
CA ARG A 677 -7.72 18.06 34.93
C ARG A 677 -8.94 18.85 34.48
N ASN A 678 -8.92 19.38 33.26
CA ASN A 678 -9.97 20.27 32.74
C ASN A 678 -11.29 19.51 32.52
N ASN A 679 -11.23 18.20 32.25
CA ASN A 679 -12.39 17.37 31.92
C ASN A 679 -12.80 16.36 33.00
N ASP A 680 -12.09 16.28 34.14
CA ASP A 680 -12.34 15.31 35.22
C ASP A 680 -12.36 13.84 34.72
N CYS A 681 -11.45 13.51 33.79
CA CYS A 681 -11.34 12.17 33.18
C CYS A 681 -10.10 11.39 33.66
N LYS A 682 -9.58 11.73 34.84
CA LYS A 682 -8.39 11.06 35.40
C LYS A 682 -8.70 9.65 35.92
N GLY A 683 -7.94 8.67 35.46
CA GLY A 683 -8.05 7.26 35.84
C GLY A 683 -8.28 6.36 34.62
N GLY A 684 -8.35 5.05 34.86
CA GLY A 684 -8.53 4.03 33.81
C GLY A 684 -7.61 4.25 32.61
N MET A 685 -8.19 4.18 31.40
CA MET A 685 -7.49 4.34 30.13
C MET A 685 -6.67 5.64 30.05
N MET A 686 -7.22 6.77 30.51
CA MET A 686 -6.55 8.07 30.40
C MET A 686 -5.32 8.19 31.30
N GLU A 687 -5.30 7.56 32.48
CA GLU A 687 -4.09 7.51 33.31
C GLU A 687 -3.09 6.50 32.73
N GLU A 688 -3.54 5.32 32.29
CA GLU A 688 -2.68 4.32 31.66
C GLU A 688 -1.97 4.87 30.40
N TRP A 689 -2.70 5.58 29.54
CA TRP A 689 -2.15 6.25 28.37
C TRP A 689 -1.20 7.40 28.73
N HIS A 690 -1.53 8.21 29.75
CA HIS A 690 -0.59 9.21 30.29
C HIS A 690 0.72 8.55 30.81
N GLN A 691 0.63 7.44 31.53
CA GLN A 691 1.82 6.69 31.98
C GLN A 691 2.61 6.11 30.80
N LYS A 692 1.94 5.69 29.72
CA LYS A 692 2.59 5.29 28.47
C LYS A 692 3.32 6.48 27.83
N LEU A 693 2.63 7.58 27.56
CA LEU A 693 3.16 8.82 26.97
C LEU A 693 4.36 9.40 27.75
N HIS A 694 4.28 9.40 29.09
CA HIS A 694 5.35 9.86 29.98
C HIS A 694 6.67 9.09 29.78
N ASN A 695 6.57 7.79 29.51
CA ASN A 695 7.72 6.89 29.47
C ASN A 695 8.22 6.57 28.05
N ASN A 696 7.31 6.52 27.06
CA ASN A 696 7.58 6.28 25.64
C ASN A 696 6.40 6.78 24.77
N THR A 697 6.48 8.00 24.24
CA THR A 697 5.58 8.44 23.17
C THR A 697 6.02 7.90 21.80
N SER A 698 5.08 7.66 20.89
CA SER A 698 5.28 7.02 19.59
C SER A 698 4.16 7.37 18.60
N PRO A 699 4.31 7.12 17.29
CA PRO A 699 3.24 7.35 16.30
C PRO A 699 1.89 6.71 16.63
N ASP A 700 1.87 5.56 17.31
CA ASP A 700 0.63 4.92 17.79
C ASP A 700 -0.23 5.83 18.71
N ASP A 701 0.34 6.84 19.37
CA ASP A 701 -0.40 7.80 20.19
C ASP A 701 -1.33 8.70 19.38
N VAL A 702 -0.97 9.03 18.14
CA VAL A 702 -1.83 9.80 17.21
C VAL A 702 -3.11 9.01 16.93
N VAL A 703 -2.97 7.72 16.64
CA VAL A 703 -4.09 6.81 16.36
C VAL A 703 -4.96 6.59 17.61
N ILE A 704 -4.34 6.42 18.79
CA ILE A 704 -5.06 6.32 20.07
C ILE A 704 -5.88 7.60 20.32
N CYS A 705 -5.30 8.78 20.08
CA CYS A 705 -6.02 10.05 20.20
C CYS A 705 -7.18 10.18 19.20
N GLN A 706 -7.01 9.68 17.97
CA GLN A 706 -8.08 9.68 16.95
C GLN A 706 -9.23 8.76 17.37
N ALA A 707 -8.93 7.53 17.82
CA ALA A 707 -9.95 6.59 18.27
C ALA A 707 -10.76 7.14 19.46
N LEU A 708 -10.14 7.89 20.37
CA LEU A 708 -10.85 8.59 21.44
C LEU A 708 -11.76 9.72 20.91
N ILE A 709 -11.30 10.51 19.94
CA ILE A 709 -12.12 11.56 19.30
C ILE A 709 -13.32 10.94 18.55
N ASP A 710 -13.11 9.87 17.80
CA ASP A 710 -14.16 9.17 17.05
C ASP A 710 -15.20 8.57 17.99
N TYR A 711 -14.74 7.87 19.05
CA TYR A 711 -15.56 7.34 20.14
C TYR A 711 -16.48 8.42 20.74
N ILE A 712 -15.93 9.59 21.07
CA ILE A 712 -16.69 10.71 21.66
C ILE A 712 -17.63 11.35 20.62
N LYS A 713 -17.24 11.44 19.34
CA LYS A 713 -18.13 11.91 18.25
C LYS A 713 -19.34 10.96 18.11
N SER A 714 -19.11 9.65 18.10
CA SER A 714 -20.11 8.57 17.96
C SER A 714 -20.94 8.28 19.23
N ASP A 715 -21.16 9.29 20.08
CA ASP A 715 -21.93 9.18 21.34
C ASP A 715 -21.50 8.00 22.24
N PHE A 716 -20.18 7.79 22.33
CA PHE A 716 -19.53 6.79 23.18
C PHE A 716 -19.77 5.33 22.75
N ASP A 717 -19.96 5.07 21.45
CA ASP A 717 -19.97 3.71 20.91
C ASP A 717 -18.56 3.09 20.90
N ILE A 718 -18.32 2.15 21.83
CA ILE A 718 -17.05 1.44 22.00
C ILE A 718 -16.66 0.59 20.76
N SER A 719 -17.60 0.26 19.87
CA SER A 719 -17.27 -0.42 18.62
C SER A 719 -16.49 0.50 17.68
N VAL A 720 -16.82 1.78 17.61
CA VAL A 720 -16.10 2.78 16.78
C VAL A 720 -14.67 2.98 17.29
N TYR A 721 -14.45 2.99 18.60
CA TYR A 721 -13.12 3.03 19.22
C TYR A 721 -12.24 1.87 18.72
N TRP A 722 -12.73 0.63 18.85
CA TRP A 722 -11.99 -0.56 18.42
C TRP A 722 -11.84 -0.64 16.91
N ASP A 723 -12.83 -0.20 16.14
CA ASP A 723 -12.77 -0.13 14.67
C ASP A 723 -11.67 0.83 14.19
N THR A 724 -11.59 2.05 14.74
CA THR A 724 -10.53 3.01 14.38
C THR A 724 -9.14 2.49 14.75
N LEU A 725 -8.98 1.85 15.93
CA LEU A 725 -7.71 1.24 16.32
C LEU A 725 -7.30 0.08 15.39
N ASN A 726 -8.21 -0.86 15.13
CA ASN A 726 -7.93 -2.05 14.32
C ASN A 726 -7.64 -1.69 12.86
N LYS A 727 -8.38 -0.74 12.25
CA LYS A 727 -8.13 -0.23 10.89
C LYS A 727 -6.74 0.39 10.73
N ASN A 728 -6.13 0.85 11.82
CA ASN A 728 -4.79 1.42 11.86
C ASN A 728 -3.70 0.46 12.38
N GLY A 729 -4.03 -0.84 12.55
CA GLY A 729 -3.09 -1.88 13.00
C GLY A 729 -2.75 -1.87 14.49
N ILE A 730 -3.59 -1.26 15.34
CA ILE A 730 -3.43 -1.30 16.80
C ILE A 730 -4.47 -2.26 17.39
N THR A 731 -4.05 -3.50 17.68
CA THR A 731 -4.90 -4.49 18.35
C THR A 731 -4.86 -4.35 19.88
N LYS A 732 -5.70 -5.12 20.58
CA LYS A 732 -5.68 -5.18 22.06
C LYS A 732 -4.35 -5.72 22.59
N GLU A 733 -3.74 -6.66 21.88
CA GLU A 733 -2.42 -7.22 22.19
C GLU A 733 -1.33 -6.16 22.01
N ARG A 734 -1.44 -5.29 20.99
CA ARG A 734 -0.53 -4.15 20.80
C ARG A 734 -0.61 -3.17 21.98
N LEU A 735 -1.82 -2.81 22.43
CA LEU A 735 -2.00 -1.96 23.62
C LEU A 735 -1.41 -2.57 24.91
N LEU A 736 -1.47 -3.90 25.03
CA LEU A 736 -0.89 -4.65 26.15
C LEU A 736 0.62 -4.92 26.01
N SER A 737 1.22 -4.66 24.83
CA SER A 737 2.65 -4.94 24.56
C SER A 737 3.61 -3.81 24.98
N TYR A 738 3.10 -2.61 25.28
CA TYR A 738 3.91 -1.46 25.70
C TYR A 738 4.52 -1.67 27.10
N ASP A 739 5.70 -1.07 27.38
CA ASP A 739 6.33 -1.08 28.72
C ASP A 739 5.40 -0.56 29.83
N ARG A 740 4.42 0.27 29.44
CA ARG A 740 3.23 0.65 30.19
C ARG A 740 2.00 0.27 29.37
N ALA A 741 1.57 -0.98 29.54
CA ALA A 741 0.38 -1.53 28.89
C ALA A 741 -0.89 -0.73 29.23
N ILE A 742 -1.73 -0.50 28.22
CA ILE A 742 -3.08 0.06 28.37
C ILE A 742 -4.05 -1.14 28.40
N HIS A 743 -4.75 -1.28 29.52
CA HIS A 743 -5.63 -2.41 29.85
C HIS A 743 -7.10 -2.01 29.83
N SER A 744 -7.39 -0.78 30.26
CA SER A 744 -8.74 -0.23 30.41
C SER A 744 -9.28 0.30 29.08
N GLU A 745 -10.58 0.13 28.86
CA GLU A 745 -11.32 0.81 27.79
C GLU A 745 -11.68 2.26 28.20
N PRO A 746 -11.88 3.17 27.23
CA PRO A 746 -12.32 4.53 27.53
C PRO A 746 -13.71 4.53 28.16
N ASN A 747 -13.92 5.34 29.19
CA ASN A 747 -15.18 5.47 29.92
C ASN A 747 -15.35 6.93 30.32
N PHE A 748 -16.19 7.64 29.56
CA PHE A 748 -16.44 9.07 29.71
C PHE A 748 -17.93 9.33 29.95
N ARG A 749 -18.23 10.45 30.57
CA ARG A 749 -19.58 10.89 30.95
C ARG A 749 -20.06 11.92 29.93
N SER A 750 -21.37 11.95 29.65
CA SER A 750 -21.92 12.74 28.54
C SER A 750 -21.61 14.24 28.64
N GLU A 751 -21.54 14.79 29.85
CA GLU A 751 -21.18 16.19 30.11
C GLU A 751 -19.71 16.52 29.79
N GLN A 752 -18.84 15.51 29.63
CA GLN A 752 -17.44 15.69 29.25
C GLN A 752 -17.26 15.83 27.72
N LYS A 753 -18.31 15.56 26.90
CA LYS A 753 -18.23 15.46 25.43
C LYS A 753 -17.56 16.68 24.78
N GLU A 754 -18.09 17.88 25.02
CA GLU A 754 -17.61 19.11 24.35
C GLU A 754 -16.18 19.49 24.77
N GLY A 755 -15.88 19.38 26.07
CA GLY A 755 -14.55 19.68 26.61
C GLY A 755 -13.49 18.71 26.10
N LEU A 756 -13.78 17.41 26.09
CA LEU A 756 -12.86 16.39 25.58
C LEU A 756 -12.63 16.54 24.07
N LEU A 757 -13.67 16.82 23.27
CA LEU A 757 -13.48 17.05 21.82
C LEU A 757 -12.59 18.26 21.53
N ARG A 758 -12.74 19.35 22.28
CA ARG A 758 -11.88 20.53 22.17
C ARG A 758 -10.45 20.22 22.61
N ASP A 759 -10.27 19.63 23.79
CA ASP A 759 -8.95 19.48 24.39
C ASP A 759 -8.14 18.33 23.75
N LEU A 760 -8.78 17.22 23.38
CA LEU A 760 -8.15 16.17 22.56
C LEU A 760 -7.92 16.65 21.12
N GLY A 761 -8.80 17.48 20.55
CA GLY A 761 -8.58 18.11 19.24
C GLY A 761 -7.36 19.05 19.22
N ASN A 762 -7.09 19.75 20.32
CA ASN A 762 -5.84 20.50 20.49
C ASN A 762 -4.63 19.56 20.63
N TYR A 763 -4.75 18.52 21.45
CA TYR A 763 -3.67 17.57 21.74
C TYR A 763 -3.27 16.71 20.53
N MET A 764 -4.24 16.34 19.70
CA MET A 764 -4.04 15.68 18.41
C MET A 764 -3.01 16.42 17.54
N ARG A 765 -3.08 17.75 17.51
CA ARG A 765 -2.17 18.60 16.72
C ARG A 765 -0.76 18.62 17.32
N SER A 766 -0.64 18.65 18.64
CA SER A 766 0.65 18.51 19.34
C SER A 766 1.31 17.13 19.11
N LEU A 767 0.52 16.05 19.09
CA LEU A 767 1.00 14.70 18.75
C LEU A 767 1.46 14.61 17.28
N LYS A 768 0.65 15.10 16.36
CA LYS A 768 0.95 15.15 14.91
C LYS A 768 2.22 15.93 14.61
N ALA A 769 2.40 17.12 15.19
CA ALA A 769 3.57 17.96 14.97
C ALA A 769 4.92 17.30 15.36
N VAL A 770 4.92 16.26 16.18
CA VAL A 770 6.12 15.48 16.56
C VAL A 770 6.22 14.16 15.79
N HIS A 771 5.11 13.42 15.63
CA HIS A 771 5.12 12.05 15.10
C HIS A 771 4.67 11.89 13.64
N SER A 772 4.04 12.90 13.03
CA SER A 772 3.52 12.84 11.66
C SER A 772 4.27 13.80 10.75
N GLY A 773 5.19 13.27 9.93
CA GLY A 773 5.93 14.09 8.96
C GLY A 773 5.07 14.63 7.81
N ALA A 774 3.90 14.04 7.57
CA ALA A 774 3.02 14.39 6.46
C ALA A 774 1.69 15.04 6.92
N ASP A 775 1.63 15.62 8.13
CA ASP A 775 0.44 16.30 8.60
C ASP A 775 0.34 17.75 8.07
N LEU A 776 -0.70 18.01 7.27
CA LEU A 776 -0.87 19.25 6.53
C LEU A 776 -1.08 20.48 7.43
N GLU A 777 -1.93 20.39 8.46
CA GLU A 777 -2.17 21.50 9.39
C GLU A 777 -0.87 21.85 10.14
N SER A 778 -0.16 20.86 10.66
CA SER A 778 1.11 21.05 11.36
C SER A 778 2.19 21.66 10.45
N ALA A 779 2.29 21.22 9.20
CA ALA A 779 3.27 21.74 8.25
C ALA A 779 2.96 23.17 7.79
N ILE A 780 1.70 23.47 7.47
CA ILE A 780 1.24 24.82 7.12
C ILE A 780 1.46 25.78 8.30
N ALA A 781 1.00 25.41 9.51
CA ALA A 781 1.19 26.24 10.70
C ALA A 781 2.68 26.48 11.02
N THR A 782 3.55 25.50 10.77
CA THR A 782 5.00 25.67 10.95
C THR A 782 5.61 26.64 9.93
N CYS A 783 5.10 26.68 8.69
CA CYS A 783 5.58 27.57 7.64
C CYS A 783 5.01 28.99 7.74
N MET A 784 3.71 29.14 7.99
CA MET A 784 3.05 30.44 8.20
C MET A 784 3.41 31.05 9.57
N GLY A 785 3.84 30.23 10.52
CA GLY A 785 4.10 30.62 11.90
C GLY A 785 2.82 30.63 12.73
N TYR A 786 2.96 30.37 14.04
CA TYR A 786 1.85 30.43 14.99
C TYR A 786 2.35 30.84 16.38
N LYS A 787 1.40 31.28 17.22
CA LYS A 787 1.61 31.48 18.65
C LYS A 787 0.59 30.67 19.45
N SER A 788 1.07 29.95 20.44
CA SER A 788 0.26 29.21 21.41
C SER A 788 0.74 29.58 22.80
N GLU A 789 -0.09 30.29 23.55
CA GLU A 789 0.16 30.58 24.96
C GLU A 789 -0.11 29.31 25.78
N GLY A 790 0.80 28.95 26.68
CA GLY A 790 0.68 27.74 27.49
C GLY A 790 -0.20 27.97 28.72
N GLU A 791 -1.22 27.13 28.95
CA GLU A 791 -2.02 27.24 30.17
C GLU A 791 -1.23 26.79 31.41
N GLY A 792 -1.12 27.69 32.39
CA GLY A 792 -0.63 27.37 33.73
C GLY A 792 0.87 27.07 33.81
N PHE A 793 1.24 25.79 33.63
CA PHE A 793 2.63 25.31 33.71
C PHE A 793 3.23 24.92 32.35
N MET A 794 2.43 24.96 31.28
CA MET A 794 2.89 24.60 29.94
C MET A 794 3.76 25.69 29.34
N VAL A 795 4.80 25.29 28.60
CA VAL A 795 5.68 26.24 27.89
C VAL A 795 4.98 26.74 26.63
N GLY A 796 4.80 28.05 26.51
CA GLY A 796 4.25 28.69 25.32
C GLY A 796 5.17 28.56 24.11
N VAL A 797 4.58 28.43 22.92
CA VAL A 797 5.30 28.25 21.65
C VAL A 797 5.06 29.45 20.74
N GLN A 798 6.14 30.04 20.21
CA GLN A 798 6.10 31.00 19.12
C GLN A 798 6.98 30.50 17.98
N ILE A 799 6.35 30.17 16.85
CA ILE A 799 7.04 29.93 15.57
C ILE A 799 6.74 31.16 14.69
N ASN A 800 7.80 31.80 14.18
CA ASN A 800 7.65 32.91 13.25
C ASN A 800 7.37 32.40 11.81
N PRO A 801 6.79 33.19 10.91
CA PRO A 801 6.66 32.82 9.50
C PRO A 801 8.02 32.54 8.85
N VAL A 802 8.05 31.69 7.82
CA VAL A 802 9.21 31.55 6.93
C VAL A 802 9.32 32.81 6.05
N LYS A 803 10.53 33.32 5.87
CA LYS A 803 10.78 34.51 5.03
C LYS A 803 10.81 34.11 3.54
N GLY A 804 10.33 34.99 2.67
CA GLY A 804 10.45 34.81 1.22
C GLY A 804 9.41 33.86 0.59
N LEU A 805 8.34 33.51 1.31
CA LEU A 805 7.17 32.86 0.72
C LEU A 805 6.56 33.74 -0.39
N PRO A 806 6.01 33.17 -1.49
CA PRO A 806 5.42 33.95 -2.57
C PRO A 806 4.22 34.79 -2.12
N SER A 807 3.97 35.91 -2.80
CA SER A 807 2.77 36.73 -2.59
C SER A 807 1.52 36.00 -3.09
N GLY A 808 0.55 35.75 -2.21
CA GLY A 808 -0.61 34.89 -2.47
C GLY A 808 -0.45 33.47 -1.92
N PHE A 809 0.74 33.07 -1.45
CA PHE A 809 0.98 31.72 -0.92
C PHE A 809 0.33 31.47 0.44
N PRO A 810 0.34 32.41 1.42
CA PRO A 810 -0.45 32.23 2.65
C PRO A 810 -1.95 32.07 2.37
N GLU A 811 -2.51 32.90 1.50
CA GLU A 811 -3.93 32.86 1.11
C GLU A 811 -4.28 31.55 0.39
N LEU A 812 -3.34 31.00 -0.39
CA LEU A 812 -3.43 29.68 -1.03
C LEU A 812 -3.38 28.52 -0.02
N LEU A 813 -2.58 28.63 1.05
CA LEU A 813 -2.54 27.64 2.12
C LEU A 813 -3.78 27.72 3.04
N GLU A 814 -4.32 28.92 3.28
CA GLU A 814 -5.61 29.11 3.97
C GLU A 814 -6.75 28.49 3.16
N PHE A 815 -6.82 28.76 1.85
CA PHE A 815 -7.77 28.10 0.95
C PHE A 815 -7.65 26.56 1.01
N VAL A 816 -6.42 26.03 0.97
CA VAL A 816 -6.18 24.59 1.04
C VAL A 816 -6.71 24.00 2.36
N LEU A 817 -6.53 24.68 3.50
CA LEU A 817 -7.06 24.25 4.79
C LEU A 817 -8.60 24.25 4.84
N ASP A 818 -9.23 25.32 4.36
CA ASP A 818 -10.69 25.46 4.35
C ASP A 818 -11.39 24.35 3.54
N HIS A 819 -10.71 23.77 2.53
CA HIS A 819 -11.27 22.73 1.65
C HIS A 819 -10.83 21.29 2.00
N VAL A 820 -10.13 21.03 3.12
CA VAL A 820 -9.68 19.65 3.49
C VAL A 820 -10.83 18.70 3.84
N GLU A 821 -11.89 19.24 4.43
CA GLU A 821 -13.11 18.50 4.83
C GLU A 821 -14.21 18.52 3.75
N ASP A 822 -13.94 19.17 2.61
CA ASP A 822 -14.92 19.36 1.53
C ASP A 822 -15.20 18.03 0.80
N LYS A 823 -16.47 17.81 0.42
CA LYS A 823 -16.87 16.55 -0.24
C LYS A 823 -16.31 16.46 -1.68
N SER A 824 -16.31 17.57 -2.40
CA SER A 824 -15.77 17.65 -3.76
C SER A 824 -14.26 17.81 -3.70
N ALA A 825 -13.52 16.82 -4.20
CA ALA A 825 -12.05 16.87 -4.19
C ALA A 825 -11.46 17.90 -5.17
N GLU A 826 -12.22 18.41 -6.16
CA GLU A 826 -11.67 19.26 -7.22
C GLU A 826 -10.98 20.54 -6.74
N PRO A 827 -11.59 21.42 -5.91
CA PRO A 827 -10.96 22.68 -5.50
C PRO A 827 -9.72 22.42 -4.64
N LEU A 828 -9.81 21.42 -3.75
CA LEU A 828 -8.70 20.98 -2.91
C LEU A 828 -7.51 20.47 -3.74
N LEU A 829 -7.74 19.62 -4.76
CA LEU A 829 -6.69 19.13 -5.64
C LEU A 829 -6.07 20.25 -6.49
N GLU A 830 -6.87 21.22 -6.94
CA GLU A 830 -6.37 22.42 -7.64
C GLU A 830 -5.46 23.27 -6.74
N GLY A 831 -5.86 23.49 -5.48
CA GLY A 831 -5.09 24.27 -4.51
C GLY A 831 -3.82 23.59 -4.01
N LEU A 832 -3.90 22.31 -3.66
CA LEU A 832 -2.75 21.51 -3.25
C LEU A 832 -1.67 21.51 -4.34
N LEU A 833 -2.07 21.30 -5.59
CA LEU A 833 -1.14 21.25 -6.72
C LEU A 833 -0.55 22.63 -7.06
N GLU A 834 -1.36 23.70 -7.04
CA GLU A 834 -0.83 25.06 -7.22
C GLU A 834 0.18 25.41 -6.10
N ALA A 835 -0.12 25.05 -4.85
CA ALA A 835 0.78 25.25 -3.72
C ALA A 835 2.11 24.49 -3.91
N ARG A 836 2.09 23.23 -4.34
CA ARG A 836 3.32 22.47 -4.62
C ARG A 836 4.17 23.08 -5.74
N VAL A 837 3.55 23.65 -6.78
CA VAL A 837 4.31 24.32 -7.85
C VAL A 837 4.89 25.67 -7.37
N GLU A 838 4.15 26.45 -6.57
CA GLU A 838 4.68 27.69 -5.97
C GLU A 838 5.78 27.46 -4.93
N LEU A 839 5.73 26.32 -4.25
CA LEU A 839 6.75 25.88 -3.29
C LEU A 839 8.03 25.38 -3.99
N ARG A 840 7.94 24.84 -5.22
CA ARG A 840 9.07 24.20 -5.92
C ARG A 840 10.33 25.09 -6.05
N PRO A 841 10.28 26.38 -6.43
CA PRO A 841 11.48 27.21 -6.50
C PRO A 841 12.20 27.31 -5.15
N LEU A 842 11.46 27.43 -4.04
CA LEU A 842 12.04 27.47 -2.70
C LEU A 842 12.72 26.14 -2.33
N LEU A 843 12.23 25.00 -2.82
CA LEU A 843 12.88 23.70 -2.65
C LEU A 843 14.16 23.53 -3.48
N LEU A 844 14.43 24.43 -4.44
CA LEU A 844 15.66 24.47 -5.23
C LEU A 844 16.69 25.45 -4.64
N ASP A 845 16.25 26.67 -4.31
CA ASP A 845 17.12 27.83 -4.03
C ASP A 845 17.69 27.92 -2.59
N SER A 846 17.50 26.88 -1.76
CA SER A 846 18.11 26.74 -0.42
C SER A 846 17.85 27.90 0.58
N PRO A 847 16.59 28.25 0.86
CA PRO A 847 16.20 29.32 1.78
C PRO A 847 16.45 28.98 3.27
N GLU A 848 16.28 29.99 4.13
CA GLU A 848 16.14 29.78 5.58
C GLU A 848 15.00 28.77 5.86
N ARG A 849 15.25 27.81 6.77
CA ARG A 849 14.28 26.78 7.21
C ARG A 849 13.76 25.85 6.10
N MET A 850 14.60 25.51 5.12
CA MET A 850 14.29 24.53 4.07
C MET A 850 13.67 23.22 4.61
N LYS A 851 14.09 22.69 5.77
CA LYS A 851 13.45 21.51 6.41
C LYS A 851 11.93 21.65 6.53
N ASP A 852 11.42 22.82 6.92
CA ASP A 852 9.99 23.04 7.08
C ASP A 852 9.25 23.04 5.74
N LEU A 853 9.90 23.53 4.68
CA LEU A 853 9.37 23.53 3.31
C LEU A 853 9.35 22.11 2.71
N ILE A 854 10.35 21.28 3.00
CA ILE A 854 10.37 19.86 2.60
C ILE A 854 9.19 19.12 3.25
N PHE A 855 8.94 19.34 4.55
CA PHE A 855 7.80 18.74 5.25
C PHE A 855 6.45 19.28 4.74
N LEU A 856 6.36 20.55 4.34
CA LEU A 856 5.17 21.09 3.68
C LEU A 856 4.90 20.39 2.32
N ASP A 857 5.92 20.20 1.49
CA ASP A 857 5.77 19.47 0.21
C ASP A 857 5.32 18.01 0.42
N ILE A 858 5.92 17.31 1.39
CA ILE A 858 5.54 15.94 1.78
C ILE A 858 4.07 15.88 2.23
N ALA A 859 3.63 16.85 3.05
CA ALA A 859 2.25 16.90 3.53
C ALA A 859 1.23 17.26 2.43
N LEU A 860 1.60 18.18 1.53
CA LEU A 860 0.78 18.53 0.36
C LEU A 860 0.61 17.33 -0.59
N ASP A 861 1.69 16.60 -0.90
CA ASP A 861 1.69 15.40 -1.77
C ASP A 861 0.86 14.26 -1.14
N SER A 862 1.04 14.01 0.16
CA SER A 862 0.27 13.02 0.92
C SER A 862 -1.24 13.34 0.95
N THR A 863 -1.59 14.62 1.14
CA THR A 863 -2.99 15.05 1.11
C THR A 863 -3.57 14.97 -0.30
N PHE A 864 -2.79 15.33 -1.32
CA PHE A 864 -3.20 15.24 -2.72
C PHE A 864 -3.51 13.79 -3.13
N ARG A 865 -2.65 12.83 -2.76
CA ARG A 865 -2.91 11.38 -2.93
C ARG A 865 -4.23 10.98 -2.25
N THR A 866 -4.39 11.34 -0.97
CA THR A 866 -5.57 10.99 -0.17
C THR A 866 -6.87 11.61 -0.72
N ALA A 867 -6.82 12.85 -1.21
CA ALA A 867 -7.96 13.53 -1.84
C ALA A 867 -8.31 12.92 -3.22
N THR A 868 -7.31 12.45 -3.95
CA THR A 868 -7.50 11.70 -5.21
C THR A 868 -8.21 10.36 -4.95
N GLU A 869 -7.82 9.62 -3.91
CA GLU A 869 -8.44 8.35 -3.54
C GLU A 869 -9.92 8.51 -3.14
N ARG A 870 -10.25 9.59 -2.39
CA ARG A 870 -11.64 9.94 -2.05
C ARG A 870 -12.52 10.22 -3.28
N SER A 871 -11.98 10.73 -4.38
CA SER A 871 -12.78 11.10 -5.55
C SER A 871 -13.20 9.90 -6.42
N TYR A 872 -12.70 8.70 -6.13
CA TYR A 872 -12.92 7.51 -6.96
C TYR A 872 -14.37 7.08 -7.08
N GLU A 873 -15.24 7.37 -6.11
CA GLU A 873 -16.68 7.11 -6.23
C GLU A 873 -17.34 8.13 -7.18
N GLU A 874 -17.06 9.43 -6.99
CA GLU A 874 -17.61 10.51 -7.81
C GLU A 874 -17.19 10.44 -9.29
N LEU A 875 -16.03 9.83 -9.57
CA LEU A 875 -15.52 9.62 -10.93
C LEU A 875 -16.16 8.41 -11.66
N HIS A 876 -17.09 7.67 -11.05
CA HIS A 876 -17.67 6.47 -11.68
C HIS A 876 -18.61 6.80 -12.85
N ASN A 877 -19.47 7.82 -12.68
CA ASN A 877 -20.40 8.28 -13.71
C ASN A 877 -19.97 9.63 -14.31
N ALA A 878 -18.66 9.91 -14.30
CA ALA A 878 -18.10 11.16 -14.77
C ALA A 878 -17.90 11.19 -16.29
N ALA A 879 -18.10 12.36 -16.89
CA ALA A 879 -17.80 12.58 -18.30
C ALA A 879 -16.29 12.40 -18.59
N PRO A 880 -15.89 11.94 -19.80
CA PRO A 880 -14.49 11.67 -20.14
C PRO A 880 -13.53 12.82 -19.81
N GLU A 881 -13.95 14.06 -20.08
CA GLU A 881 -13.17 15.28 -19.88
C GLU A 881 -12.85 15.53 -18.40
N LYS A 882 -13.75 15.14 -17.48
CA LYS A 882 -13.51 15.22 -16.03
C LYS A 882 -12.43 14.22 -15.61
N ILE A 883 -12.50 12.99 -16.12
CA ILE A 883 -11.51 11.94 -15.84
C ILE A 883 -10.14 12.33 -16.42
N MET A 884 -10.09 12.86 -17.65
CA MET A 884 -8.87 13.39 -18.26
C MET A 884 -8.26 14.56 -17.47
N TYR A 885 -9.09 15.44 -16.90
CA TYR A 885 -8.61 16.53 -16.05
C TYR A 885 -8.02 16.01 -14.75
N PHE A 886 -8.67 15.07 -14.05
CA PHE A 886 -8.08 14.42 -12.88
C PHE A 886 -6.74 13.75 -13.21
N ILE A 887 -6.65 13.04 -14.34
CA ILE A 887 -5.39 12.43 -14.78
C ILE A 887 -4.29 13.48 -15.01
N SER A 888 -4.61 14.67 -15.55
CA SER A 888 -3.60 15.73 -15.72
C SER A 888 -3.12 16.31 -14.39
N LEU A 889 -4.01 16.49 -13.41
CA LEU A 889 -3.64 16.92 -12.06
C LEU A 889 -2.72 15.89 -11.37
N VAL A 890 -3.06 14.61 -11.39
CA VAL A 890 -2.25 13.56 -10.72
C VAL A 890 -0.91 13.36 -11.43
N LEU A 891 -0.88 13.46 -12.76
CA LEU A 891 0.35 13.35 -13.56
C LEU A 891 1.29 14.56 -13.34
N GLU A 892 0.76 15.78 -13.18
CA GLU A 892 1.54 16.97 -12.77
C GLU A 892 2.06 16.82 -11.33
N ASN A 893 1.22 16.38 -10.39
CA ASN A 893 1.62 16.12 -9.01
C ASN A 893 2.74 15.06 -8.91
N LEU A 894 2.63 13.97 -9.67
CA LEU A 894 3.64 12.91 -9.74
C LEU A 894 4.97 13.44 -10.31
N ALA A 895 4.92 14.28 -11.35
CA ALA A 895 6.11 14.88 -11.93
C ALA A 895 6.85 15.82 -10.97
N LEU A 896 6.16 16.45 -10.01
CA LEU A 896 6.78 17.26 -8.97
C LEU A 896 7.57 16.42 -7.95
N SER A 897 7.13 15.18 -7.71
CA SER A 897 7.65 14.29 -6.66
C SER A 897 8.75 13.33 -7.10
N ILE A 898 8.97 13.19 -8.41
CA ILE A 898 9.91 12.25 -9.02
C ILE A 898 11.15 12.97 -9.57
N ASP A 899 12.33 12.36 -9.37
CA ASP A 899 13.58 12.72 -10.03
C ASP A 899 13.79 11.89 -11.31
N ASP A 900 14.50 12.51 -12.28
CA ASP A 900 14.63 12.08 -13.69
C ASP A 900 13.28 11.95 -14.44
N ASN A 901 12.43 12.98 -14.24
CA ASN A 901 11.02 13.01 -14.65
C ASN A 901 10.73 13.33 -16.13
N GLU A 902 11.74 13.32 -17.02
CA GLU A 902 11.64 13.81 -18.41
C GLU A 902 10.54 13.11 -19.23
N ASP A 903 10.42 11.78 -19.12
CA ASP A 903 9.37 11.01 -19.80
C ASP A 903 7.96 11.31 -19.26
N ILE A 904 7.84 11.55 -17.96
CA ILE A 904 6.57 11.92 -17.30
C ILE A 904 6.12 13.32 -17.78
N LEU A 905 7.05 14.26 -17.99
CA LEU A 905 6.76 15.58 -18.54
C LEU A 905 6.39 15.54 -20.03
N HIS A 906 7.03 14.67 -20.82
CA HIS A 906 6.59 14.40 -22.19
C HIS A 906 5.19 13.78 -22.25
N CYS A 907 4.87 12.86 -21.34
CA CYS A 907 3.53 12.34 -21.15
C CYS A 907 2.53 13.44 -20.78
N LEU A 908 2.83 14.30 -19.80
CA LEU A 908 1.96 15.39 -19.36
C LEU A 908 1.69 16.41 -20.47
N LYS A 909 2.70 16.73 -21.28
CA LYS A 909 2.55 17.61 -22.44
C LYS A 909 1.57 17.03 -23.47
N GLY A 910 1.71 15.75 -23.80
CA GLY A 910 0.79 15.05 -24.71
C GLY A 910 -0.61 14.88 -24.13
N TRP A 911 -0.72 14.57 -22.84
CA TRP A 911 -2.01 14.45 -22.14
C TRP A 911 -2.79 15.76 -22.12
N ASN A 912 -2.11 16.87 -21.85
CA ASN A 912 -2.74 18.20 -21.90
C ASN A 912 -3.14 18.58 -23.34
N GLN A 913 -2.38 18.18 -24.37
CA GLN A 913 -2.83 18.32 -25.76
C GLN A 913 -4.09 17.47 -26.03
N ALA A 914 -4.12 16.21 -25.59
CA ALA A 914 -5.29 15.35 -25.75
C ALA A 914 -6.55 15.93 -25.09
N LEU A 915 -6.41 16.55 -23.91
CA LEU A 915 -7.49 17.24 -23.20
C LEU A 915 -8.00 18.47 -23.97
N GLU A 916 -7.14 19.24 -24.63
CA GLU A 916 -7.57 20.35 -25.49
C GLU A 916 -8.22 19.87 -26.80
N MET A 917 -7.75 18.75 -27.38
CA MET A 917 -8.39 18.11 -28.55
C MET A 917 -9.80 17.62 -28.20
N ALA A 918 -9.98 16.99 -27.03
CA ALA A 918 -11.28 16.55 -26.53
C ALA A 918 -12.26 17.71 -26.33
N LYS A 919 -11.79 18.83 -25.72
CA LYS A 919 -12.59 20.07 -25.58
C LYS A 919 -13.01 20.68 -26.91
N GLN A 920 -12.15 20.59 -27.93
CA GLN A 920 -12.43 21.06 -29.29
C GLN A 920 -13.25 20.06 -30.13
N LYS A 921 -13.42 18.82 -29.64
CA LYS A 921 -14.10 17.70 -30.32
C LYS A 921 -13.46 17.30 -31.65
N GLU A 922 -12.13 17.25 -31.68
CA GLU A 922 -11.35 16.71 -32.81
C GLU A 922 -11.49 15.17 -32.87
N ASP A 923 -11.87 14.59 -34.01
CA ASP A 923 -12.26 13.17 -34.11
C ASP A 923 -11.19 12.19 -33.56
N ASP A 924 -9.90 12.47 -33.79
CA ASP A 924 -8.77 11.64 -33.34
C ASP A 924 -8.43 11.76 -31.84
N TRP A 925 -9.15 12.58 -31.05
CA TRP A 925 -8.79 12.88 -29.65
C TRP A 925 -8.60 11.61 -28.79
N ALA A 926 -9.44 10.60 -28.99
CA ALA A 926 -9.42 9.36 -28.20
C ALA A 926 -8.25 8.45 -28.59
N LEU A 927 -7.88 8.39 -29.87
CA LEU A 927 -6.69 7.68 -30.36
C LEU A 927 -5.42 8.34 -29.83
N PHE A 928 -5.36 9.67 -29.85
CA PHE A 928 -4.23 10.44 -29.35
C PHE A 928 -4.11 10.31 -27.81
N ALA A 929 -5.23 10.39 -27.08
CA ALA A 929 -5.28 10.14 -25.65
C ALA A 929 -4.81 8.72 -25.30
N LYS A 930 -5.22 7.69 -26.06
CA LYS A 930 -4.81 6.29 -25.84
C LYS A 930 -3.29 6.13 -25.97
N ALA A 931 -2.70 6.70 -27.02
CA ALA A 931 -1.25 6.62 -27.24
C ALA A 931 -0.45 7.22 -26.07
N PHE A 932 -0.96 8.31 -25.46
CA PHE A 932 -0.35 8.87 -24.25
C PHE A 932 -0.70 8.10 -22.97
N LEU A 933 -1.89 7.51 -22.84
CA LEU A 933 -2.25 6.61 -21.74
C LEU A 933 -1.26 5.43 -21.65
N ASP A 934 -1.00 4.76 -22.76
CA ASP A 934 -0.07 3.64 -22.80
C ASP A 934 1.38 4.10 -22.60
N ARG A 935 1.78 5.29 -23.07
CA ARG A 935 3.09 5.87 -22.72
C ARG A 935 3.21 6.14 -21.21
N ILE A 936 2.17 6.64 -20.56
CA ILE A 936 2.18 6.85 -19.09
C ILE A 936 2.29 5.49 -18.37
N ARG A 937 1.50 4.47 -18.78
CA ARG A 937 1.62 3.10 -18.23
C ARG A 937 3.04 2.53 -18.37
N LEU A 938 3.71 2.75 -19.50
CA LEU A 938 5.10 2.33 -19.72
C LEU A 938 6.09 3.09 -18.83
N ALA A 939 5.92 4.42 -18.67
CA ALA A 939 6.78 5.22 -17.81
C ALA A 939 6.61 4.84 -16.32
N LEU A 940 5.38 4.58 -15.88
CA LEU A 940 5.06 4.07 -14.54
C LEU A 940 5.69 2.69 -14.29
N ALA A 941 5.55 1.76 -15.24
CA ALA A 941 6.18 0.43 -15.15
C ALA A 941 7.71 0.52 -15.06
N SER A 942 8.33 1.39 -15.88
CA SER A 942 9.79 1.64 -15.86
C SER A 942 10.26 2.17 -14.51
N LYS A 943 9.58 3.17 -13.93
CA LYS A 943 9.94 3.71 -12.60
C LYS A 943 9.69 2.69 -11.47
N GLY A 944 8.65 1.86 -11.60
CA GLY A 944 8.40 0.73 -10.69
C GLY A 944 9.51 -0.32 -10.72
N GLU A 945 10.00 -0.68 -11.91
CA GLU A 945 11.15 -1.58 -12.09
C GLU A 945 12.44 -0.96 -11.53
N GLN A 946 12.67 0.36 -11.71
CA GLN A 946 13.79 1.07 -11.10
C GLN A 946 13.73 1.03 -9.57
N TYR A 947 12.56 1.26 -8.96
CA TYR A 947 12.39 1.14 -7.51
C TYR A 947 12.66 -0.29 -7.04
N HIS A 948 12.11 -1.29 -7.72
CA HIS A 948 12.29 -2.70 -7.37
C HIS A 948 13.78 -3.08 -7.38
N ASN A 949 14.49 -2.82 -8.48
CA ASN A 949 15.92 -3.11 -8.62
C ASN A 949 16.82 -2.36 -7.61
N MET A 950 16.37 -1.21 -7.10
CA MET A 950 17.12 -0.37 -6.16
C MET A 950 16.84 -0.72 -4.68
N MET A 951 15.56 -0.88 -4.32
CA MET A 951 15.10 -1.00 -2.93
C MET A 951 14.97 -2.45 -2.48
N GLN A 952 14.44 -3.33 -3.35
CA GLN A 952 14.06 -4.69 -2.97
C GLN A 952 15.26 -5.54 -2.49
N PRO A 953 16.45 -5.53 -3.14
CA PRO A 953 17.60 -6.29 -2.65
C PRO A 953 18.07 -5.84 -1.25
N SER A 954 17.91 -4.55 -0.94
CA SER A 954 18.26 -4.01 0.38
C SER A 954 17.23 -4.38 1.44
N ALA A 955 15.94 -4.42 1.09
CA ALA A 955 14.86 -4.91 1.94
C ALA A 955 15.00 -6.41 2.26
N GLU A 956 15.32 -7.23 1.25
CA GLU A 956 15.57 -8.67 1.42
C GLU A 956 16.81 -8.95 2.28
N TYR A 957 17.94 -8.30 1.97
CA TYR A 957 19.16 -8.51 2.72
C TYR A 957 19.03 -8.06 4.17
N LEU A 958 18.60 -6.81 4.43
CA LEU A 958 18.44 -6.31 5.79
C LEU A 958 17.30 -7.01 6.54
N GLY A 959 16.19 -7.32 5.87
CA GLY A 959 15.07 -8.06 6.45
C GLY A 959 15.50 -9.44 6.96
N SER A 960 16.36 -10.15 6.22
CA SER A 960 16.92 -11.43 6.67
C SER A 960 17.82 -11.30 7.92
N LEU A 961 18.67 -10.27 7.98
CA LEU A 961 19.55 -10.00 9.12
C LEU A 961 18.76 -9.61 10.38
N LEU A 962 17.75 -8.74 10.22
CA LEU A 962 16.90 -8.26 11.31
C LEU A 962 15.79 -9.26 11.69
N SER A 963 15.57 -10.30 10.89
CA SER A 963 14.48 -11.26 11.02
C SER A 963 13.09 -10.60 11.01
N VAL A 964 12.88 -9.72 10.03
CA VAL A 964 11.56 -9.15 9.67
C VAL A 964 10.68 -10.24 9.05
N ASP A 965 9.37 -10.14 9.23
CA ASP A 965 8.40 -11.06 8.63
C ASP A 965 8.54 -11.10 7.09
N GLN A 966 8.64 -12.32 6.54
CA GLN A 966 8.92 -12.51 5.11
C GLN A 966 7.86 -11.88 4.19
N TRP A 967 6.59 -11.78 4.62
CA TRP A 967 5.54 -11.11 3.83
C TRP A 967 5.86 -9.62 3.64
N ALA A 968 6.26 -8.92 4.71
CA ALA A 968 6.58 -7.49 4.69
C ALA A 968 7.91 -7.20 3.98
N VAL A 969 8.81 -8.18 3.91
CA VAL A 969 10.01 -8.14 3.07
C VAL A 969 9.63 -8.28 1.59
N ASN A 970 8.84 -9.29 1.23
CA ASN A 970 8.49 -9.61 -0.16
C ASN A 970 7.76 -8.43 -0.85
N ILE A 971 6.80 -7.80 -0.17
CA ILE A 971 6.02 -6.69 -0.75
C ILE A 971 6.64 -5.30 -0.50
N PHE A 972 7.84 -5.20 0.10
CA PHE A 972 8.40 -3.94 0.59
C PHE A 972 8.33 -2.82 -0.45
N THR A 973 8.82 -3.09 -1.67
CA THR A 973 8.87 -2.07 -2.72
C THR A 973 7.51 -1.81 -3.37
N GLU A 974 6.62 -2.80 -3.38
CA GLU A 974 5.25 -2.63 -3.87
C GLU A 974 4.46 -1.68 -2.94
N GLU A 975 4.56 -1.86 -1.63
CA GLU A 975 3.95 -0.97 -0.63
C GLU A 975 4.49 0.48 -0.69
N ILE A 976 5.69 0.68 -1.24
CA ILE A 976 6.22 2.02 -1.53
C ILE A 976 5.60 2.61 -2.80
N ILE A 977 5.39 1.83 -3.84
CA ILE A 977 4.71 2.26 -5.07
C ILE A 977 3.24 2.57 -4.81
N ARG A 978 2.55 1.69 -4.05
CA ARG A 978 1.14 1.82 -3.63
C ARG A 978 0.91 3.00 -2.69
N GLY A 979 1.85 3.29 -1.80
CA GLY A 979 1.80 4.46 -0.92
C GLY A 979 2.01 5.82 -1.61
N GLY A 980 2.27 5.83 -2.92
CA GLY A 980 2.57 7.04 -3.70
C GLY A 980 1.58 7.33 -4.82
N SER A 981 1.63 8.56 -5.33
CA SER A 981 0.75 9.09 -6.39
C SER A 981 0.87 8.37 -7.76
N ALA A 982 1.83 7.44 -7.89
CA ALA A 982 1.97 6.55 -9.04
C ALA A 982 0.83 5.52 -9.13
N ALA A 983 0.44 4.93 -8.00
CA ALA A 983 -0.68 3.99 -7.95
C ALA A 983 -2.01 4.70 -8.18
N THR A 984 -2.20 5.91 -7.63
CA THR A 984 -3.45 6.65 -7.83
C THR A 984 -3.64 7.12 -9.28
N LEU A 985 -2.54 7.45 -9.97
CA LEU A 985 -2.53 7.68 -11.41
C LEU A 985 -2.87 6.41 -12.19
N SER A 986 -2.22 5.27 -11.88
CA SER A 986 -2.43 4.01 -12.60
C SER A 986 -3.90 3.55 -12.52
N ALA A 987 -4.52 3.62 -11.35
CA ALA A 987 -5.95 3.32 -11.17
C ALA A 987 -6.87 4.20 -12.03
N LEU A 988 -6.57 5.50 -12.19
CA LEU A 988 -7.30 6.41 -13.08
C LEU A 988 -7.09 6.08 -14.56
N LEU A 989 -5.86 5.74 -14.98
CA LEU A 989 -5.58 5.32 -16.36
C LEU A 989 -6.32 4.01 -16.69
N ASN A 990 -6.32 3.05 -15.76
CA ASN A 990 -7.05 1.80 -15.93
C ASN A 990 -8.55 2.06 -16.06
N ARG A 991 -9.16 2.83 -15.15
CA ARG A 991 -10.56 3.28 -15.27
C ARG A 991 -10.90 3.88 -16.65
N PHE A 992 -9.97 4.64 -17.23
CA PHE A 992 -10.22 5.42 -18.45
C PHE A 992 -9.93 4.65 -19.75
N ASP A 993 -9.14 3.57 -19.72
CA ASP A 993 -8.77 2.81 -20.93
C ASP A 993 -9.96 2.21 -21.68
N PRO A 994 -11.01 1.65 -21.03
CA PRO A 994 -12.21 1.17 -21.72
C PRO A 994 -13.01 2.30 -22.39
N VAL A 995 -13.03 3.48 -21.78
CA VAL A 995 -13.70 4.68 -22.34
C VAL A 995 -13.00 5.08 -23.63
N LEU A 996 -11.66 5.18 -23.61
CA LEU A 996 -10.88 5.48 -24.80
C LEU A 996 -10.99 4.39 -25.86
N ARG A 997 -10.94 3.11 -25.49
CA ARG A 997 -11.06 1.97 -26.42
C ARG A 997 -12.40 1.97 -27.15
N ASN A 998 -13.49 2.22 -26.44
CA ASN A 998 -14.84 2.30 -27.02
C ASN A 998 -14.93 3.45 -28.03
N VAL A 999 -14.54 4.66 -27.64
CA VAL A 999 -14.59 5.86 -28.51
C VAL A 999 -13.62 5.76 -29.70
N ALA A 1000 -12.44 5.18 -29.52
CA ALA A 1000 -11.43 5.01 -30.56
C ALA A 1000 -11.58 3.70 -31.37
N HIS A 1001 -12.60 2.89 -31.09
CA HIS A 1001 -12.85 1.57 -31.68
C HIS A 1001 -11.63 0.62 -31.66
N LEU A 1002 -10.85 0.66 -30.58
CA LEU A 1002 -9.67 -0.16 -30.37
C LEU A 1002 -10.06 -1.51 -29.73
N GLY A 1003 -9.60 -2.60 -30.35
CA GLY A 1003 -10.07 -3.97 -30.10
C GLY A 1003 -9.98 -4.50 -28.66
N SER A 1004 -10.59 -5.66 -28.46
CA SER A 1004 -11.06 -6.20 -27.18
C SER A 1004 -9.99 -6.56 -26.13
N TRP A 1005 -8.70 -6.38 -26.38
CA TRP A 1005 -7.64 -6.95 -25.55
C TRP A 1005 -6.66 -5.90 -24.98
N GLN A 1006 -6.26 -6.08 -23.72
CA GLN A 1006 -5.11 -5.42 -23.10
C GLN A 1006 -4.11 -6.48 -22.63
N VAL A 1007 -2.90 -6.47 -23.18
CA VAL A 1007 -1.83 -7.39 -22.76
C VAL A 1007 -0.99 -6.71 -21.68
N ILE A 1008 -0.96 -7.30 -20.48
CA ILE A 1008 -0.21 -6.81 -19.31
C ILE A 1008 1.20 -7.43 -19.27
N SER A 1009 1.28 -8.73 -19.52
CA SER A 1009 2.52 -9.51 -19.62
C SER A 1009 2.55 -10.25 -20.97
N PRO A 1010 3.27 -9.75 -21.99
CA PRO A 1010 3.21 -10.26 -23.36
C PRO A 1010 4.14 -11.45 -23.58
N VAL A 1011 3.77 -12.62 -23.05
CA VAL A 1011 4.50 -13.88 -23.25
C VAL A 1011 3.69 -14.84 -24.12
N GLU A 1012 4.34 -15.48 -25.10
CA GLU A 1012 3.74 -16.60 -25.83
C GLU A 1012 3.74 -17.85 -24.95
N VAL A 1013 2.55 -18.44 -24.73
CA VAL A 1013 2.39 -19.58 -23.83
C VAL A 1013 1.43 -20.62 -24.42
N SER A 1014 1.45 -21.84 -23.89
CA SER A 1014 0.56 -22.92 -24.30
C SER A 1014 0.25 -23.83 -23.12
N GLY A 1015 -1.02 -24.17 -22.91
CA GLY A 1015 -1.48 -24.85 -21.71
C GLY A 1015 -2.97 -25.17 -21.72
N PHE A 1016 -3.41 -25.89 -20.69
CA PHE A 1016 -4.81 -26.31 -20.53
C PHE A 1016 -5.64 -25.17 -19.95
N VAL A 1017 -6.77 -24.84 -20.59
CA VAL A 1017 -7.67 -23.78 -20.13
C VAL A 1017 -8.45 -24.26 -18.92
N ALA A 1018 -8.31 -23.57 -17.79
CA ALA A 1018 -9.10 -23.80 -16.58
C ALA A 1018 -9.87 -22.53 -16.22
N VAL A 1019 -11.15 -22.66 -15.86
CA VAL A 1019 -12.03 -21.52 -15.56
C VAL A 1019 -12.18 -21.43 -14.06
N VAL A 1020 -12.06 -20.22 -13.50
CA VAL A 1020 -12.16 -19.94 -12.06
C VAL A 1020 -12.96 -18.66 -11.83
N ASP A 1021 -13.77 -18.60 -10.78
CA ASP A 1021 -14.58 -17.40 -10.51
C ASP A 1021 -13.74 -16.26 -9.91
N GLU A 1022 -12.79 -16.57 -9.01
CA GLU A 1022 -11.77 -15.63 -8.53
C GLU A 1022 -10.38 -16.27 -8.57
N LEU A 1023 -9.34 -15.51 -8.97
CA LEU A 1023 -7.95 -15.97 -8.88
C LEU A 1023 -7.54 -16.24 -7.42
N LEU A 1024 -8.06 -15.45 -6.47
CA LEU A 1024 -7.82 -15.58 -5.03
C LEU A 1024 -8.22 -16.97 -4.49
N ALA A 1025 -9.24 -17.59 -5.09
CA ALA A 1025 -9.72 -18.93 -4.72
C ALA A 1025 -8.79 -20.07 -5.19
N VAL A 1026 -7.77 -19.78 -6.01
CA VAL A 1026 -6.83 -20.76 -6.54
C VAL A 1026 -5.35 -20.45 -6.31
N GLN A 1027 -4.98 -19.26 -5.81
CA GLN A 1027 -3.57 -18.86 -5.59
C GLN A 1027 -2.72 -19.85 -4.75
N ASN A 1028 -3.35 -20.60 -3.84
CA ASN A 1028 -2.69 -21.61 -3.00
C ASN A 1028 -2.73 -23.05 -3.58
N LYS A 1029 -3.08 -23.21 -4.86
CA LYS A 1029 -3.03 -24.49 -5.58
C LYS A 1029 -1.72 -24.58 -6.37
N SER A 1030 -1.29 -25.81 -6.64
CA SER A 1030 -0.29 -26.12 -7.66
C SER A 1030 -0.96 -26.91 -8.77
N TYR A 1031 -0.54 -26.68 -10.01
CA TYR A 1031 -1.08 -27.30 -11.21
C TYR A 1031 -0.03 -28.19 -11.87
N ASP A 1032 -0.25 -29.51 -11.85
CA ASP A 1032 0.69 -30.53 -12.39
C ASP A 1032 0.90 -30.46 -13.92
N LYS A 1033 0.13 -29.62 -14.60
CA LYS A 1033 0.17 -29.36 -16.05
C LYS A 1033 0.21 -27.85 -16.30
N PRO A 1034 0.91 -27.37 -17.35
CA PRO A 1034 0.88 -25.95 -17.72
C PRO A 1034 -0.56 -25.50 -17.96
N THR A 1035 -1.04 -24.58 -17.12
CA THR A 1035 -2.46 -24.19 -17.05
C THR A 1035 -2.64 -22.72 -17.43
N ILE A 1036 -3.71 -22.41 -18.16
CA ILE A 1036 -4.12 -21.04 -18.50
C ILE A 1036 -5.45 -20.77 -17.77
N LEU A 1037 -5.43 -19.89 -16.79
CA LEU A 1037 -6.61 -19.52 -16.01
C LEU A 1037 -7.44 -18.48 -16.76
N VAL A 1038 -8.70 -18.79 -17.04
CA VAL A 1038 -9.74 -17.80 -17.33
C VAL A 1038 -10.41 -17.48 -16.00
N ALA A 1039 -10.00 -16.36 -15.39
CA ALA A 1039 -10.47 -15.91 -14.08
C ALA A 1039 -11.53 -14.82 -14.27
N LYS A 1040 -12.74 -15.02 -13.74
CA LYS A 1040 -13.82 -14.02 -13.89
C LYS A 1040 -13.59 -12.75 -13.06
N SER A 1041 -12.84 -12.84 -11.97
CA SER A 1041 -12.35 -11.68 -11.23
C SER A 1041 -10.90 -11.85 -10.76
N VAL A 1042 -10.16 -10.74 -10.82
CA VAL A 1042 -8.78 -10.58 -10.36
C VAL A 1042 -8.62 -9.19 -9.74
N LYS A 1043 -8.34 -9.14 -8.43
CA LYS A 1043 -8.37 -7.91 -7.63
C LYS A 1043 -7.02 -7.18 -7.62
N GLY A 1044 -5.94 -7.85 -8.00
CA GLY A 1044 -4.58 -7.31 -8.13
C GLY A 1044 -3.59 -7.88 -7.11
N GLU A 1045 -4.09 -8.23 -5.93
CA GLU A 1045 -3.31 -8.65 -4.75
C GLU A 1045 -2.94 -10.14 -4.75
N GLU A 1046 -3.43 -10.91 -5.72
CA GLU A 1046 -3.28 -12.37 -5.75
C GLU A 1046 -1.85 -12.82 -6.12
N GLU A 1047 -1.43 -13.96 -5.57
CA GLU A 1047 -0.28 -14.72 -6.07
C GLU A 1047 -0.71 -15.58 -7.27
N ILE A 1048 0.17 -15.77 -8.26
CA ILE A 1048 -0.09 -16.64 -9.41
C ILE A 1048 0.27 -18.07 -9.00
N PRO A 1049 -0.69 -19.03 -9.00
CA PRO A 1049 -0.42 -20.37 -8.50
C PRO A 1049 0.59 -21.14 -9.36
N ASP A 1050 1.40 -21.99 -8.70
CA ASP A 1050 2.44 -22.78 -9.37
C ASP A 1050 1.87 -23.62 -10.52
N GLY A 1051 2.57 -23.66 -11.66
CA GLY A 1051 2.14 -24.37 -12.87
C GLY A 1051 1.18 -23.59 -13.78
N VAL A 1052 0.69 -22.42 -13.35
CA VAL A 1052 -0.02 -21.49 -14.25
C VAL A 1052 0.97 -20.81 -15.19
N VAL A 1053 0.72 -20.94 -16.51
CA VAL A 1053 1.49 -20.29 -17.58
C VAL A 1053 0.74 -19.10 -18.20
N GLY A 1054 -0.57 -18.95 -17.95
CA GLY A 1054 -1.31 -17.76 -18.39
C GLY A 1054 -2.50 -17.43 -17.48
N VAL A 1055 -2.86 -16.15 -17.43
CA VAL A 1055 -4.09 -15.65 -16.80
C VAL A 1055 -4.81 -14.71 -17.78
N ILE A 1056 -6.12 -14.91 -17.94
CA ILE A 1056 -7.03 -14.12 -18.78
C ILE A 1056 -8.22 -13.74 -17.91
N THR A 1057 -8.68 -12.50 -17.98
CA THR A 1057 -9.71 -11.96 -17.08
C THR A 1057 -10.52 -10.85 -17.76
N PRO A 1058 -11.80 -10.61 -17.41
CA PRO A 1058 -12.50 -9.39 -17.79
C PRO A 1058 -12.14 -8.19 -16.89
N ASP A 1059 -11.69 -8.45 -15.65
CA ASP A 1059 -11.14 -7.41 -14.77
C ASP A 1059 -9.82 -6.88 -15.32
N MET A 1060 -9.53 -5.62 -14.97
CA MET A 1060 -8.31 -4.90 -15.32
C MET A 1060 -7.52 -4.58 -14.04
N PRO A 1061 -6.86 -5.58 -13.44
CA PRO A 1061 -5.98 -5.36 -12.29
C PRO A 1061 -4.83 -4.43 -12.69
N ASP A 1062 -4.33 -3.68 -11.70
CA ASP A 1062 -3.39 -2.59 -11.98
C ASP A 1062 -2.11 -3.10 -12.63
N VAL A 1063 -1.58 -2.36 -13.61
CA VAL A 1063 -0.29 -2.63 -14.28
C VAL A 1063 0.88 -2.71 -13.28
N LEU A 1064 0.74 -2.12 -12.09
CA LEU A 1064 1.67 -2.12 -10.96
C LEU A 1064 1.28 -3.06 -9.81
N SER A 1065 0.12 -3.74 -9.88
CA SER A 1065 -0.33 -4.67 -8.82
C SER A 1065 0.52 -5.94 -8.74
N HIS A 1066 0.57 -6.56 -7.57
CA HIS A 1066 1.26 -7.81 -7.27
C HIS A 1066 1.16 -8.82 -8.42
N VAL A 1067 -0.06 -9.22 -8.81
CA VAL A 1067 -0.30 -10.19 -9.88
C VAL A 1067 0.27 -9.75 -11.25
N SER A 1068 0.23 -8.45 -11.59
CA SER A 1068 0.79 -7.91 -12.83
C SER A 1068 2.32 -7.90 -12.85
N VAL A 1069 2.95 -7.53 -11.73
CA VAL A 1069 4.40 -7.57 -11.57
C VAL A 1069 4.88 -9.02 -11.57
N ARG A 1070 4.18 -9.89 -10.86
CA ARG A 1070 4.45 -11.32 -10.77
C ARG A 1070 4.35 -12.01 -12.12
N ALA A 1071 3.32 -11.71 -12.92
CA ALA A 1071 3.17 -12.27 -14.26
C ALA A 1071 4.37 -11.96 -15.15
N ARG A 1072 4.88 -10.72 -15.10
CA ARG A 1072 6.05 -10.29 -15.89
C ARG A 1072 7.32 -10.99 -15.44
N ASN A 1073 7.59 -10.99 -14.13
CA ASN A 1073 8.81 -11.55 -13.56
C ASN A 1073 8.86 -13.08 -13.75
N SER A 1074 7.75 -13.77 -13.56
CA SER A 1074 7.61 -15.22 -13.76
C SER A 1074 7.38 -15.64 -15.22
N LYS A 1075 7.28 -14.69 -16.15
CA LYS A 1075 6.99 -14.90 -17.59
C LYS A 1075 5.70 -15.68 -17.86
N VAL A 1076 4.66 -15.38 -17.09
CA VAL A 1076 3.29 -15.84 -17.30
C VAL A 1076 2.59 -14.86 -18.25
N LEU A 1077 1.82 -15.35 -19.22
CA LEU A 1077 0.95 -14.49 -20.04
C LEU A 1077 -0.10 -13.86 -19.15
N PHE A 1078 -0.33 -12.55 -19.24
CA PHE A 1078 -1.41 -11.91 -18.50
C PHE A 1078 -2.10 -10.86 -19.34
N ALA A 1079 -3.42 -10.94 -19.43
CA ALA A 1079 -4.23 -10.05 -20.26
C ALA A 1079 -5.66 -9.89 -19.78
N THR A 1080 -6.21 -8.70 -20.03
CA THR A 1080 -7.63 -8.40 -19.88
C THR A 1080 -8.35 -8.52 -21.23
N CYS A 1081 -9.52 -9.16 -21.24
CA CYS A 1081 -10.42 -9.26 -22.39
C CYS A 1081 -11.72 -8.51 -22.10
N PHE A 1082 -11.94 -7.38 -22.78
CA PHE A 1082 -13.11 -6.51 -22.63
C PHE A 1082 -14.35 -6.98 -23.39
N ASP A 1083 -14.20 -7.94 -24.31
CA ASP A 1083 -15.34 -8.54 -25.00
C ASP A 1083 -15.84 -9.78 -24.23
N HIS A 1084 -17.06 -9.67 -23.71
CA HIS A 1084 -17.76 -10.78 -23.06
C HIS A 1084 -18.06 -11.95 -24.01
N GLY A 1085 -18.16 -11.72 -25.33
CA GLY A 1085 -18.31 -12.79 -26.33
C GLY A 1085 -17.07 -13.69 -26.37
N THR A 1086 -15.91 -13.09 -26.65
CA THR A 1086 -14.59 -13.73 -26.64
C THR A 1086 -14.29 -14.38 -25.28
N LEU A 1087 -14.61 -13.72 -24.16
CA LEU A 1087 -14.41 -14.34 -22.83
C LEU A 1087 -15.30 -15.57 -22.64
N SER A 1088 -16.57 -15.52 -23.05
CA SER A 1088 -17.50 -16.65 -22.95
C SER A 1088 -17.09 -17.83 -23.86
N GLU A 1089 -16.49 -17.54 -25.02
CA GLU A 1089 -15.90 -18.56 -25.89
C GLU A 1089 -14.74 -19.29 -25.19
N LEU A 1090 -13.84 -18.54 -24.56
CA LEU A 1090 -12.71 -19.10 -23.80
C LEU A 1090 -13.16 -19.86 -22.54
N GLU A 1091 -14.21 -19.42 -21.85
CA GLU A 1091 -14.83 -20.22 -20.77
C GLU A 1091 -15.38 -21.56 -21.29
N GLY A 1092 -15.95 -21.56 -22.51
CA GLY A 1092 -16.41 -22.76 -23.21
C GLY A 1092 -15.30 -23.76 -23.57
N TYR A 1093 -14.03 -23.40 -23.43
CA TYR A 1093 -12.87 -24.24 -23.72
C TYR A 1093 -12.24 -24.90 -22.48
N HIS A 1094 -12.95 -24.99 -21.36
CA HIS A 1094 -12.49 -25.67 -20.15
C HIS A 1094 -11.92 -27.10 -20.42
N GLN A 1095 -10.76 -27.40 -19.83
CA GLN A 1095 -9.91 -28.60 -20.04
C GLN A 1095 -9.36 -28.80 -21.47
N LYS A 1096 -9.64 -27.91 -22.44
CA LYS A 1096 -8.98 -27.96 -23.75
C LYS A 1096 -7.57 -27.34 -23.68
N LEU A 1097 -6.73 -27.73 -24.61
CA LEU A 1097 -5.37 -27.24 -24.74
C LEU A 1097 -5.29 -26.12 -25.79
N PHE A 1098 -4.78 -24.96 -25.41
CA PHE A 1098 -4.68 -23.79 -26.27
C PHE A 1098 -3.27 -23.19 -26.29
N SER A 1099 -2.94 -22.57 -27.42
CA SER A 1099 -1.72 -21.79 -27.64
C SER A 1099 -2.11 -20.32 -27.81
N PHE A 1100 -1.57 -19.44 -26.97
CA PHE A 1100 -1.87 -18.01 -26.98
C PHE A 1100 -0.62 -17.23 -27.38
N LYS A 1101 -0.74 -16.44 -28.45
CA LYS A 1101 0.29 -15.61 -29.05
C LYS A 1101 -0.11 -14.13 -28.93
N PRO A 1102 0.42 -13.38 -27.95
CA PRO A 1102 0.21 -11.95 -27.88
C PRO A 1102 0.92 -11.21 -29.02
N THR A 1103 0.26 -10.21 -29.56
CA THR A 1103 0.79 -9.27 -30.56
C THR A 1103 1.05 -7.90 -29.90
N SER A 1104 1.21 -6.84 -30.68
CA SER A 1104 1.40 -5.48 -30.16
C SER A 1104 0.18 -4.89 -29.43
N SER A 1105 -1.03 -5.41 -29.66
CA SER A 1105 -2.27 -4.82 -29.17
C SER A 1105 -3.45 -5.81 -29.04
N ASP A 1106 -3.23 -7.09 -29.34
CA ASP A 1106 -4.27 -8.11 -29.51
C ASP A 1106 -3.69 -9.51 -29.21
N ILE A 1107 -4.53 -10.51 -28.91
CA ILE A 1107 -4.08 -11.89 -28.65
C ILE A 1107 -4.73 -12.86 -29.63
N THR A 1108 -3.89 -13.44 -30.48
CA THR A 1108 -4.29 -14.58 -31.32
C THR A 1108 -4.16 -15.87 -30.54
N TYR A 1109 -5.20 -16.73 -30.58
CA TYR A 1109 -5.20 -18.03 -29.92
C TYR A 1109 -5.67 -19.15 -30.84
N ARG A 1110 -5.20 -20.37 -30.60
CA ARG A 1110 -5.67 -21.59 -31.31
C ARG A 1110 -5.72 -22.80 -30.39
N GLU A 1111 -6.69 -23.68 -30.63
CA GLU A 1111 -6.68 -25.02 -30.05
C GLU A 1111 -5.48 -25.81 -30.61
N ILE A 1112 -4.82 -26.59 -29.75
CA ILE A 1112 -3.69 -27.45 -30.09
C ILE A 1112 -3.90 -28.86 -29.56
N SER A 1113 -3.29 -29.83 -30.21
CA SER A 1113 -3.37 -31.24 -29.79
C SER A 1113 -2.47 -31.53 -28.58
N GLU A 1114 -2.87 -32.46 -27.71
CA GLU A 1114 -1.94 -32.99 -26.68
C GLU A 1114 -0.68 -33.60 -27.32
N SER A 1115 -0.73 -34.00 -28.60
CA SER A 1115 0.44 -34.44 -29.38
C SER A 1115 1.43 -33.30 -29.68
N GLU A 1116 0.97 -32.07 -29.96
CA GLU A 1116 1.84 -30.89 -30.07
C GLU A 1116 2.46 -30.53 -28.70
N LEU A 1117 1.74 -30.77 -27.60
CA LEU A 1117 2.28 -30.58 -26.25
C LEU A 1117 3.31 -31.65 -25.88
N GLN A 1118 3.08 -32.91 -26.23
CA GLN A 1118 4.02 -34.01 -25.97
C GLN A 1118 5.25 -33.95 -26.88
N GLN A 1119 5.13 -33.40 -28.10
CA GLN A 1119 6.31 -33.01 -28.90
C GLN A 1119 7.11 -31.85 -28.28
N SER A 1120 6.51 -31.10 -27.34
CA SER A 1120 7.23 -30.16 -26.47
C SER A 1120 7.47 -30.72 -25.04
N SER A 1121 7.13 -31.97 -24.74
CA SER A 1121 7.33 -32.60 -23.43
C SER A 1121 7.46 -34.15 -23.45
N SER A 1122 8.71 -34.62 -23.31
CA SER A 1122 9.14 -35.99 -22.92
C SER A 1122 9.27 -37.06 -24.05
N PRO A 1123 10.05 -38.15 -23.85
CA PRO A 1123 10.84 -38.51 -22.65
C PRO A 1123 12.34 -38.78 -22.89
N ASN A 1124 13.17 -38.35 -21.95
CA ASN A 1124 13.93 -39.29 -21.12
C ASN A 1124 14.47 -38.57 -19.88
N ALA A 1125 14.15 -39.06 -18.69
CA ALA A 1125 14.58 -38.47 -17.43
C ALA A 1125 15.16 -39.53 -16.49
N GLU A 1126 16.47 -39.48 -16.29
CA GLU A 1126 17.10 -39.76 -15.00
C GLU A 1126 18.37 -38.89 -14.91
N ALA A 1127 18.62 -38.31 -13.74
CA ALA A 1127 19.75 -37.40 -13.46
C ALA A 1127 19.82 -36.05 -14.24
N VAL A 1128 18.70 -35.30 -14.27
CA VAL A 1128 18.64 -33.81 -14.24
C VAL A 1128 19.71 -33.04 -15.05
N HIS A 1129 19.51 -32.83 -16.35
CA HIS A 1129 19.91 -31.62 -17.11
C HIS A 1129 19.30 -31.65 -18.55
N ALA A 1130 19.58 -30.61 -19.33
CA ALA A 1130 19.17 -30.37 -20.73
C ALA A 1130 17.68 -30.03 -21.03
N VAL A 1131 17.51 -28.88 -21.70
CA VAL A 1131 16.25 -28.38 -22.32
C VAL A 1131 16.07 -29.06 -23.69
N PRO A 1132 14.84 -29.33 -24.18
CA PRO A 1132 14.64 -29.82 -25.55
C PRO A 1132 15.32 -28.89 -26.57
N SER A 1133 16.13 -29.46 -27.46
CA SER A 1133 16.99 -28.70 -28.36
C SER A 1133 16.16 -27.92 -29.39
N ILE A 1134 16.08 -26.59 -29.22
CA ILE A 1134 15.55 -25.67 -30.23
C ILE A 1134 16.36 -25.90 -31.52
N SER A 1135 15.73 -26.41 -32.57
CA SER A 1135 16.34 -26.53 -33.89
C SER A 1135 16.42 -25.15 -34.54
N LEU A 1136 17.33 -24.31 -34.05
CA LEU A 1136 17.66 -23.02 -34.64
C LEU A 1136 18.07 -23.28 -36.10
N VAL A 1137 17.28 -22.75 -37.03
CA VAL A 1137 17.59 -22.82 -38.46
C VAL A 1137 18.79 -21.90 -38.69
N ASN A 1138 20.00 -22.48 -38.67
CA ASN A 1138 21.26 -21.77 -38.84
C ASN A 1138 21.24 -20.93 -40.13
N LYS A 1139 20.97 -19.63 -39.97
CA LYS A 1139 20.94 -18.65 -41.05
C LYS A 1139 22.35 -18.53 -41.62
N LYS A 1140 22.49 -18.82 -42.91
CA LYS A 1140 23.80 -18.87 -43.58
C LYS A 1140 24.23 -17.47 -44.03
N PHE A 1141 25.53 -17.23 -44.04
CA PHE A 1141 26.10 -16.02 -44.65
C PHE A 1141 25.81 -16.01 -46.15
N LEU A 1142 25.02 -15.03 -46.63
CA LEU A 1142 24.65 -14.90 -48.05
C LEU A 1142 25.58 -13.94 -48.83
N GLY A 1143 26.85 -13.85 -48.43
CA GLY A 1143 27.90 -13.19 -49.24
C GLY A 1143 28.07 -11.68 -49.06
N LYS A 1144 27.47 -11.07 -48.03
CA LYS A 1144 27.59 -9.65 -47.70
C LYS A 1144 27.76 -9.45 -46.19
N TYR A 1145 28.71 -8.63 -45.78
CA TYR A 1145 28.94 -8.24 -44.39
C TYR A 1145 28.04 -7.09 -43.93
N ALA A 1146 27.51 -6.28 -44.85
CA ALA A 1146 26.59 -5.18 -44.54
C ALA A 1146 25.58 -4.96 -45.68
N ILE A 1147 24.36 -4.55 -45.34
CA ILE A 1147 23.28 -4.25 -46.29
C ILE A 1147 22.48 -3.00 -45.91
N SER A 1148 21.99 -2.26 -46.89
CA SER A 1148 21.11 -1.09 -46.67
C SER A 1148 19.65 -1.50 -46.54
N ALA A 1149 18.78 -0.57 -46.13
CA ALA A 1149 17.35 -0.82 -45.90
C ALA A 1149 16.59 -1.38 -47.13
N GLU A 1150 17.07 -1.07 -48.33
CA GLU A 1150 16.53 -1.52 -49.63
C GLU A 1150 16.82 -3.02 -49.90
N GLU A 1151 17.79 -3.60 -49.20
CA GLU A 1151 18.25 -4.99 -49.34
C GLU A 1151 17.71 -5.91 -48.22
N PHE A 1152 16.88 -5.38 -47.31
CA PHE A 1152 16.38 -6.12 -46.15
C PHE A 1152 15.36 -7.22 -46.53
N SER A 1153 15.74 -8.48 -46.31
CA SER A 1153 14.88 -9.66 -46.50
C SER A 1153 14.73 -10.48 -45.20
N GLU A 1154 13.74 -11.38 -45.17
CA GLU A 1154 13.51 -12.32 -44.05
C GLU A 1154 14.60 -13.40 -43.92
N GLU A 1155 15.37 -13.60 -44.98
CA GLU A 1155 16.55 -14.47 -44.97
C GLU A 1155 17.78 -13.76 -44.39
N MET A 1156 17.84 -12.43 -44.47
CA MET A 1156 19.00 -11.61 -44.08
C MET A 1156 18.87 -10.91 -42.72
N VAL A 1157 17.67 -10.44 -42.33
CA VAL A 1157 17.46 -9.59 -41.15
C VAL A 1157 16.17 -9.88 -40.38
N GLY A 1158 16.16 -9.51 -39.09
CA GLY A 1158 15.01 -9.65 -38.21
C GLY A 1158 13.85 -8.70 -38.52
N ALA A 1159 12.68 -8.98 -37.93
CA ALA A 1159 11.44 -8.22 -38.16
C ALA A 1159 11.57 -6.70 -37.90
N LYS A 1160 12.37 -6.28 -36.91
CA LYS A 1160 12.59 -4.85 -36.62
C LYS A 1160 13.14 -4.08 -37.83
N SER A 1161 14.18 -4.61 -38.48
CA SER A 1161 14.76 -4.03 -39.69
C SER A 1161 13.75 -4.00 -40.85
N ARG A 1162 13.04 -5.11 -41.08
CA ARG A 1162 11.99 -5.19 -42.11
C ARG A 1162 10.87 -4.17 -41.91
N ASN A 1163 10.45 -3.94 -40.66
CA ASN A 1163 9.42 -2.95 -40.34
C ASN A 1163 9.90 -1.51 -40.62
N ILE A 1164 11.17 -1.19 -40.36
CA ILE A 1164 11.74 0.12 -40.71
C ILE A 1164 11.75 0.32 -42.25
N ALA A 1165 12.18 -0.69 -43.01
CA ALA A 1165 12.11 -0.65 -44.48
C ALA A 1165 10.67 -0.55 -45.01
N TYR A 1166 9.70 -1.22 -44.37
CA TYR A 1166 8.27 -1.13 -44.70
C TYR A 1166 7.68 0.27 -44.46
N LEU A 1167 8.10 0.95 -43.38
CA LEU A 1167 7.63 2.30 -43.03
C LEU A 1167 8.26 3.39 -43.90
N LYS A 1168 9.45 3.17 -44.46
CA LYS A 1168 10.17 4.10 -45.32
C LYS A 1168 9.32 4.46 -46.55
N GLY A 1169 8.88 5.73 -46.63
CA GLY A 1169 8.01 6.22 -47.70
C GLY A 1169 6.51 5.91 -47.52
N LYS A 1170 6.08 5.32 -46.41
CA LYS A 1170 4.65 5.11 -46.07
C LYS A 1170 4.12 6.03 -44.97
N VAL A 1171 5.01 6.63 -44.19
CA VAL A 1171 4.65 7.66 -43.20
C VAL A 1171 4.79 9.07 -43.78
N PRO A 1172 4.09 10.09 -43.25
CA PRO A 1172 4.26 11.48 -43.66
C PRO A 1172 5.72 11.96 -43.54
N SER A 1173 6.13 12.92 -44.38
CA SER A 1173 7.52 13.40 -44.44
C SER A 1173 8.05 14.08 -43.17
N TRP A 1174 7.17 14.44 -42.22
CA TRP A 1174 7.54 14.93 -40.89
C TRP A 1174 7.79 13.82 -39.86
N VAL A 1175 7.39 12.58 -40.16
CA VAL A 1175 7.69 11.39 -39.35
C VAL A 1175 9.03 10.81 -39.80
N GLY A 1176 10.09 11.15 -39.09
CA GLY A 1176 11.45 10.68 -39.41
C GLY A 1176 11.61 9.17 -39.20
N VAL A 1177 11.63 8.40 -40.30
CA VAL A 1177 11.99 6.97 -40.27
C VAL A 1177 13.51 6.84 -40.10
N PRO A 1178 14.01 6.08 -39.10
CA PRO A 1178 15.45 5.95 -38.87
C PRO A 1178 16.22 5.36 -40.07
N THR A 1179 17.21 6.12 -40.55
CA THR A 1179 18.19 5.62 -41.54
C THR A 1179 18.90 4.40 -40.97
N SER A 1180 18.93 3.31 -41.73
CA SER A 1180 19.30 1.99 -41.22
C SER A 1180 20.18 1.22 -42.20
N VAL A 1181 21.29 0.70 -41.67
CA VAL A 1181 22.16 -0.33 -42.27
C VAL A 1181 22.18 -1.51 -41.30
N ALA A 1182 22.24 -2.73 -41.82
CA ALA A 1182 22.28 -3.95 -41.01
C ALA A 1182 23.48 -4.83 -41.36
N ILE A 1183 24.06 -5.45 -40.33
CA ILE A 1183 24.90 -6.63 -40.48
C ILE A 1183 23.93 -7.83 -40.60
N PRO A 1184 23.94 -8.59 -41.70
CA PRO A 1184 22.98 -9.67 -41.91
C PRO A 1184 23.35 -10.93 -41.14
N PHE A 1185 22.40 -11.86 -41.02
CA PHE A 1185 22.61 -13.16 -40.39
C PHE A 1185 23.77 -13.97 -41.03
N GLY A 1186 24.42 -14.82 -40.24
CA GLY A 1186 25.58 -15.60 -40.68
C GLY A 1186 26.91 -14.83 -40.68
N THR A 1187 26.89 -13.51 -40.45
CA THR A 1187 28.12 -12.69 -40.47
C THR A 1187 29.05 -12.99 -39.29
N PHE A 1188 28.51 -13.35 -38.12
CA PHE A 1188 29.32 -13.75 -36.96
C PHE A 1188 30.20 -14.96 -37.28
N GLU A 1189 29.60 -16.00 -37.85
CA GLU A 1189 30.28 -17.24 -38.26
C GLU A 1189 31.34 -16.97 -39.33
N LYS A 1190 31.06 -16.05 -40.26
CA LYS A 1190 32.01 -15.63 -41.31
C LYS A 1190 33.17 -14.80 -40.76
N VAL A 1191 32.95 -13.96 -39.74
CA VAL A 1191 33.99 -13.20 -39.03
C VAL A 1191 34.84 -14.13 -38.16
N LEU A 1192 34.21 -15.08 -37.47
CA LEU A 1192 34.88 -16.05 -36.59
C LEU A 1192 35.74 -17.05 -37.38
N SER A 1193 35.33 -17.40 -38.60
CA SER A 1193 36.12 -18.26 -39.51
C SER A 1193 37.19 -17.52 -40.32
N ASP A 1194 37.38 -16.22 -40.10
CA ASP A 1194 38.46 -15.45 -40.69
C ASP A 1194 39.84 -15.83 -40.11
N GLY A 1195 40.89 -15.75 -40.94
CA GLY A 1195 42.26 -16.05 -40.52
C GLY A 1195 42.76 -15.16 -39.37
N LEU A 1196 42.28 -13.91 -39.30
CA LEU A 1196 42.58 -12.96 -38.21
C LEU A 1196 42.02 -13.43 -36.85
N ASN A 1197 40.89 -14.13 -36.85
CA ASN A 1197 40.17 -14.53 -35.63
C ASN A 1197 40.44 -15.98 -35.20
N LYS A 1198 41.42 -16.65 -35.81
CA LYS A 1198 41.74 -18.07 -35.60
C LYS A 1198 41.96 -18.46 -34.13
N GLU A 1199 42.61 -17.62 -33.34
CA GLU A 1199 42.83 -17.88 -31.90
C GLU A 1199 41.52 -17.76 -31.10
N VAL A 1200 40.69 -16.76 -31.41
CA VAL A 1200 39.36 -16.58 -30.81
C VAL A 1200 38.45 -17.75 -31.16
N ALA A 1201 38.46 -18.21 -32.41
CA ALA A 1201 37.74 -19.40 -32.85
C ALA A 1201 38.19 -20.66 -32.12
N GLN A 1202 39.51 -20.90 -31.99
CA GLN A 1202 40.04 -22.02 -31.21
C GLN A 1202 39.69 -21.94 -29.72
N ASN A 1203 39.63 -20.74 -29.15
CA ASN A 1203 39.22 -20.55 -27.76
C ASN A 1203 37.71 -20.83 -27.58
N ILE A 1204 36.86 -20.25 -28.43
CA ILE A 1204 35.42 -20.49 -28.42
C ILE A 1204 35.12 -21.98 -28.65
N GLU A 1205 35.85 -22.69 -29.51
CA GLU A 1205 35.66 -24.14 -29.71
C GLU A 1205 36.08 -24.96 -28.48
N LYS A 1206 37.16 -24.61 -27.79
CA LYS A 1206 37.51 -25.21 -26.49
C LYS A 1206 36.43 -24.96 -25.43
N LEU A 1207 35.87 -23.76 -25.39
CA LEU A 1207 34.82 -23.38 -24.46
C LEU A 1207 33.47 -24.04 -24.78
N LYS A 1208 33.13 -24.24 -26.06
CA LYS A 1208 31.99 -25.10 -26.47
C LYS A 1208 32.18 -26.55 -26.03
N ASN A 1209 33.40 -27.08 -26.13
CA ASN A 1209 33.70 -28.44 -25.65
C ASN A 1209 33.58 -28.58 -24.12
N ARG A 1210 33.90 -27.53 -23.35
CA ARG A 1210 33.57 -27.43 -21.92
C ARG A 1210 32.05 -27.33 -21.67
N LEU A 1211 31.35 -26.50 -22.44
CA LEU A 1211 29.90 -26.34 -22.35
C LEU A 1211 29.13 -27.64 -22.71
N ALA A 1212 29.68 -28.46 -23.62
CA ALA A 1212 29.19 -29.80 -23.95
C ALA A 1212 29.58 -30.88 -22.90
N GLN A 1213 30.22 -30.46 -21.81
CA GLN A 1213 30.50 -31.23 -20.59
C GLN A 1213 29.78 -30.59 -19.39
N ASP A 1214 28.67 -29.88 -19.64
CA ASP A 1214 27.80 -29.17 -18.70
C ASP A 1214 28.49 -28.07 -17.85
N ASP A 1215 29.66 -27.58 -18.28
CA ASP A 1215 30.29 -26.40 -17.69
C ASP A 1215 29.62 -25.10 -18.16
N PHE A 1216 28.51 -24.74 -17.51
CA PHE A 1216 27.78 -23.51 -17.80
C PHE A 1216 28.58 -22.23 -17.49
N SER A 1217 29.68 -22.29 -16.72
CA SER A 1217 30.55 -21.11 -16.49
C SER A 1217 31.23 -20.66 -17.79
N ALA A 1218 31.46 -21.60 -18.71
CA ALA A 1218 31.99 -21.33 -20.05
C ALA A 1218 31.11 -20.35 -20.85
N LEU A 1219 29.82 -20.18 -20.56
CA LEU A 1219 28.97 -19.17 -21.21
C LEU A 1219 29.47 -17.74 -20.95
N GLY A 1220 29.94 -17.46 -19.73
CA GLY A 1220 30.54 -16.17 -19.37
C GLY A 1220 31.90 -15.96 -20.05
N GLU A 1221 32.69 -17.03 -20.20
CA GLU A 1221 33.97 -17.02 -20.91
C GLU A 1221 33.80 -16.88 -22.43
N ILE A 1222 32.79 -17.51 -23.04
CA ILE A 1222 32.46 -17.38 -24.47
C ILE A 1222 32.09 -15.93 -24.79
N ARG A 1223 31.25 -15.29 -23.97
CA ARG A 1223 30.94 -13.85 -24.12
C ARG A 1223 32.20 -12.98 -24.05
N LYS A 1224 33.11 -13.26 -23.11
CA LYS A 1224 34.41 -12.56 -23.03
C LYS A 1224 35.30 -12.84 -24.26
N ALA A 1225 35.32 -14.06 -24.78
CA ALA A 1225 36.09 -14.44 -25.95
C ALA A 1225 35.58 -13.75 -27.24
N VAL A 1226 34.27 -13.59 -27.40
CA VAL A 1226 33.67 -12.84 -28.54
C VAL A 1226 34.11 -11.37 -28.57
N LEU A 1227 34.31 -10.74 -27.40
CA LEU A 1227 34.82 -9.36 -27.34
C LEU A 1227 36.25 -9.21 -27.89
N ASN A 1228 37.02 -10.30 -28.00
CA ASN A 1228 38.38 -10.29 -28.55
C ASN A 1228 38.42 -10.39 -30.09
N LEU A 1229 37.28 -10.45 -30.78
CA LEU A 1229 37.25 -10.47 -32.25
C LEU A 1229 37.86 -9.19 -32.86
N ALA A 1230 38.68 -9.39 -33.89
CA ALA A 1230 39.12 -8.36 -34.82
C ALA A 1230 38.13 -8.25 -36.00
N ALA A 1231 37.93 -7.05 -36.52
CA ALA A 1231 37.08 -6.83 -37.69
C ALA A 1231 37.86 -7.17 -38.99
N PRO A 1232 37.37 -8.09 -39.84
CA PRO A 1232 37.99 -8.33 -41.15
C PRO A 1232 37.92 -7.09 -42.03
N THR A 1233 38.97 -6.80 -42.80
CA THR A 1233 39.05 -5.59 -43.64
C THR A 1233 37.92 -5.48 -44.67
N GLU A 1234 37.39 -6.62 -45.14
CA GLU A 1234 36.22 -6.67 -46.02
C GLU A 1234 34.94 -6.18 -45.31
N LEU A 1235 34.71 -6.60 -44.05
CA LEU A 1235 33.59 -6.13 -43.22
C LEU A 1235 33.67 -4.62 -43.01
N VAL A 1236 34.83 -4.11 -42.61
CA VAL A 1236 35.03 -2.67 -42.35
C VAL A 1236 34.76 -1.85 -43.61
N LYS A 1237 35.24 -2.32 -44.77
CA LYS A 1237 35.02 -1.67 -46.06
C LYS A 1237 33.54 -1.69 -46.46
N GLU A 1238 32.89 -2.85 -46.48
CA GLU A 1238 31.49 -2.96 -46.93
C GLU A 1238 30.55 -2.21 -45.98
N LEU A 1239 30.79 -2.26 -44.67
CA LEU A 1239 30.03 -1.48 -43.69
C LEU A 1239 30.20 0.03 -43.91
N LYS A 1240 31.42 0.52 -44.18
CA LYS A 1240 31.67 1.93 -44.51
C LYS A 1240 30.95 2.35 -45.80
N GLU A 1241 31.04 1.55 -46.86
CA GLU A 1241 30.38 1.81 -48.14
C GLU A 1241 28.85 1.85 -47.99
N LYS A 1242 28.26 0.93 -47.20
CA LYS A 1242 26.81 0.90 -46.94
C LYS A 1242 26.32 2.03 -46.03
N MET A 1243 27.09 2.40 -45.00
CA MET A 1243 26.75 3.52 -44.11
C MET A 1243 26.78 4.84 -44.87
N LEU A 1244 27.89 5.16 -45.54
CA LEU A 1244 28.00 6.39 -46.33
C LEU A 1244 26.97 6.44 -47.48
N GLY A 1245 26.77 5.31 -48.19
CA GLY A 1245 25.75 5.19 -49.24
C GLY A 1245 24.30 5.33 -48.76
N SER A 1246 24.04 5.10 -47.47
CA SER A 1246 22.74 5.32 -46.83
C SER A 1246 22.59 6.73 -46.22
N GLY A 1247 23.62 7.57 -46.25
CA GLY A 1247 23.64 8.87 -45.59
C GLY A 1247 23.94 8.83 -44.08
N MET A 1248 24.54 7.75 -43.58
CA MET A 1248 25.02 7.63 -42.20
C MET A 1248 26.51 8.02 -42.12
N PRO A 1249 26.95 8.76 -41.09
CA PRO A 1249 28.37 9.03 -40.87
C PRO A 1249 29.13 7.73 -40.54
N TRP A 1250 30.40 7.65 -40.93
CA TRP A 1250 31.26 6.50 -40.61
C TRP A 1250 32.03 6.74 -39.30
N PRO A 1251 31.90 5.90 -38.26
CA PRO A 1251 32.52 6.16 -36.95
C PRO A 1251 34.04 6.31 -36.97
N GLY A 1252 34.74 5.65 -37.90
CA GLY A 1252 36.20 5.78 -38.03
C GLY A 1252 36.68 7.08 -38.70
N ASP A 1253 35.78 7.92 -39.22
CA ASP A 1253 36.15 9.27 -39.69
C ASP A 1253 36.30 10.25 -38.51
N GLU A 1254 35.81 9.88 -37.32
CA GLU A 1254 36.08 10.55 -36.03
C GLU A 1254 37.32 9.97 -35.31
N GLY A 1255 38.00 9.00 -35.92
CA GLY A 1255 39.27 8.42 -35.46
C GLY A 1255 39.17 6.99 -34.91
N ASP A 1256 40.32 6.32 -34.82
CA ASP A 1256 40.43 4.89 -34.48
C ASP A 1256 39.76 4.52 -33.14
N GLN A 1257 39.82 5.42 -32.16
CA GLN A 1257 39.20 5.21 -30.85
C GLN A 1257 37.67 5.14 -30.91
N HIS A 1258 37.03 5.92 -31.80
CA HIS A 1258 35.58 5.87 -31.97
C HIS A 1258 35.15 4.67 -32.83
N TRP A 1259 35.99 4.25 -33.79
CA TRP A 1259 35.81 2.96 -34.46
C TRP A 1259 35.90 1.77 -33.49
N GLU A 1260 36.88 1.72 -32.57
CA GLU A 1260 36.94 0.68 -31.55
C GLU A 1260 35.72 0.68 -30.62
N GLN A 1261 35.19 1.85 -30.25
CA GLN A 1261 33.92 1.93 -29.51
C GLN A 1261 32.75 1.33 -30.30
N ALA A 1262 32.63 1.66 -31.58
CA ALA A 1262 31.59 1.12 -32.46
C ALA A 1262 31.74 -0.40 -32.66
N TRP A 1263 32.97 -0.90 -32.86
CA TRP A 1263 33.26 -2.32 -32.99
C TRP A 1263 33.01 -3.09 -31.68
N MET A 1264 33.35 -2.51 -30.53
CA MET A 1264 32.99 -3.06 -29.22
C MET A 1264 31.47 -3.06 -28.96
N ALA A 1265 30.73 -2.08 -29.47
CA ALA A 1265 29.26 -2.11 -29.41
C ALA A 1265 28.68 -3.23 -30.30
N ILE A 1266 29.23 -3.45 -31.49
CA ILE A 1266 28.86 -4.57 -32.37
C ILE A 1266 29.17 -5.92 -31.71
N LYS A 1267 30.37 -6.10 -31.14
CA LYS A 1267 30.77 -7.33 -30.41
C LYS A 1267 29.99 -7.59 -29.11
N LYS A 1268 29.23 -6.62 -28.60
CA LYS A 1268 28.25 -6.79 -27.51
C LYS A 1268 26.82 -7.13 -28.01
N LYS A 1269 26.62 -7.27 -29.33
CA LYS A 1269 25.33 -7.57 -29.99
C LYS A 1269 25.37 -8.79 -30.91
N LEU A 1270 26.56 -9.22 -31.33
CA LEU A 1270 26.86 -10.55 -31.85
C LEU A 1270 26.93 -11.57 -30.70
#